data_AF-A0A267FHQ5-F1
#
_entry.id   AF-A0A267FHQ5-F1
#
_cell.length_a   1.000
_cell.length_b   1.000
_cell.length_c   1.000
_cell.angle_alpha   90.00
_cell.angle_beta   90.00
_cell.angle_gamma   90.00
#
_symmetry.space_group_name_H-M   'P 1'
#
loop_
_entity.id
_entity.type
_entity.pdbx_description
1 polymer ?
#
loop_
_entity_poly.entity_id
_entity_poly.type
_entity_poly.pdbx_seq_one_letter_code
_entity_poly.pdbx_strand_id
1 'polypeptide(L)'
;LASRYGGLGLLQLPAPMADARPALYASQLKQVAVSKLLIDGSKFICWTEDSTGPQAVTLKVDPKGHVLYWRDGSGEIECLEIAWIRDTRTGRSARIPKETKIREACGFFGSSEALIEDRTVTISYGLDLVNIQWINFVAASKNVAQEWSSQLFRYATNSFVNNPSFYDMLERSWTKLSVSRDADNLIALKTIYKLFAHHKDDKKRVEKALETCCLLTAKKDSVDAKEFTFDAFLRFYTCLCPRTDIDQICIDLNPACKTQPVPYITKSQVIWLLNEKQRDPRLNEIIYPYANEAKARELIAKFEPDNAFVEKDQLSSRGLHAYLISTDNNVVPLEKLDLSQDMEQPLAHYFINSSHNTYLSGHQLTGKSSVELYRQVLLTGCRCVELDCWDGKGAEEEPIITHGYTMCSEVPFRETMEAIAESAFKVSDYPVILSFENHCSPKQQAKMVKLIKDYLGDRLLSQPLDSHPLKPGVPLPSPQSLRGKFLIKNKKRDFKKSAKQSEPSVEYPISHQVNVDMEDLPVARDAATAALSGQAAEEFPYEDEEDPELRKLREEAGEVKEEKPMMAKEPVMLSEISALVNYIEPAPFYSFEYALKKNVSYECCSIAETNATNLLKESPEDFVNFNKRQLSRIYPKGTRVDSSNYMPQLFWNAGCQMVALNFQTPDLGLQLNMGIFQYQKSCGYLLKPEFMRRSDRRFDPFSESTVDGIVANSLSLRVISGYFLSERRVGTFVELEMFGLPADTVRRRFRTRTVPGNGINPAYSQEPFVFKKVVLPQLAAIRIAACEESGRVIGQRILPVDSLRPGYRHIPLFSDFMQPLSLATLFVCISVNDYVSNAFAELAAALANPIHYLSQKDKHQQQLMVLTDDFDAESHQEHWSEAPMSLATSIPATVAPELPDSGVGSSASAGDQQLLSAVEAPGQQGGPTTPRSAARGILAAQRFCAAEAAAAAAVSSATPTGPSTPTSSPGALFAAFAFATGGCAGAGGGSKPTATLQETATLKKPSLEDLLADKKYKKLLHRCEKELQALVKKHQKETMLLQAKHRLSQPRRYSSDENLRSGRMAVTAATAAASRPPRTVEQAAEARLQAEQQRAAELELRTKQLESLRAQLERSLAAAVAASEKQLEALRQHELATLKKSQERQRNLEGRELTRLYKDKAELKEVRKEFQQKQISAAVLERQAMDSLHRRRDRELSEHNDRLKSEVQRFIAELAGNLEAGRSAHQLENQMPANSTSTSALMAASAAAAAGPSPRLGRSGATAGKSLPCTPHHRRV
;
A
#
# COMPACT_ATOMS: atom_id res chain seq x y z
N LEU A 1 9.73 -33.28 -52.43
CA LEU A 1 11.10 -33.28 -51.84
C LEU A 1 11.19 -34.03 -50.51
N ALA A 2 10.22 -33.89 -49.58
CA ALA A 2 10.24 -34.57 -48.28
C ALA A 2 9.94 -36.10 -48.31
N SER A 3 10.62 -36.86 -49.16
CA SER A 3 10.48 -38.33 -49.25
C SER A 3 11.81 -39.08 -49.50
N ARG A 4 12.96 -38.41 -49.36
CA ARG A 4 14.30 -39.00 -49.61
C ARG A 4 15.26 -38.99 -48.42
N TYR A 5 14.87 -38.48 -47.26
CA TYR A 5 15.67 -38.49 -46.03
C TYR A 5 14.85 -39.00 -44.85
N GLY A 6 14.81 -40.31 -44.68
CA GLY A 6 14.42 -40.96 -43.43
C GLY A 6 15.67 -41.38 -42.65
N GLY A 7 15.58 -41.46 -41.31
CA GLY A 7 16.66 -42.01 -40.48
C GLY A 7 17.24 -41.08 -39.41
N LEU A 8 16.39 -40.40 -38.62
CA LEU A 8 16.72 -39.96 -37.27
C LEU A 8 15.49 -40.12 -36.37
N GLY A 9 15.70 -40.48 -35.10
CA GLY A 9 14.62 -40.93 -34.22
C GLY A 9 13.63 -39.82 -33.86
N LEU A 10 12.33 -40.12 -34.00
CA LEU A 10 11.25 -39.26 -33.50
C LEU A 10 11.25 -39.27 -31.96
N LEU A 11 11.94 -38.29 -31.37
CA LEU A 11 11.60 -37.84 -30.02
C LEU A 11 10.15 -37.38 -30.01
N GLN A 12 9.36 -37.93 -29.10
CA GLN A 12 7.93 -37.71 -29.04
C GLN A 12 7.64 -36.31 -28.49
N LEU A 13 7.57 -35.33 -29.40
CA LEU A 13 7.22 -33.94 -29.05
C LEU A 13 5.84 -33.92 -28.36
N PRO A 14 5.71 -33.30 -27.17
CA PRO A 14 4.40 -33.11 -26.56
C PRO A 14 3.54 -32.22 -27.45
N ALA A 15 2.24 -32.52 -27.53
CA ALA A 15 1.33 -31.86 -28.45
C ALA A 15 1.27 -30.33 -28.21
N PRO A 16 1.26 -29.50 -29.28
CA PRO A 16 1.12 -28.05 -29.14
C PRO A 16 -0.25 -27.66 -28.57
N MET A 17 -0.28 -26.53 -27.85
CA MET A 17 -1.39 -26.03 -27.03
C MET A 17 -2.80 -26.26 -27.61
N ALA A 18 -3.50 -27.26 -27.07
CA ALA A 18 -4.86 -27.64 -27.48
C ALA A 18 -6.00 -26.88 -26.75
N ASP A 19 -5.74 -25.65 -26.28
CA ASP A 19 -6.72 -24.81 -25.57
C ASP A 19 -7.12 -23.51 -26.32
N ALA A 20 -6.51 -23.22 -27.47
CA ALA A 20 -6.87 -22.07 -28.28
C ALA A 20 -8.22 -22.30 -29.01
N ARG A 21 -9.35 -22.03 -28.34
CA ARG A 21 -10.69 -21.93 -28.97
C ARG A 21 -10.85 -20.55 -29.63
N PRO A 22 -10.64 -20.37 -30.96
CA PRO A 22 -10.29 -19.05 -31.51
C PRO A 22 -11.47 -18.07 -31.73
N ALA A 23 -12.68 -18.40 -31.27
CA ALA A 23 -13.92 -17.75 -31.72
C ALA A 23 -14.90 -17.31 -30.61
N LEU A 24 -14.52 -17.38 -29.33
CA LEU A 24 -15.48 -17.30 -28.20
C LEU A 24 -15.27 -16.15 -27.19
N TYR A 25 -14.11 -15.47 -27.18
CA TYR A 25 -13.77 -14.47 -26.17
C TYR A 25 -14.06 -13.02 -26.61
N ALA A 26 -15.28 -12.74 -27.05
CA ALA A 26 -15.80 -11.38 -27.02
C ALA A 26 -16.16 -11.04 -25.56
N SER A 27 -15.48 -10.06 -24.95
CA SER A 27 -15.71 -9.73 -23.54
C SER A 27 -17.18 -9.38 -23.26
N GLN A 28 -17.70 -9.90 -22.15
CA GLN A 28 -19.06 -9.63 -21.68
C GLN A 28 -19.14 -8.31 -20.90
N LEU A 29 -18.00 -7.73 -20.53
CA LEU A 29 -17.91 -6.40 -19.92
C LEU A 29 -18.42 -5.32 -20.87
N LYS A 30 -19.58 -4.76 -20.51
CA LYS A 30 -20.22 -3.63 -21.20
C LYS A 30 -20.68 -2.62 -20.16
N GLN A 31 -20.80 -1.36 -20.57
CA GLN A 31 -21.54 -0.36 -19.81
C GLN A 31 -23.00 -0.84 -19.66
N VAL A 32 -23.50 -0.85 -18.43
CA VAL A 32 -24.89 -1.24 -18.14
C VAL A 32 -25.77 0.00 -18.33
N ALA A 33 -26.85 -0.13 -19.10
CA ALA A 33 -27.82 0.94 -19.26
C ALA A 33 -28.49 1.28 -17.92
N VAL A 34 -28.54 2.57 -17.58
CA VAL A 34 -29.21 3.04 -16.36
C VAL A 34 -30.72 2.90 -16.51
N SER A 35 -31.42 2.41 -15.48
CA SER A 35 -32.87 2.22 -15.55
C SER A 35 -33.60 3.56 -15.58
N LYS A 36 -34.73 3.64 -16.30
CA LYS A 36 -35.52 4.88 -16.42
C LYS A 36 -35.90 5.47 -15.06
N LEU A 37 -36.25 4.62 -14.08
CA LEU A 37 -36.56 5.01 -12.71
C LEU A 37 -35.46 5.86 -12.06
N LEU A 38 -34.19 5.54 -12.33
CA LEU A 38 -33.04 6.26 -11.77
C LEU A 38 -32.73 7.57 -12.53
N ILE A 39 -33.03 7.63 -13.83
CA ILE A 39 -32.88 8.84 -14.66
C ILE A 39 -34.02 9.84 -14.39
N ASP A 40 -35.27 9.38 -14.46
CA ASP A 40 -36.49 10.14 -14.18
C ASP A 40 -36.52 10.59 -12.71
N GLY A 41 -35.94 9.77 -11.82
CA GLY A 41 -35.65 10.08 -10.43
C GLY A 41 -36.72 9.60 -9.46
N SER A 42 -36.40 9.63 -8.17
CA SER A 42 -37.33 9.22 -7.10
C SER A 42 -37.20 10.14 -5.88
N LYS A 43 -38.30 10.29 -5.13
CA LYS A 43 -38.33 11.13 -3.92
C LYS A 43 -37.86 10.34 -2.70
N PHE A 44 -36.98 10.95 -1.91
CA PHE A 44 -36.44 10.38 -0.68
C PHE A 44 -36.37 11.44 0.44
N ILE A 45 -36.27 11.00 1.69
CA ILE A 45 -35.70 11.81 2.79
C ILE A 45 -34.22 11.46 2.92
N CYS A 46 -33.34 12.43 2.67
CA CYS A 46 -31.90 12.34 2.89
C CYS A 46 -31.56 12.70 4.35
N TRP A 47 -30.61 11.97 4.94
CA TRP A 47 -29.99 12.31 6.23
C TRP A 47 -28.57 11.71 6.39
N THR A 48 -27.75 12.39 7.17
CA THR A 48 -26.41 12.01 7.65
C THR A 48 -26.38 12.06 9.18
N GLU A 49 -25.33 11.51 9.81
CA GLU A 49 -25.23 11.51 11.28
C GLU A 49 -25.03 12.92 11.88
N ASP A 50 -24.55 13.88 11.07
CA ASP A 50 -24.41 15.30 11.43
C ASP A 50 -25.60 16.19 11.00
N SER A 51 -26.66 15.61 10.42
CA SER A 51 -27.81 16.36 9.92
C SER A 51 -28.63 17.00 11.05
N THR A 52 -28.96 18.29 10.92
CA THR A 52 -29.79 19.04 11.90
C THR A 52 -31.30 18.80 11.74
N GLY A 53 -31.71 18.04 10.71
CA GLY A 53 -33.08 17.69 10.41
C GLY A 53 -33.22 16.86 9.12
N PRO A 54 -34.42 16.36 8.82
CA PRO A 54 -34.70 15.56 7.63
C PRO A 54 -34.78 16.43 6.36
N GLN A 55 -34.09 16.04 5.29
CA GLN A 55 -34.08 16.79 4.03
C GLN A 55 -34.83 16.06 2.92
N ALA A 56 -35.93 16.62 2.40
CA ALA A 56 -36.64 16.04 1.26
C ALA A 56 -35.88 16.30 -0.05
N VAL A 57 -35.50 15.24 -0.75
CA VAL A 57 -34.70 15.32 -1.99
C VAL A 57 -35.35 14.54 -3.14
N THR A 58 -35.00 14.88 -4.37
CA THR A 58 -35.23 14.02 -5.54
C THR A 58 -33.88 13.50 -6.01
N LEU A 59 -33.67 12.19 -5.86
CA LEU A 59 -32.44 11.49 -6.19
C LEU A 59 -32.48 11.06 -7.66
N LYS A 60 -31.37 11.23 -8.38
CA LYS A 60 -31.20 10.95 -9.81
C LYS A 60 -29.82 10.37 -10.12
N VAL A 61 -29.74 9.63 -11.21
CA VAL A 61 -28.50 9.18 -11.86
C VAL A 61 -28.48 9.70 -13.29
N ASP A 62 -27.32 10.04 -13.83
CA ASP A 62 -27.19 10.42 -15.23
C ASP A 62 -27.39 9.21 -16.17
N PRO A 63 -27.74 9.39 -17.46
CA PRO A 63 -28.01 8.28 -18.38
C PRO A 63 -26.84 7.29 -18.62
N LYS A 64 -25.60 7.65 -18.26
CA LYS A 64 -24.39 6.82 -18.42
C LYS A 64 -23.89 6.18 -17.11
N GLY A 65 -24.49 6.50 -15.96
CA GLY A 65 -24.17 5.85 -14.68
C GLY A 65 -22.83 6.30 -14.10
N HIS A 66 -22.49 7.56 -14.26
CA HIS A 66 -21.26 8.19 -13.79
C HIS A 66 -21.44 8.88 -12.43
N VAL A 67 -22.58 9.54 -12.21
CA VAL A 67 -22.84 10.46 -11.10
C VAL A 67 -24.24 10.23 -10.54
N LEU A 68 -24.29 9.99 -9.22
CA LEU A 68 -25.50 10.08 -8.40
C LEU A 68 -25.65 11.53 -7.94
N TYR A 69 -26.82 12.15 -8.10
CA TYR A 69 -27.03 13.55 -7.74
C TYR A 69 -28.44 13.83 -7.20
N TRP A 70 -28.54 14.89 -6.42
CA TRP A 70 -29.79 15.37 -5.84
C TRP A 70 -29.72 16.88 -5.59
N ARG A 71 -30.88 17.54 -5.54
CA ARG A 71 -30.98 18.93 -5.07
C ARG A 71 -31.20 18.92 -3.55
N ASP A 72 -30.53 19.82 -2.84
CA ASP A 72 -30.61 19.97 -1.39
C ASP A 72 -31.77 20.90 -0.95
N GLY A 73 -31.81 21.25 0.34
CA GLY A 73 -32.78 22.21 0.88
C GLY A 73 -32.50 23.69 0.55
N SER A 74 -31.27 24.06 0.14
CA SER A 74 -30.91 25.43 -0.25
C SER A 74 -31.12 25.73 -1.74
N GLY A 75 -31.14 24.69 -2.58
CA GLY A 75 -31.29 24.77 -4.03
C GLY A 75 -30.03 24.36 -4.82
N GLU A 76 -28.89 24.18 -4.16
CA GLU A 76 -27.67 23.64 -4.76
C GLU A 76 -27.85 22.15 -5.14
N ILE A 77 -27.03 21.67 -6.08
CA ILE A 77 -27.04 20.26 -6.53
C ILE A 77 -25.79 19.56 -6.02
N GLU A 78 -25.99 18.66 -5.06
CA GLU A 78 -24.97 17.77 -4.55
C GLU A 78 -24.79 16.57 -5.49
N CYS A 79 -23.56 16.05 -5.57
CA CYS A 79 -23.22 14.96 -6.48
C CYS A 79 -22.12 14.04 -5.91
N LEU A 80 -22.23 12.75 -6.24
CA LEU A 80 -21.31 11.67 -5.86
C LEU A 80 -20.93 10.87 -7.10
N GLU A 81 -19.63 10.67 -7.34
CA GLU A 81 -19.13 9.79 -8.40
C GLU A 81 -19.44 8.32 -8.03
N ILE A 82 -20.17 7.62 -8.90
CA ILE A 82 -20.65 6.25 -8.64
C ILE A 82 -19.48 5.27 -8.52
N ALA A 83 -18.37 5.54 -9.19
CA ALA A 83 -17.12 4.77 -9.08
C ALA A 83 -16.39 4.91 -7.72
N TRP A 84 -16.92 5.70 -6.78
CA TRP A 84 -16.43 5.80 -5.39
C TRP A 84 -17.39 5.18 -4.36
N ILE A 85 -18.54 4.65 -4.79
CA ILE A 85 -19.46 3.90 -3.93
C ILE A 85 -18.83 2.53 -3.64
N ARG A 86 -18.75 2.16 -2.36
CA ARG A 86 -18.22 0.87 -1.90
C ARG A 86 -19.32 -0.16 -1.68
N ASP A 87 -20.44 0.27 -1.10
CA ASP A 87 -21.58 -0.59 -0.78
C ASP A 87 -22.89 0.19 -0.81
N THR A 88 -24.01 -0.49 -1.08
CA THR A 88 -25.35 0.03 -0.84
C THR A 88 -26.20 -1.01 -0.12
N ARG A 89 -26.99 -0.57 0.87
CA ARG A 89 -27.70 -1.46 1.81
C ARG A 89 -29.15 -1.03 1.99
N THR A 90 -30.02 -2.02 2.20
CA THR A 90 -31.45 -1.83 2.43
C THR A 90 -31.97 -2.95 3.35
N GLY A 91 -33.14 -2.77 3.97
CA GLY A 91 -33.61 -3.67 5.02
C GLY A 91 -32.71 -3.61 6.26
N ARG A 92 -32.54 -4.74 6.93
CA ARG A 92 -31.79 -4.86 8.22
C ARG A 92 -30.37 -4.30 8.17
N SER A 93 -29.72 -4.28 7.02
CA SER A 93 -28.36 -3.76 6.84
C SER A 93 -28.27 -2.25 6.59
N ALA A 94 -29.41 -1.54 6.47
CA ALA A 94 -29.44 -0.09 6.37
C ALA A 94 -29.29 0.57 7.76
N ARG A 95 -28.68 1.76 7.81
CA ARG A 95 -28.63 2.58 9.02
C ARG A 95 -30.00 3.22 9.27
N ILE A 96 -30.40 3.29 10.53
CA ILE A 96 -31.65 3.89 11.00
C ILE A 96 -31.33 5.22 11.71
N PRO A 97 -32.12 6.30 11.56
CA PRO A 97 -31.88 7.55 12.28
C PRO A 97 -31.93 7.37 13.79
N LYS A 98 -30.90 7.84 14.50
CA LYS A 98 -30.84 7.86 15.97
C LYS A 98 -31.58 9.05 16.59
N GLU A 99 -31.61 10.22 15.92
CA GLU A 99 -32.39 11.37 16.40
C GLU A 99 -33.88 11.14 16.16
N THR A 100 -34.69 11.35 17.21
CA THR A 100 -36.14 11.17 17.20
C THR A 100 -36.83 11.94 16.07
N LYS A 101 -36.48 13.22 15.83
CA LYS A 101 -37.12 14.05 14.79
C LYS A 101 -36.94 13.49 13.39
N ILE A 102 -35.71 13.09 13.05
CA ILE A 102 -35.40 12.49 11.74
C ILE A 102 -36.09 11.12 11.62
N ARG A 103 -36.11 10.33 12.70
CA ARG A 103 -36.79 9.04 12.75
C ARG A 103 -38.31 9.16 12.54
N GLU A 104 -38.96 10.14 13.19
CA GLU A 104 -40.38 10.44 13.03
C GLU A 104 -40.69 10.87 11.59
N ALA A 105 -39.95 11.82 11.02
CA ALA A 105 -40.15 12.27 9.64
C ALA A 105 -39.96 11.14 8.61
N CYS A 106 -38.95 10.28 8.78
CA CYS A 106 -38.76 9.08 7.96
C CYS A 106 -39.87 8.04 8.15
N GLY A 107 -40.50 7.99 9.33
CA GLY A 107 -41.70 7.20 9.61
C GLY A 107 -42.93 7.70 8.84
N PHE A 108 -43.21 9.00 8.88
CA PHE A 108 -44.35 9.62 8.21
C PHE A 108 -44.21 9.71 6.67
N PHE A 109 -42.99 9.68 6.14
CA PHE A 109 -42.75 9.73 4.69
C PHE A 109 -42.95 8.36 4.04
N GLY A 110 -43.96 8.20 3.17
CA GLY A 110 -44.19 7.00 2.36
C GLY A 110 -45.26 6.07 2.91
N SER A 111 -45.18 4.77 2.60
CA SER A 111 -46.08 3.76 3.19
C SER A 111 -45.75 3.52 4.66
N SER A 112 -46.78 3.57 5.51
CA SER A 112 -46.73 3.28 6.95
C SER A 112 -46.67 1.78 7.28
N GLU A 113 -46.93 0.90 6.31
CA GLU A 113 -46.93 -0.55 6.51
C GLU A 113 -45.52 -1.16 6.54
N ALA A 114 -44.53 -0.47 5.97
CA ALA A 114 -43.16 -0.96 5.84
C ALA A 114 -42.20 -0.21 6.78
N LEU A 115 -41.38 -0.99 7.51
CA LEU A 115 -40.36 -0.50 8.42
C LEU A 115 -39.40 0.50 7.73
N ILE A 116 -38.89 1.46 8.50
CA ILE A 116 -37.98 2.50 7.98
C ILE A 116 -36.74 1.87 7.34
N GLU A 117 -36.16 0.83 7.96
CA GLU A 117 -35.00 0.08 7.44
C GLU A 117 -35.27 -0.56 6.05
N ASP A 118 -36.43 -1.18 5.87
CA ASP A 118 -36.92 -1.77 4.63
C ASP A 118 -37.15 -0.73 3.52
N ARG A 119 -37.33 0.54 3.90
CA ARG A 119 -37.46 1.68 2.99
C ARG A 119 -36.17 2.50 2.87
N THR A 120 -35.10 2.18 3.59
CA THR A 120 -33.86 2.96 3.56
C THR A 120 -32.86 2.40 2.55
N VAL A 121 -32.16 3.28 1.86
CA VAL A 121 -30.94 3.00 1.09
C VAL A 121 -29.78 3.72 1.80
N THR A 122 -28.91 2.96 2.45
CA THR A 122 -27.64 3.46 2.98
C THR A 122 -26.58 3.26 1.90
N ILE A 123 -25.88 4.33 1.53
CA ILE A 123 -24.74 4.30 0.60
C ILE A 123 -23.47 4.57 1.41
N SER A 124 -22.47 3.70 1.26
CA SER A 124 -21.12 3.92 1.80
C SER A 124 -20.15 4.20 0.66
N TYR A 125 -19.32 5.23 0.82
CA TYR A 125 -18.48 5.73 -0.28
C TYR A 125 -17.16 6.36 0.21
N GLY A 126 -16.17 6.40 -0.67
CA GLY A 126 -14.88 7.05 -0.42
C GLY A 126 -13.69 6.30 -1.03
N LEU A 127 -12.59 7.04 -1.25
CA LEU A 127 -11.34 6.50 -1.81
C LEU A 127 -10.55 5.61 -0.83
N ASP A 128 -10.94 5.59 0.45
CA ASP A 128 -10.36 4.83 1.55
C ASP A 128 -11.17 3.53 1.82
N LEU A 129 -10.62 2.55 2.54
CA LEU A 129 -11.33 1.36 3.04
C LEU A 129 -11.68 1.45 4.54
N VAL A 130 -11.01 2.33 5.28
CA VAL A 130 -11.19 2.59 6.71
C VAL A 130 -12.01 3.87 6.92
N ASN A 131 -11.60 4.96 6.27
CA ASN A 131 -12.21 6.30 6.44
C ASN A 131 -13.37 6.53 5.47
N ILE A 132 -14.44 5.75 5.62
CA ILE A 132 -15.59 5.72 4.70
C ILE A 132 -16.70 6.69 5.15
N GLN A 133 -17.27 7.40 4.17
CA GLN A 133 -18.40 8.32 4.35
C GLN A 133 -19.75 7.63 4.10
N TRP A 134 -20.81 8.19 4.67
CA TRP A 134 -22.14 7.57 4.76
C TRP A 134 -23.23 8.58 4.45
N ILE A 135 -24.15 8.19 3.57
CA ILE A 135 -25.36 8.96 3.26
C ILE A 135 -26.56 8.02 3.17
N ASN A 136 -27.70 8.45 3.69
CA ASN A 136 -28.87 7.60 3.85
C ASN A 136 -30.10 8.25 3.22
N PHE A 137 -30.82 7.49 2.41
CA PHE A 137 -32.01 7.95 1.68
C PHE A 137 -33.21 7.05 2.01
N VAL A 138 -34.25 7.60 2.64
CA VAL A 138 -35.48 6.86 2.97
C VAL A 138 -36.52 7.05 1.86
N ALA A 139 -36.88 5.96 1.20
CA ALA A 139 -37.80 5.89 0.07
C ALA A 139 -39.28 5.90 0.51
N ALA A 140 -40.15 6.23 -0.44
CA ALA A 140 -41.60 6.13 -0.25
C ALA A 140 -42.11 4.68 -0.09
N SER A 141 -41.38 3.68 -0.60
CA SER A 141 -41.73 2.25 -0.48
C SER A 141 -40.51 1.33 -0.52
N LYS A 142 -40.68 0.09 -0.03
CA LYS A 142 -39.64 -0.95 0.02
C LYS A 142 -39.08 -1.29 -1.37
N ASN A 143 -39.96 -1.47 -2.35
CA ASN A 143 -39.58 -1.85 -3.71
C ASN A 143 -38.67 -0.78 -4.37
N VAL A 144 -38.92 0.51 -4.10
CA VAL A 144 -38.07 1.60 -4.57
C VAL A 144 -36.68 1.53 -3.91
N ALA A 145 -36.61 1.32 -2.59
CA ALA A 145 -35.33 1.19 -1.90
C ALA A 145 -34.50 -0.01 -2.39
N GLN A 146 -35.16 -1.15 -2.62
CA GLN A 146 -34.52 -2.37 -3.13
C GLN A 146 -33.99 -2.20 -4.56
N GLU A 147 -34.78 -1.64 -5.48
CA GLU A 147 -34.35 -1.38 -6.87
C GLU A 147 -33.20 -0.37 -6.91
N TRP A 148 -33.30 0.75 -6.18
CA TRP A 148 -32.24 1.76 -6.12
C TRP A 148 -30.93 1.21 -5.55
N SER A 149 -30.98 0.42 -4.47
CA SER A 149 -29.79 -0.24 -3.92
C SER A 149 -29.18 -1.22 -4.93
N SER A 150 -30.00 -2.13 -5.50
CA SER A 150 -29.49 -3.15 -6.42
C SER A 150 -28.84 -2.56 -7.68
N GLN A 151 -29.47 -1.55 -8.30
CA GLN A 151 -28.95 -0.91 -9.50
C GLN A 151 -27.70 -0.07 -9.21
N LEU A 152 -27.69 0.74 -8.15
CA LEU A 152 -26.51 1.54 -7.80
C LEU A 152 -25.29 0.67 -7.49
N PHE A 153 -25.46 -0.41 -6.73
CA PHE A 153 -24.39 -1.36 -6.47
C PHE A 153 -23.87 -2.01 -7.76
N ARG A 154 -24.77 -2.38 -8.69
CA ARG A 154 -24.43 -2.95 -9.99
C ARG A 154 -23.65 -1.99 -10.89
N TYR A 155 -23.87 -0.68 -10.78
CA TYR A 155 -23.09 0.33 -11.52
C TYR A 155 -21.73 0.57 -10.85
N ALA A 156 -21.70 0.72 -9.52
CA ALA A 156 -20.50 0.96 -8.73
C ALA A 156 -19.47 -0.18 -8.80
N THR A 157 -19.93 -1.44 -8.90
CA THR A 157 -19.06 -2.62 -8.98
C THR A 157 -18.66 -3.02 -10.41
N ASN A 158 -19.16 -2.32 -11.44
CA ASN A 158 -18.94 -2.71 -12.83
C ASN A 158 -17.46 -2.55 -13.25
N SER A 159 -16.83 -3.63 -13.67
CA SER A 159 -15.39 -3.66 -14.03
C SER A 159 -15.02 -2.81 -15.25
N PHE A 160 -15.96 -2.53 -16.16
CA PHE A 160 -15.77 -1.56 -17.26
C PHE A 160 -15.81 -0.12 -16.72
N VAL A 161 -16.79 0.20 -15.87
CA VAL A 161 -16.88 1.52 -15.21
C VAL A 161 -15.65 1.81 -14.33
N ASN A 162 -15.11 0.78 -13.67
CA ASN A 162 -13.95 0.89 -12.78
C ASN A 162 -12.58 0.77 -13.50
N ASN A 163 -12.57 0.61 -14.83
CA ASN A 163 -11.39 0.69 -15.68
C ASN A 163 -11.67 1.61 -16.88
N PRO A 164 -11.92 2.91 -16.65
CA PRO A 164 -12.27 3.86 -17.70
C PRO A 164 -11.16 4.03 -18.74
N SER A 165 -11.54 4.42 -19.96
CA SER A 165 -10.63 5.12 -20.88
C SER A 165 -10.48 6.59 -20.48
N PHE A 166 -9.51 7.31 -21.04
CA PHE A 166 -9.36 8.74 -20.73
C PHE A 166 -10.52 9.58 -21.30
N TYR A 167 -11.17 9.12 -22.37
CA TYR A 167 -12.44 9.67 -22.85
C TYR A 167 -13.54 9.58 -21.78
N ASP A 168 -13.69 8.42 -21.13
CA ASP A 168 -14.71 8.23 -20.08
C ASP A 168 -14.44 9.10 -18.84
N MET A 169 -13.17 9.39 -18.52
CA MET A 169 -12.79 10.29 -17.43
C MET A 169 -13.16 11.76 -17.73
N LEU A 170 -12.90 12.19 -18.97
CA LEU A 170 -13.32 13.50 -19.47
C LEU A 170 -14.86 13.61 -19.49
N GLU A 171 -15.58 12.56 -19.88
CA GLU A 171 -17.04 12.55 -19.90
C GLU A 171 -17.66 12.55 -18.50
N ARG A 172 -17.13 11.77 -17.54
CA ARG A 172 -17.52 11.84 -16.11
C ARG A 172 -17.35 13.24 -15.55
N SER A 173 -16.21 13.85 -15.85
CA SER A 173 -15.85 15.20 -15.42
C SER A 173 -16.79 16.27 -15.99
N TRP A 174 -17.12 16.19 -17.28
CA TRP A 174 -18.14 17.04 -17.89
C TRP A 174 -19.54 16.79 -17.31
N THR A 175 -19.95 15.53 -17.16
CA THR A 175 -21.26 15.14 -16.61
C THR A 175 -21.44 15.75 -15.22
N LYS A 176 -20.43 15.63 -14.35
CA LYS A 176 -20.40 16.26 -13.01
C LYS A 176 -20.60 17.79 -13.08
N LEU A 177 -19.89 18.49 -13.96
CA LEU A 177 -20.02 19.94 -14.13
C LEU A 177 -21.39 20.35 -14.69
N SER A 178 -21.93 19.63 -15.68
CA SER A 178 -23.24 19.91 -16.30
C SER A 178 -24.44 19.66 -15.37
N VAL A 179 -24.27 18.74 -14.41
CA VAL A 179 -25.23 18.46 -13.34
C VAL A 179 -25.19 19.53 -12.24
N SER A 180 -24.01 20.04 -11.86
CA SER A 180 -23.83 21.10 -10.85
C SER A 180 -24.15 22.52 -11.37
N ARG A 181 -25.34 22.68 -11.96
CA ARG A 181 -25.93 23.95 -12.40
C ARG A 181 -26.90 24.54 -11.36
N ASP A 182 -27.06 25.86 -11.37
CA ASP A 182 -28.02 26.58 -10.53
C ASP A 182 -29.47 26.52 -11.07
N ALA A 183 -30.36 27.31 -10.46
CA ALA A 183 -31.77 27.41 -10.84
C ALA A 183 -31.98 28.03 -12.25
N ASP A 184 -31.09 28.92 -12.68
CA ASP A 184 -31.13 29.58 -13.99
C ASP A 184 -30.48 28.73 -15.09
N ASN A 185 -29.92 27.56 -14.73
CA ASN A 185 -29.16 26.62 -15.57
C ASN A 185 -27.74 27.11 -15.92
N LEU A 186 -27.14 27.93 -15.06
CA LEU A 186 -25.76 28.38 -15.22
C LEU A 186 -24.81 27.53 -14.36
N ILE A 187 -23.60 27.32 -14.87
CA ILE A 187 -22.51 26.61 -14.19
C ILE A 187 -21.53 27.67 -13.67
N ALA A 188 -21.45 27.83 -12.35
CA ALA A 188 -20.57 28.82 -11.73
C ALA A 188 -19.08 28.48 -11.96
N LEU A 189 -18.26 29.47 -12.31
CA LEU A 189 -16.80 29.29 -12.51
C LEU A 189 -16.11 28.67 -11.28
N LYS A 190 -16.60 28.97 -10.07
CA LYS A 190 -16.17 28.36 -8.80
C LYS A 190 -16.18 26.82 -8.85
N THR A 191 -17.16 26.21 -9.52
CA THR A 191 -17.29 24.76 -9.67
C THR A 191 -16.30 24.20 -10.70
N ILE A 192 -16.08 24.92 -11.80
CA ILE A 192 -15.07 24.56 -12.83
C ILE A 192 -13.66 24.64 -12.23
N TYR A 193 -13.34 25.70 -11.46
CA TYR A 193 -12.04 25.84 -10.80
C TYR A 193 -11.74 24.72 -9.79
N LYS A 194 -12.76 24.22 -9.05
CA LYS A 194 -12.58 23.11 -8.11
C LYS A 194 -11.97 21.88 -8.80
N LEU A 195 -12.31 21.62 -10.07
CA LEU A 195 -11.88 20.42 -10.79
C LEU A 195 -10.52 20.56 -11.50
N PHE A 196 -10.13 21.78 -11.87
CA PHE A 196 -8.94 22.00 -12.72
C PHE A 196 -7.82 22.82 -12.08
N ALA A 197 -8.13 23.80 -11.22
CA ALA A 197 -7.17 24.81 -10.81
C ALA A 197 -7.51 25.49 -9.47
N HIS A 198 -6.73 25.20 -8.44
CA HIS A 198 -6.76 25.98 -7.19
C HIS A 198 -5.94 27.27 -7.27
N HIS A 199 -4.81 27.25 -7.99
CA HIS A 199 -3.84 28.35 -8.07
C HIS A 199 -4.27 29.47 -9.03
N LYS A 200 -3.89 30.72 -8.72
CA LYS A 200 -4.39 31.93 -9.40
C LYS A 200 -4.07 31.98 -10.90
N ASP A 201 -2.86 31.60 -11.29
CA ASP A 201 -2.44 31.64 -12.71
C ASP A 201 -3.11 30.52 -13.53
N ASP A 202 -3.39 29.39 -12.89
CA ASP A 202 -4.02 28.23 -13.53
C ASP A 202 -5.55 28.46 -13.68
N LYS A 203 -6.17 29.23 -12.78
CA LYS A 203 -7.53 29.75 -12.96
C LYS A 203 -7.63 30.68 -14.17
N LYS A 204 -6.70 31.63 -14.32
CA LYS A 204 -6.58 32.46 -15.54
C LYS A 204 -6.39 31.66 -16.82
N ARG A 205 -5.69 30.53 -16.75
CA ARG A 205 -5.53 29.59 -17.88
C ARG A 205 -6.86 28.92 -18.23
N VAL A 206 -7.67 28.54 -17.24
CA VAL A 206 -9.04 28.02 -17.42
C VAL A 206 -9.98 29.09 -17.96
N GLU A 207 -9.97 30.30 -17.41
CA GLU A 207 -10.73 31.48 -17.88
C GLU A 207 -10.45 31.71 -19.38
N LYS A 208 -9.18 31.89 -19.75
CA LYS A 208 -8.76 32.10 -21.13
C LYS A 208 -9.15 30.94 -22.06
N ALA A 209 -9.13 29.70 -21.59
CA ALA A 209 -9.56 28.55 -22.39
C ALA A 209 -11.08 28.57 -22.64
N LEU A 210 -11.90 28.97 -21.66
CA LEU A 210 -13.34 29.14 -21.84
C LEU A 210 -13.68 30.32 -22.77
N GLU A 211 -12.99 31.46 -22.63
CA GLU A 211 -13.09 32.61 -23.54
C GLU A 211 -12.74 32.22 -24.98
N THR A 212 -11.64 31.47 -25.18
CA THR A 212 -11.21 30.97 -26.50
C THR A 212 -12.26 30.04 -27.14
N CYS A 213 -13.05 29.32 -26.34
CA CYS A 213 -14.14 28.48 -26.79
C CYS A 213 -15.50 29.19 -26.88
N CYS A 214 -15.54 30.51 -26.68
CA CYS A 214 -16.75 31.34 -26.59
C CYS A 214 -17.74 30.95 -25.48
N LEU A 215 -17.33 30.11 -24.52
CA LEU A 215 -18.15 29.63 -23.41
C LEU A 215 -18.21 30.64 -22.25
N LEU A 216 -17.34 31.64 -22.24
CA LEU A 216 -17.31 32.69 -21.21
C LEU A 216 -17.31 34.07 -21.86
N THR A 217 -18.15 34.96 -21.36
CA THR A 217 -18.18 36.39 -21.73
C THR A 217 -17.61 37.22 -20.60
N ALA A 218 -16.80 38.24 -20.91
CA ALA A 218 -16.06 39.09 -19.95
C ALA A 218 -16.92 39.98 -18.99
N LYS A 219 -18.19 39.60 -18.73
CA LYS A 219 -19.12 40.21 -17.76
C LYS A 219 -19.96 39.18 -16.98
N LYS A 220 -19.70 37.87 -17.12
CA LYS A 220 -20.41 36.79 -16.40
C LYS A 220 -19.42 35.89 -15.67
N ASP A 221 -19.69 35.54 -14.42
CA ASP A 221 -18.91 34.58 -13.62
C ASP A 221 -19.43 33.13 -13.75
N SER A 222 -20.16 32.83 -14.83
CA SER A 222 -20.82 31.55 -15.08
C SER A 222 -21.00 31.27 -16.59
N VAL A 223 -21.14 29.98 -16.91
CA VAL A 223 -21.30 29.41 -18.26
C VAL A 223 -22.73 28.86 -18.42
N ASP A 224 -23.40 29.00 -19.56
CA ASP A 224 -24.72 28.40 -19.78
C ASP A 224 -24.58 26.87 -20.00
N ALA A 225 -25.30 26.06 -19.21
CA ALA A 225 -25.25 24.61 -19.29
C ALA A 225 -25.77 24.05 -20.64
N LYS A 226 -26.53 24.83 -21.42
CA LYS A 226 -26.99 24.45 -22.77
C LYS A 226 -25.87 24.56 -23.82
N GLU A 227 -25.02 25.59 -23.69
CA GLU A 227 -23.88 25.82 -24.58
C GLU A 227 -22.69 24.92 -24.21
N PHE A 228 -22.57 24.56 -22.92
CA PHE A 228 -21.58 23.65 -22.36
C PHE A 228 -21.86 22.16 -22.71
N THR A 229 -22.05 21.86 -23.98
CA THR A 229 -22.15 20.48 -24.51
C THR A 229 -20.82 19.72 -24.36
N PHE A 230 -20.83 18.39 -24.43
CA PHE A 230 -19.60 17.60 -24.28
C PHE A 230 -18.57 17.88 -25.39
N ASP A 231 -19.01 18.15 -26.62
CA ASP A 231 -18.13 18.59 -27.72
C ASP A 231 -17.51 19.98 -27.44
N ALA A 232 -18.27 20.92 -26.87
CA ALA A 232 -17.73 22.20 -26.41
C ALA A 232 -16.74 22.01 -25.23
N PHE A 233 -16.98 21.04 -24.35
CA PHE A 233 -16.04 20.66 -23.29
C PHE A 233 -14.76 20.01 -23.85
N LEU A 234 -14.84 19.17 -24.88
CA LEU A 234 -13.65 18.61 -25.55
C LEU A 234 -12.83 19.70 -26.25
N ARG A 235 -13.47 20.70 -26.88
CA ARG A 235 -12.78 21.92 -27.35
C ARG A 235 -12.06 22.62 -26.20
N PHE A 236 -12.78 22.94 -25.11
CA PHE A 236 -12.20 23.57 -23.92
C PHE A 236 -11.01 22.78 -23.35
N TYR A 237 -11.11 21.44 -23.26
CA TYR A 237 -10.00 20.57 -22.86
C TYR A 237 -8.79 20.73 -23.78
N THR A 238 -8.97 20.71 -25.11
CA THR A 238 -7.84 20.90 -26.06
C THR A 238 -7.23 22.31 -26.01
N CYS A 239 -8.02 23.35 -25.71
CA CYS A 239 -7.52 24.71 -25.50
C CYS A 239 -6.79 24.87 -24.14
N LEU A 240 -7.28 24.21 -23.09
CA LEU A 240 -6.65 24.18 -21.77
C LEU A 240 -5.33 23.40 -21.80
N CYS A 241 -5.31 22.25 -22.49
CA CYS A 241 -4.21 21.30 -22.57
C CYS A 241 -3.86 20.95 -24.03
N PRO A 242 -3.15 21.84 -24.77
CA PRO A 242 -2.71 21.58 -26.14
C PRO A 242 -1.89 20.29 -26.26
N ARG A 243 -2.17 19.48 -27.29
CA ARG A 243 -1.57 18.15 -27.52
C ARG A 243 -0.41 18.18 -28.52
N THR A 244 0.55 19.07 -28.28
CA THR A 244 1.78 19.17 -29.10
C THR A 244 2.58 17.85 -29.13
N ASP A 245 2.37 16.98 -28.15
CA ASP A 245 2.90 15.62 -28.11
C ASP A 245 2.28 14.68 -29.16
N ILE A 246 1.01 14.88 -29.53
CA ILE A 246 0.33 14.12 -30.60
C ILE A 246 0.57 14.76 -31.97
N ASP A 247 0.64 16.09 -32.04
CA ASP A 247 1.05 16.80 -33.26
C ASP A 247 2.44 16.36 -33.71
N GLN A 248 3.39 16.22 -32.77
CA GLN A 248 4.73 15.70 -33.06
C GLN A 248 4.68 14.24 -33.55
N ILE A 249 3.84 13.37 -32.96
CA ILE A 249 3.68 11.98 -33.45
C ILE A 249 3.16 11.97 -34.90
N CYS A 250 2.24 12.85 -35.27
CA CYS A 250 1.77 12.96 -36.66
C CYS A 250 2.87 13.43 -37.60
N ILE A 251 3.69 14.39 -37.19
CA ILE A 251 4.84 14.91 -37.96
C ILE A 251 5.95 13.85 -38.09
N ASP A 252 6.20 13.04 -37.05
CA ASP A 252 7.19 11.96 -37.07
C ASP A 252 6.77 10.83 -38.04
N LEU A 253 5.47 10.54 -38.11
CA LEU A 253 4.89 9.54 -39.03
C LEU A 253 4.75 10.06 -40.46
N ASN A 254 4.49 11.36 -40.63
CA ASN A 254 4.30 12.04 -41.91
C ASN A 254 5.05 13.38 -41.98
N PRO A 255 6.39 13.38 -42.20
CA PRO A 255 7.18 14.62 -42.22
C PRO A 255 6.72 15.66 -43.25
N ALA A 256 6.00 15.24 -44.30
CA ALA A 256 5.41 16.13 -45.30
C ALA A 256 4.27 17.01 -44.76
N CYS A 257 3.61 16.65 -43.65
CA CYS A 257 2.57 17.50 -43.06
C CYS A 257 3.12 18.59 -42.13
N LYS A 258 4.44 18.70 -41.94
CA LYS A 258 5.07 19.68 -41.04
C LYS A 258 4.78 21.15 -41.38
N THR A 259 4.46 21.45 -42.64
CA THR A 259 4.09 22.80 -43.13
C THR A 259 2.58 23.03 -43.24
N GLN A 260 1.77 22.02 -42.88
CA GLN A 260 0.30 22.11 -42.94
C GLN A 260 -0.25 22.73 -41.66
N PRO A 261 -1.40 23.44 -41.70
CA PRO A 261 -2.01 24.05 -40.52
C PRO A 261 -2.55 23.01 -39.52
N VAL A 262 -2.80 21.78 -39.97
CA VAL A 262 -3.18 20.63 -39.14
C VAL A 262 -2.32 19.43 -39.58
N PRO A 263 -1.50 18.84 -38.69
CA PRO A 263 -0.79 17.60 -38.98
C PRO A 263 -1.76 16.44 -39.24
N TYR A 264 -1.40 15.53 -40.14
CA TYR A 264 -2.23 14.36 -40.47
C TYR A 264 -1.38 13.17 -40.93
N ILE A 265 -1.95 11.97 -40.85
CA ILE A 265 -1.41 10.72 -41.38
C ILE A 265 -2.39 10.08 -42.38
N THR A 266 -1.86 9.38 -43.38
CA THR A 266 -2.66 8.67 -44.41
C THR A 266 -3.11 7.30 -43.91
N LYS A 267 -4.13 6.70 -44.54
CA LYS A 267 -4.57 5.31 -44.34
C LYS A 267 -3.40 4.31 -44.24
N SER A 268 -2.40 4.40 -45.12
CA SER A 268 -1.24 3.51 -45.09
C SER A 268 -0.38 3.69 -43.83
N GLN A 269 -0.22 4.94 -43.36
CA GLN A 269 0.43 5.24 -42.08
C GLN A 269 -0.43 4.84 -40.87
N VAL A 270 -1.76 4.87 -40.98
CA VAL A 270 -2.68 4.33 -39.95
C VAL A 270 -2.55 2.81 -39.84
N ILE A 271 -2.50 2.08 -40.96
CA ILE A 271 -2.27 0.63 -40.99
C ILE A 271 -0.92 0.29 -40.36
N TRP A 272 0.14 1.02 -40.74
CA TRP A 272 1.47 0.87 -40.14
C TRP A 272 1.46 1.15 -38.64
N LEU A 273 0.83 2.24 -38.19
CA LEU A 273 0.70 2.58 -36.77
C LEU A 273 0.02 1.44 -35.99
N LEU A 274 -1.09 0.93 -36.51
CA LEU A 274 -1.84 -0.17 -35.89
C LEU A 274 -1.00 -1.45 -35.78
N ASN A 275 -0.36 -1.86 -36.89
CA ASN A 275 0.34 -3.15 -36.97
C ASN A 275 1.75 -3.14 -36.36
N GLU A 276 2.51 -2.04 -36.52
CA GLU A 276 3.94 -1.95 -36.14
C GLU A 276 4.18 -1.22 -34.81
N LYS A 277 3.15 -0.59 -34.22
CA LYS A 277 3.27 0.13 -32.93
C LYS A 277 2.17 -0.23 -31.94
N GLN A 278 0.90 -0.32 -32.35
CA GLN A 278 -0.21 -0.55 -31.41
C GLN A 278 -0.49 -2.04 -31.13
N ARG A 279 -0.13 -2.95 -32.06
CA ARG A 279 -0.28 -4.41 -31.92
C ARG A 279 0.78 -5.00 -30.99
N ASP A 280 0.37 -5.95 -30.17
CA ASP A 280 1.28 -6.79 -29.38
C ASP A 280 1.91 -7.89 -30.27
N PRO A 281 3.24 -7.90 -30.49
CA PRO A 281 3.89 -8.90 -31.35
C PRO A 281 3.83 -10.31 -30.76
N ARG A 282 3.59 -10.46 -29.45
CA ARG A 282 3.45 -11.77 -28.78
C ARG A 282 2.14 -12.49 -29.16
N LEU A 283 1.17 -11.76 -29.70
CA LEU A 283 -0.12 -12.33 -30.11
C LEU A 283 -0.02 -13.02 -31.47
N ASN A 284 -0.50 -14.26 -31.55
CA ASN A 284 -0.56 -15.04 -32.79
C ASN A 284 -1.36 -14.31 -33.88
N GLU A 285 -0.81 -14.27 -35.10
CA GLU A 285 -1.35 -13.55 -36.26
C GLU A 285 -2.63 -14.13 -36.88
N ILE A 286 -2.94 -15.41 -36.64
CA ILE A 286 -4.15 -16.07 -37.13
C ILE A 286 -5.32 -15.80 -36.16
N ILE A 287 -5.07 -15.86 -34.86
CA ILE A 287 -6.07 -15.58 -33.81
C ILE A 287 -6.33 -14.08 -33.69
N TYR A 288 -5.29 -13.25 -33.86
CA TYR A 288 -5.35 -11.79 -33.79
C TYR A 288 -4.85 -11.17 -35.11
N PRO A 289 -5.69 -11.15 -36.17
CA PRO A 289 -5.29 -10.71 -37.50
C PRO A 289 -4.85 -9.24 -37.55
N TYR A 290 -3.94 -8.95 -38.47
CA TYR A 290 -3.45 -7.60 -38.74
C TYR A 290 -4.56 -6.66 -39.24
N ALA A 291 -4.46 -5.37 -38.89
CA ALA A 291 -5.34 -4.34 -39.42
C ALA A 291 -5.12 -4.16 -40.93
N ASN A 292 -6.22 -4.06 -41.67
CA ASN A 292 -6.23 -3.91 -43.13
C ASN A 292 -6.88 -2.57 -43.55
N GLU A 293 -6.98 -2.31 -44.85
CA GLU A 293 -7.59 -1.08 -45.39
C GLU A 293 -9.07 -0.87 -45.01
N ALA A 294 -9.82 -1.94 -44.72
CA ALA A 294 -11.20 -1.79 -44.26
C ALA A 294 -11.22 -1.32 -42.81
N LYS A 295 -10.41 -1.94 -41.92
CA LYS A 295 -10.29 -1.54 -40.52
C LYS A 295 -9.73 -0.13 -40.36
N ALA A 296 -8.75 0.26 -41.17
CA ALA A 296 -8.21 1.62 -41.16
C ALA A 296 -9.28 2.67 -41.55
N ARG A 297 -10.08 2.41 -42.59
CA ARG A 297 -11.18 3.30 -42.99
C ARG A 297 -12.31 3.37 -41.97
N GLU A 298 -12.67 2.24 -41.35
CA GLU A 298 -13.61 2.19 -40.23
C GLU A 298 -13.14 3.09 -39.07
N LEU A 299 -11.87 3.03 -38.70
CA LEU A 299 -11.30 3.84 -37.63
C LEU A 299 -11.20 5.33 -38.01
N ILE A 300 -10.85 5.66 -39.25
CA ILE A 300 -10.87 7.04 -39.76
C ILE A 300 -12.29 7.62 -39.68
N ALA A 301 -13.28 6.93 -40.26
CA ALA A 301 -14.68 7.37 -40.25
C ALA A 301 -15.32 7.41 -38.84
N LYS A 302 -14.78 6.65 -37.87
CA LYS A 302 -15.23 6.65 -36.47
C LYS A 302 -14.63 7.78 -35.63
N PHE A 303 -13.40 8.21 -35.90
CA PHE A 303 -12.63 9.09 -35.01
C PHE A 303 -12.23 10.45 -35.59
N GLU A 304 -12.24 10.62 -36.92
CA GLU A 304 -11.90 11.91 -37.54
C GLU A 304 -13.08 12.91 -37.45
N PRO A 305 -12.91 14.10 -36.83
CA PRO A 305 -13.98 15.10 -36.74
C PRO A 305 -14.20 15.93 -38.02
N ASP A 306 -13.31 15.87 -39.00
CA ASP A 306 -13.41 16.65 -40.24
C ASP A 306 -13.61 15.76 -41.47
N ASN A 307 -14.80 15.84 -42.07
CA ASN A 307 -15.18 15.10 -43.27
C ASN A 307 -14.20 15.30 -44.43
N ALA A 308 -13.56 16.47 -44.55
CA ALA A 308 -12.59 16.75 -45.60
C ALA A 308 -11.27 15.96 -45.46
N PHE A 309 -11.01 15.33 -44.32
CA PHE A 309 -9.95 14.33 -44.13
C PHE A 309 -10.48 12.90 -44.31
N VAL A 310 -11.72 12.61 -43.86
CA VAL A 310 -12.40 11.31 -44.08
C VAL A 310 -12.50 10.98 -45.57
N GLU A 311 -12.95 11.93 -46.40
CA GLU A 311 -13.06 11.79 -47.87
C GLU A 311 -11.72 11.51 -48.56
N LYS A 312 -10.59 11.76 -47.88
CA LYS A 312 -9.23 11.60 -48.42
C LYS A 312 -8.50 10.37 -47.86
N ASP A 313 -9.16 9.49 -47.11
CA ASP A 313 -8.53 8.38 -46.37
C ASP A 313 -7.39 8.91 -45.43
N GLN A 314 -7.62 10.04 -44.75
CA GLN A 314 -6.66 10.70 -43.86
C GLN A 314 -7.19 10.84 -42.42
N LEU A 315 -6.28 10.83 -41.45
CA LEU A 315 -6.54 11.05 -40.02
C LEU A 315 -5.71 12.25 -39.54
N SER A 316 -6.34 13.31 -39.05
CA SER A 316 -5.70 14.49 -38.47
C SER A 316 -5.12 14.20 -37.08
N SER A 317 -4.31 15.10 -36.53
CA SER A 317 -3.85 14.98 -35.13
C SER A 317 -5.01 15.02 -34.13
N ARG A 318 -6.15 15.63 -34.49
CA ARG A 318 -7.40 15.59 -33.71
C ARG A 318 -8.07 14.22 -33.77
N GLY A 319 -8.17 13.60 -34.95
CA GLY A 319 -8.69 12.24 -35.10
C GLY A 319 -7.80 11.19 -34.42
N LEU A 320 -6.47 11.33 -34.54
CA LEU A 320 -5.52 10.48 -33.83
C LEU A 320 -5.65 10.67 -32.32
N HIS A 321 -5.82 11.90 -31.82
CA HIS A 321 -6.08 12.15 -30.40
C HIS A 321 -7.37 11.47 -29.93
N ALA A 322 -8.47 11.60 -30.68
CA ALA A 322 -9.75 10.95 -30.37
C ALA A 322 -9.63 9.42 -30.29
N TYR A 323 -8.95 8.79 -31.25
CA TYR A 323 -8.61 7.37 -31.17
C TYR A 323 -7.76 7.03 -29.94
N LEU A 324 -6.68 7.79 -29.67
CA LEU A 324 -5.73 7.49 -28.60
C LEU A 324 -6.30 7.59 -27.19
N ILE A 325 -7.37 8.37 -26.97
CA ILE A 325 -8.07 8.50 -25.67
C ILE A 325 -9.24 7.53 -25.51
N SER A 326 -9.67 6.87 -26.59
CA SER A 326 -10.85 6.00 -26.63
C SER A 326 -10.66 4.63 -25.98
N THR A 327 -11.78 3.95 -25.69
CA THR A 327 -11.84 2.58 -25.20
C THR A 327 -11.15 1.56 -26.12
N ASP A 328 -11.19 1.76 -27.44
CA ASP A 328 -10.50 0.94 -28.44
C ASP A 328 -8.98 0.89 -28.18
N ASN A 329 -8.41 1.98 -27.66
CA ASN A 329 -6.97 2.16 -27.41
C ASN A 329 -6.60 1.99 -25.91
N ASN A 330 -7.38 1.25 -25.13
CA ASN A 330 -7.04 0.97 -23.72
C ASN A 330 -5.69 0.21 -23.58
N VAL A 331 -4.98 0.48 -22.48
CA VAL A 331 -3.66 -0.12 -22.16
C VAL A 331 -3.74 -1.61 -21.82
N VAL A 332 -4.91 -2.07 -21.36
CA VAL A 332 -5.22 -3.46 -21.01
C VAL A 332 -6.42 -3.93 -21.86
N PRO A 333 -6.41 -5.17 -22.39
CA PRO A 333 -7.57 -5.78 -23.05
C PRO A 333 -8.73 -6.00 -22.06
N LEU A 334 -9.96 -5.70 -22.46
CA LEU A 334 -11.16 -5.93 -21.63
C LEU A 334 -11.30 -7.41 -21.26
N GLU A 335 -10.82 -8.30 -22.13
CA GLU A 335 -10.82 -9.75 -21.98
C GLU A 335 -10.01 -10.23 -20.75
N LYS A 336 -8.97 -9.49 -20.32
CA LYS A 336 -8.18 -9.81 -19.10
C LYS A 336 -8.79 -9.20 -17.82
N LEU A 337 -9.68 -8.22 -17.96
CA LEU A 337 -10.47 -7.65 -16.86
C LEU A 337 -11.73 -8.48 -16.57
N ASP A 338 -12.25 -9.21 -17.57
CA ASP A 338 -13.36 -10.14 -17.45
C ASP A 338 -12.94 -11.49 -16.81
N LEU A 339 -13.90 -12.36 -16.49
CA LEU A 339 -13.63 -13.74 -16.08
C LEU A 339 -13.21 -14.57 -17.30
N SER A 340 -11.92 -14.79 -17.47
CA SER A 340 -11.31 -15.45 -18.64
C SER A 340 -10.31 -16.56 -18.31
N GLN A 341 -9.85 -16.67 -17.06
CA GLN A 341 -9.04 -17.78 -16.58
C GLN A 341 -9.88 -19.02 -16.25
N ASP A 342 -9.25 -20.20 -16.35
CA ASP A 342 -9.83 -21.46 -15.89
C ASP A 342 -10.05 -21.45 -14.36
N MET A 343 -11.27 -21.78 -13.93
CA MET A 343 -11.72 -21.82 -12.54
C MET A 343 -12.03 -23.25 -12.04
N GLU A 344 -11.73 -24.27 -12.85
CA GLU A 344 -11.97 -25.69 -12.58
C GLU A 344 -10.72 -26.45 -12.07
N GLN A 345 -9.57 -25.80 -11.97
CA GLN A 345 -8.37 -26.38 -11.35
C GLN A 345 -8.54 -26.56 -9.83
N PRO A 346 -7.77 -27.45 -9.17
CA PRO A 346 -7.73 -27.58 -7.71
C PRO A 346 -7.44 -26.25 -6.99
N LEU A 347 -8.01 -26.03 -5.80
CA LEU A 347 -7.85 -24.78 -5.03
C LEU A 347 -6.37 -24.37 -4.77
N ALA A 348 -5.45 -25.35 -4.67
CA ALA A 348 -4.01 -25.09 -4.54
C ALA A 348 -3.36 -24.43 -5.76
N HIS A 349 -4.02 -24.43 -6.93
CA HIS A 349 -3.52 -23.86 -8.19
C HIS A 349 -3.75 -22.34 -8.32
N TYR A 350 -4.33 -21.67 -7.33
CA TYR A 350 -4.65 -20.23 -7.38
C TYR A 350 -3.91 -19.42 -6.31
N PHE A 351 -3.57 -18.17 -6.62
CA PHE A 351 -3.37 -17.14 -5.59
C PHE A 351 -4.74 -16.67 -5.09
N ILE A 352 -4.88 -16.48 -3.78
CA ILE A 352 -6.15 -16.19 -3.10
C ILE A 352 -6.01 -14.88 -2.34
N ASN A 353 -6.83 -13.89 -2.70
CA ASN A 353 -6.82 -12.57 -2.06
C ASN A 353 -7.16 -12.72 -0.57
N SER A 354 -6.23 -12.36 0.32
CA SER A 354 -6.24 -12.79 1.73
C SER A 354 -5.92 -11.66 2.70
N SER A 355 -6.69 -11.59 3.79
CA SER A 355 -6.53 -10.61 4.87
C SER A 355 -6.02 -11.27 6.16
N HIS A 356 -5.26 -10.50 6.93
CA HIS A 356 -4.79 -10.79 8.29
C HIS A 356 -5.43 -9.81 9.27
N ASN A 357 -5.78 -10.28 10.48
CA ASN A 357 -6.47 -9.53 11.53
C ASN A 357 -7.57 -8.60 10.99
N THR A 358 -8.47 -9.16 10.17
CA THR A 358 -9.43 -8.44 9.30
C THR A 358 -10.36 -7.47 10.05
N TYR A 359 -10.50 -7.65 11.36
CA TYR A 359 -11.24 -6.77 12.25
C TYR A 359 -10.53 -5.44 12.53
N LEU A 360 -9.20 -5.34 12.47
CA LEU A 360 -8.44 -4.15 12.92
C LEU A 360 -8.43 -3.01 11.92
N SER A 361 -9.00 -1.85 12.29
CA SER A 361 -8.98 -0.62 11.50
C SER A 361 -7.74 0.26 11.71
N GLY A 362 -6.64 -0.29 12.25
CA GLY A 362 -5.44 0.49 12.59
C GLY A 362 -4.32 -0.35 13.21
N HIS A 363 -3.60 0.25 14.17
CA HIS A 363 -2.45 -0.29 14.92
C HIS A 363 -2.78 -1.58 15.69
N GLN A 364 -1.88 -2.57 15.70
CA GLN A 364 -2.12 -3.90 16.27
C GLN A 364 -2.33 -3.92 17.80
N LEU A 365 -1.81 -2.93 18.55
CA LEU A 365 -1.88 -2.96 20.03
C LEU A 365 -2.94 -2.01 20.63
N THR A 366 -3.49 -1.10 19.82
CA THR A 366 -4.31 0.04 20.27
C THR A 366 -5.37 0.48 19.24
N GLY A 367 -5.52 -0.27 18.15
CA GLY A 367 -6.47 0.02 17.08
C GLY A 367 -7.92 -0.28 17.49
N LYS A 368 -8.86 0.21 16.68
CA LYS A 368 -10.27 -0.20 16.83
C LYS A 368 -10.51 -1.48 16.03
N SER A 369 -11.23 -2.42 16.62
CA SER A 369 -11.86 -3.51 15.88
C SER A 369 -13.16 -3.01 15.25
N SER A 370 -13.51 -3.50 14.06
CA SER A 370 -14.62 -3.00 13.26
C SER A 370 -15.32 -4.12 12.48
N VAL A 371 -16.61 -4.31 12.75
CA VAL A 371 -17.52 -5.17 11.97
C VAL A 371 -17.61 -4.71 10.51
N GLU A 372 -17.50 -3.40 10.26
CA GLU A 372 -17.60 -2.83 8.92
C GLU A 372 -16.39 -3.21 8.04
N LEU A 373 -15.20 -3.39 8.63
CA LEU A 373 -14.00 -3.69 7.86
C LEU A 373 -14.10 -5.06 7.16
N TYR A 374 -14.78 -6.05 7.76
CA TYR A 374 -15.11 -7.30 7.09
C TYR A 374 -15.94 -7.10 5.82
N ARG A 375 -16.97 -6.24 5.86
CA ARG A 375 -17.77 -5.93 4.67
C ARG A 375 -16.89 -5.33 3.58
N GLN A 376 -16.10 -4.32 3.93
CA GLN A 376 -15.23 -3.60 2.98
C GLN A 376 -14.16 -4.50 2.38
N VAL A 377 -13.48 -5.32 3.20
CA VAL A 377 -12.47 -6.28 2.74
C VAL A 377 -13.10 -7.30 1.79
N LEU A 378 -14.25 -7.89 2.12
CA LEU A 378 -14.96 -8.82 1.21
C LEU A 378 -15.40 -8.13 -0.11
N LEU A 379 -15.81 -6.86 -0.06
CA LEU A 379 -16.18 -6.04 -1.22
C LEU A 379 -15.00 -5.66 -2.12
N THR A 380 -13.75 -5.73 -1.66
CA THR A 380 -12.57 -5.65 -2.55
C THR A 380 -12.36 -6.92 -3.39
N GLY A 381 -13.17 -7.97 -3.16
CA GLY A 381 -12.91 -9.31 -3.70
C GLY A 381 -11.97 -10.13 -2.82
N CYS A 382 -11.70 -9.76 -1.56
CA CYS A 382 -10.96 -10.63 -0.64
C CYS A 382 -11.74 -11.91 -0.36
N ARG A 383 -11.05 -13.06 -0.30
CA ARG A 383 -11.64 -14.42 -0.20
C ARG A 383 -11.16 -15.20 1.04
N CYS A 384 -10.15 -14.72 1.77
CA CYS A 384 -9.75 -15.30 3.05
C CYS A 384 -9.72 -14.19 4.12
N VAL A 385 -10.50 -14.34 5.20
CA VAL A 385 -10.62 -13.35 6.28
C VAL A 385 -10.38 -14.00 7.65
N GLU A 386 -9.89 -13.21 8.60
CA GLU A 386 -9.38 -13.68 9.90
C GLU A 386 -10.28 -13.23 11.07
N LEU A 387 -10.54 -14.14 12.01
CA LEU A 387 -11.45 -13.97 13.14
C LEU A 387 -10.82 -14.49 14.44
N ASP A 388 -10.27 -13.60 15.25
CA ASP A 388 -9.65 -13.91 16.53
C ASP A 388 -10.73 -13.92 17.62
N CYS A 389 -11.26 -15.09 17.93
CA CYS A 389 -12.46 -15.28 18.72
C CYS A 389 -12.12 -15.52 20.20
N TRP A 390 -12.64 -14.69 21.10
CA TRP A 390 -12.40 -14.74 22.55
C TRP A 390 -13.70 -14.85 23.35
N ASP A 391 -13.62 -15.36 24.59
CA ASP A 391 -14.76 -15.38 25.50
C ASP A 391 -15.20 -13.95 25.87
N GLY A 392 -16.45 -13.60 25.55
CA GLY A 392 -17.04 -12.32 25.96
C GLY A 392 -17.46 -12.32 27.42
N LYS A 393 -17.27 -11.17 28.09
CA LYS A 393 -17.42 -10.98 29.54
C LYS A 393 -18.79 -10.40 29.96
N GLY A 394 -19.70 -10.19 29.01
CA GLY A 394 -21.04 -9.65 29.26
C GLY A 394 -21.99 -10.67 29.90
N ALA A 395 -23.11 -10.19 30.45
CA ALA A 395 -24.09 -11.03 31.16
C ALA A 395 -24.70 -12.17 30.32
N GLU A 396 -24.77 -12.01 28.99
CA GLU A 396 -25.22 -13.07 28.07
C GLU A 396 -24.10 -14.00 27.58
N GLU A 397 -22.83 -13.75 27.94
CA GLU A 397 -21.64 -14.50 27.49
C GLU A 397 -21.60 -14.70 25.96
N GLU A 398 -21.84 -13.64 25.18
CA GLU A 398 -21.71 -13.67 23.71
C GLU A 398 -20.22 -13.70 23.31
N PRO A 399 -19.79 -14.52 22.34
CA PRO A 399 -18.41 -14.50 21.85
C PRO A 399 -18.05 -13.14 21.21
N ILE A 400 -16.80 -12.73 21.38
CA ILE A 400 -16.26 -11.46 20.85
C ILE A 400 -15.08 -11.70 19.91
N ILE A 401 -14.73 -10.69 19.12
CA ILE A 401 -13.52 -10.65 18.30
C ILE A 401 -12.66 -9.47 18.74
N THR A 402 -11.38 -9.72 19.01
CA THR A 402 -10.36 -8.71 19.35
C THR A 402 -8.95 -9.32 19.26
N HIS A 403 -7.92 -8.47 19.21
CA HIS A 403 -6.53 -8.92 19.31
C HIS A 403 -6.17 -9.11 20.79
N GLY A 404 -5.96 -10.37 21.18
CA GLY A 404 -5.82 -10.80 22.58
C GLY A 404 -4.72 -10.08 23.37
N TYR A 405 -4.99 -9.82 24.65
CA TYR A 405 -4.06 -9.17 25.60
C TYR A 405 -3.56 -7.77 25.18
N THR A 406 -4.23 -7.10 24.24
CA THR A 406 -3.92 -5.72 23.82
C THR A 406 -4.96 -4.70 24.30
N MET A 407 -4.77 -3.42 23.95
CA MET A 407 -5.73 -2.34 24.19
C MET A 407 -6.67 -2.11 22.99
N CYS A 408 -6.82 -3.09 22.07
CA CYS A 408 -7.76 -3.00 20.97
C CYS A 408 -9.21 -3.12 21.45
N SER A 409 -10.14 -2.43 20.78
CA SER A 409 -11.57 -2.55 21.13
C SER A 409 -12.12 -3.93 20.76
N GLU A 410 -13.13 -4.40 21.49
CA GLU A 410 -13.83 -5.67 21.21
C GLU A 410 -15.01 -5.41 20.24
N VAL A 411 -15.35 -6.38 19.37
CA VAL A 411 -16.61 -6.36 18.58
C VAL A 411 -17.38 -7.69 18.70
N PRO A 412 -18.72 -7.71 18.61
CA PRO A 412 -19.49 -8.94 18.73
C PRO A 412 -19.24 -9.93 17.58
N PHE A 413 -19.09 -11.21 17.93
CA PHE A 413 -18.98 -12.29 16.92
C PHE A 413 -20.27 -12.40 16.09
N ARG A 414 -21.43 -12.19 16.71
CA ARG A 414 -22.77 -12.17 16.08
C ARG A 414 -22.84 -11.19 14.91
N GLU A 415 -22.58 -9.91 15.18
CA GLU A 415 -22.62 -8.85 14.16
C GLU A 415 -21.60 -9.09 13.05
N THR A 416 -20.45 -9.68 13.39
CA THR A 416 -19.41 -10.05 12.42
C THR A 416 -19.85 -11.19 11.49
N MET A 417 -20.51 -12.22 12.03
CA MET A 417 -21.12 -13.28 11.20
C MET A 417 -22.18 -12.72 10.26
N GLU A 418 -23.05 -11.81 10.74
CA GLU A 418 -24.06 -11.16 9.90
C GLU A 418 -23.43 -10.31 8.78
N ALA A 419 -22.39 -9.55 9.09
CA ALA A 419 -21.64 -8.74 8.12
C ALA A 419 -20.95 -9.58 7.03
N ILE A 420 -20.35 -10.72 7.41
CA ILE A 420 -19.73 -11.66 6.48
C ILE A 420 -20.82 -12.36 5.63
N ALA A 421 -21.91 -12.80 6.26
CA ALA A 421 -23.05 -13.44 5.60
C ALA A 421 -23.75 -12.52 4.58
N GLU A 422 -23.71 -11.20 4.78
CA GLU A 422 -24.22 -10.18 3.87
C GLU A 422 -23.27 -9.92 2.69
N SER A 423 -21.99 -9.62 2.96
CA SER A 423 -21.09 -9.07 1.93
C SER A 423 -20.25 -10.09 1.16
N ALA A 424 -20.09 -11.32 1.66
CA ALA A 424 -19.18 -12.31 1.07
C ALA A 424 -19.36 -12.54 -0.44
N PHE A 425 -20.61 -12.65 -0.90
CA PHE A 425 -20.93 -12.96 -2.30
C PHE A 425 -21.53 -11.77 -3.07
N LYS A 426 -21.34 -10.53 -2.60
CA LYS A 426 -21.80 -9.33 -3.33
C LYS A 426 -21.02 -9.06 -4.62
N VAL A 427 -19.69 -9.22 -4.59
CA VAL A 427 -18.79 -8.91 -5.73
C VAL A 427 -18.21 -10.13 -6.44
N SER A 428 -18.13 -11.26 -5.73
CA SER A 428 -17.54 -12.51 -6.24
C SER A 428 -18.31 -13.70 -5.66
N ASP A 429 -18.78 -14.58 -6.53
CA ASP A 429 -19.48 -15.81 -6.11
C ASP A 429 -18.52 -16.91 -5.63
N TYR A 430 -17.20 -16.73 -5.82
CA TYR A 430 -16.21 -17.76 -5.49
C TYR A 430 -16.01 -17.90 -3.96
N PRO A 431 -15.64 -19.10 -3.49
CA PRO A 431 -15.67 -19.47 -2.07
C PRO A 431 -14.94 -18.50 -1.14
N VAL A 432 -15.39 -18.46 0.12
CA VAL A 432 -14.77 -17.65 1.17
C VAL A 432 -14.26 -18.54 2.30
N ILE A 433 -12.98 -18.38 2.64
CA ILE A 433 -12.30 -19.07 3.73
C ILE A 433 -12.38 -18.19 4.98
N LEU A 434 -12.89 -18.75 6.07
CA LEU A 434 -12.92 -18.12 7.38
C LEU A 434 -11.79 -18.71 8.24
N SER A 435 -10.73 -17.93 8.47
CA SER A 435 -9.58 -18.26 9.30
C SER A 435 -9.91 -17.93 10.76
N PHE A 436 -10.27 -18.94 11.55
CA PHE A 436 -10.50 -18.78 12.98
C PHE A 436 -9.18 -18.93 13.75
N GLU A 437 -8.88 -17.98 14.63
CA GLU A 437 -8.04 -18.21 15.79
C GLU A 437 -8.95 -18.27 17.01
N ASN A 438 -9.05 -19.44 17.65
CA ASN A 438 -10.13 -19.74 18.60
C ASN A 438 -9.62 -19.88 20.03
N HIS A 439 -9.92 -18.87 20.85
CA HIS A 439 -9.57 -18.80 22.27
C HIS A 439 -10.78 -18.99 23.20
N CYS A 440 -11.98 -19.20 22.65
CA CYS A 440 -13.22 -19.36 23.43
C CYS A 440 -13.30 -20.66 24.24
N SER A 441 -13.95 -20.60 25.39
CA SER A 441 -14.41 -21.73 26.19
C SER A 441 -15.36 -22.67 25.40
N PRO A 442 -15.47 -23.96 25.76
CA PRO A 442 -16.39 -24.89 25.09
C PRO A 442 -17.86 -24.43 25.06
N LYS A 443 -18.31 -23.67 26.08
CA LYS A 443 -19.65 -23.09 26.18
C LYS A 443 -19.86 -22.00 25.11
N GLN A 444 -18.89 -21.12 24.91
CA GLN A 444 -18.95 -20.09 23.87
C GLN A 444 -18.65 -20.65 22.48
N GLN A 445 -17.81 -21.69 22.34
CA GLN A 445 -17.63 -22.43 21.07
C GLN A 445 -18.95 -23.04 20.58
N ALA A 446 -19.79 -23.59 21.46
CA ALA A 446 -21.12 -24.07 21.08
C ALA A 446 -22.02 -22.94 20.55
N LYS A 447 -21.97 -21.75 21.17
CA LYS A 447 -22.65 -20.54 20.67
C LYS A 447 -22.11 -20.12 19.30
N MET A 448 -20.79 -20.12 19.09
CA MET A 448 -20.18 -19.82 17.79
C MET A 448 -20.67 -20.80 16.71
N VAL A 449 -20.66 -22.11 16.98
CA VAL A 449 -21.16 -23.13 16.04
C VAL A 449 -22.63 -22.90 15.69
N LYS A 450 -23.47 -22.54 16.67
CA LYS A 450 -24.86 -22.16 16.41
C LYS A 450 -24.94 -20.92 15.51
N LEU A 451 -24.27 -19.82 15.86
CA LEU A 451 -24.30 -18.57 15.07
C LEU A 451 -23.76 -18.78 13.64
N ILE A 452 -22.71 -19.58 13.46
CA ILE A 452 -22.15 -19.95 12.16
C ILE A 452 -23.20 -20.71 11.33
N LYS A 453 -23.95 -21.66 11.91
CA LYS A 453 -25.03 -22.38 11.22
C LYS A 453 -26.22 -21.44 10.91
N ASP A 454 -26.64 -20.64 11.89
CA ASP A 454 -27.80 -19.73 11.79
C ASP A 454 -27.62 -18.66 10.69
N TYR A 455 -26.44 -18.05 10.56
CA TYR A 455 -26.17 -16.98 9.59
C TYR A 455 -25.67 -17.45 8.21
N LEU A 456 -24.91 -18.55 8.15
CA LEU A 456 -24.36 -19.03 6.88
C LEU A 456 -25.31 -20.01 6.17
N GLY A 457 -26.07 -20.81 6.92
CA GLY A 457 -27.04 -21.78 6.39
C GLY A 457 -26.41 -22.75 5.38
N ASP A 458 -27.12 -23.05 4.30
CA ASP A 458 -26.67 -23.94 3.22
C ASP A 458 -25.42 -23.45 2.47
N ARG A 459 -24.97 -22.22 2.71
CA ARG A 459 -23.69 -21.70 2.20
C ARG A 459 -22.50 -22.23 3.02
N LEU A 460 -22.70 -22.71 4.24
CA LEU A 460 -21.65 -23.39 5.00
C LEU A 460 -21.35 -24.76 4.36
N LEU A 461 -20.10 -25.01 3.99
CA LEU A 461 -19.65 -26.34 3.59
C LEU A 461 -19.40 -27.18 4.85
N SER A 462 -20.44 -27.82 5.36
CA SER A 462 -20.38 -28.65 6.59
C SER A 462 -19.85 -30.07 6.37
N GLN A 463 -19.87 -30.57 5.13
CA GLN A 463 -19.37 -31.90 4.75
C GLN A 463 -18.51 -31.82 3.47
N PRO A 464 -17.58 -32.77 3.25
CA PRO A 464 -16.87 -32.90 1.98
C PRO A 464 -17.83 -33.18 0.81
N LEU A 465 -17.42 -32.83 -0.40
CA LEU A 465 -18.06 -33.25 -1.65
C LEU A 465 -17.72 -34.73 -1.93
N ASP A 466 -18.69 -35.52 -2.39
CA ASP A 466 -18.50 -36.94 -2.73
C ASP A 466 -17.41 -37.17 -3.80
N SER A 467 -17.25 -36.20 -4.70
CA SER A 467 -16.22 -36.20 -5.75
C SER A 467 -14.80 -35.97 -5.23
N HIS A 468 -14.64 -35.42 -4.03
CA HIS A 468 -13.36 -35.05 -3.43
C HIS A 468 -13.28 -35.52 -1.95
N PRO A 469 -13.31 -36.84 -1.67
CA PRO A 469 -13.28 -37.34 -0.31
C PRO A 469 -11.95 -37.04 0.39
N LEU A 470 -11.98 -36.79 1.70
CA LEU A 470 -10.79 -36.48 2.50
C LEU A 470 -9.89 -37.72 2.68
N LYS A 471 -9.07 -38.01 1.66
CA LYS A 471 -8.12 -39.14 1.60
C LYS A 471 -6.77 -38.66 1.03
N PRO A 472 -5.64 -39.31 1.37
CA PRO A 472 -4.36 -39.06 0.70
C PRO A 472 -4.45 -39.26 -0.82
N GLY A 473 -3.71 -38.45 -1.58
CA GLY A 473 -3.68 -38.46 -3.05
C GLY A 473 -4.86 -37.77 -3.73
N VAL A 474 -5.96 -37.47 -3.03
CA VAL A 474 -7.09 -36.72 -3.59
C VAL A 474 -6.74 -35.23 -3.63
N PRO A 475 -6.93 -34.51 -4.76
CA PRO A 475 -6.68 -33.07 -4.83
C PRO A 475 -7.76 -32.27 -4.08
N LEU A 476 -7.49 -30.98 -3.88
CA LEU A 476 -8.52 -30.04 -3.42
C LEU A 476 -9.58 -29.82 -4.51
N PRO A 477 -10.86 -29.59 -4.16
CA PRO A 477 -11.87 -29.17 -5.11
C PRO A 477 -11.53 -27.84 -5.78
N SER A 478 -12.20 -27.52 -6.88
CA SER A 478 -11.99 -26.28 -7.61
C SER A 478 -12.79 -25.09 -7.06
N PRO A 479 -12.34 -23.84 -7.25
CA PRO A 479 -13.14 -22.66 -6.92
C PRO A 479 -14.55 -22.70 -7.53
N GLN A 480 -14.69 -23.19 -8.77
CA GLN A 480 -15.98 -23.36 -9.44
C GLN A 480 -16.88 -24.39 -8.72
N SER A 481 -16.35 -25.52 -8.27
CA SER A 481 -17.11 -26.53 -7.52
C SER A 481 -17.54 -26.09 -6.12
N LEU A 482 -16.92 -25.03 -5.60
CA LEU A 482 -17.14 -24.45 -4.27
C LEU A 482 -17.84 -23.07 -4.32
N ARG A 483 -18.41 -22.70 -5.47
CA ARG A 483 -19.11 -21.42 -5.67
C ARG A 483 -20.26 -21.24 -4.65
N GLY A 484 -20.32 -20.07 -4.04
CA GLY A 484 -21.29 -19.70 -3.01
C GLY A 484 -21.05 -20.35 -1.64
N LYS A 485 -19.90 -21.01 -1.40
CA LYS A 485 -19.61 -21.73 -0.16
C LYS A 485 -18.61 -21.02 0.77
N PHE A 486 -18.87 -21.14 2.07
CA PHE A 486 -17.93 -20.81 3.15
C PHE A 486 -17.18 -22.07 3.60
N LEU A 487 -15.87 -21.96 3.76
CA LEU A 487 -15.00 -23.00 4.32
C LEU A 487 -14.41 -22.55 5.66
N ILE A 488 -14.45 -23.43 6.67
CA ILE A 488 -13.96 -23.14 8.02
C ILE A 488 -12.53 -23.68 8.18
N LYS A 489 -11.59 -22.80 8.48
CA LYS A 489 -10.23 -23.14 8.95
C LYS A 489 -10.19 -22.97 10.47
N ASN A 490 -10.16 -24.08 11.21
CA ASN A 490 -10.02 -24.11 12.67
C ASN A 490 -9.35 -25.43 13.12
N LYS A 491 -8.76 -25.50 14.32
CA LYS A 491 -8.14 -26.73 14.86
C LYS A 491 -9.14 -27.89 14.86
N LYS A 492 -8.74 -29.04 14.30
CA LYS A 492 -9.53 -30.28 14.24
C LYS A 492 -9.08 -31.27 15.31
N ARG A 493 -9.98 -32.14 15.77
CA ARG A 493 -9.73 -33.09 16.87
C ARG A 493 -9.56 -34.52 16.35
N ASP A 494 -8.48 -35.17 16.78
CA ASP A 494 -8.05 -36.47 16.25
C ASP A 494 -8.81 -37.65 16.89
N PHE A 495 -9.98 -37.99 16.35
CA PHE A 495 -10.88 -39.04 16.88
C PHE A 495 -10.26 -40.45 16.94
N LYS A 496 -9.10 -40.69 16.31
CA LYS A 496 -8.45 -42.00 16.27
C LYS A 496 -7.81 -42.46 17.60
N LYS A 497 -7.61 -41.55 18.58
CA LYS A 497 -6.97 -41.90 19.86
C LYS A 497 -7.94 -42.26 20.99
N SER A 498 -9.24 -41.96 20.88
CA SER A 498 -10.21 -42.18 21.97
C SER A 498 -10.90 -43.55 21.98
N ALA A 499 -10.62 -44.41 20.99
CA ALA A 499 -11.28 -45.73 20.84
C ALA A 499 -10.60 -46.89 21.60
N LYS A 500 -9.70 -46.60 22.56
CA LYS A 500 -9.00 -47.59 23.41
C LYS A 500 -8.99 -47.18 24.88
N GLN A 501 -10.17 -46.95 25.48
CA GLN A 501 -10.28 -46.78 26.93
C GLN A 501 -11.71 -47.07 27.44
N SER A 502 -12.17 -48.32 27.29
CA SER A 502 -13.48 -48.77 27.77
C SER A 502 -13.58 -50.30 27.97
N GLU A 503 -12.65 -50.90 28.72
CA GLU A 503 -12.84 -52.22 29.34
C GLU A 503 -12.33 -52.17 30.80
N PRO A 504 -12.90 -52.98 31.73
CA PRO A 504 -12.66 -52.84 33.17
C PRO A 504 -11.40 -53.55 33.67
N SER A 505 -10.94 -53.12 34.85
CA SER A 505 -9.72 -53.57 35.54
C SER A 505 -9.82 -54.98 36.13
N VAL A 506 -8.72 -55.74 36.02
CA VAL A 506 -8.38 -56.88 36.89
C VAL A 506 -6.89 -56.74 37.29
N GLU A 507 -6.55 -57.01 38.55
CA GLU A 507 -5.20 -56.81 39.13
C GLU A 507 -4.37 -58.12 39.23
N TYR A 508 -3.16 -57.97 39.81
CA TYR A 508 -2.13 -58.98 40.18
C TYR A 508 -1.03 -59.29 39.11
N PRO A 509 0.19 -59.69 39.53
CA PRO A 509 1.11 -58.83 40.29
C PRO A 509 2.57 -58.85 39.76
N ILE A 510 3.46 -58.12 40.46
CA ILE A 510 4.89 -57.89 40.14
C ILE A 510 5.75 -59.17 40.13
N SER A 511 6.62 -59.36 39.12
CA SER A 511 8.01 -59.85 39.32
C SER A 511 8.95 -59.78 38.09
N HIS A 512 10.22 -59.51 38.39
CA HIS A 512 11.51 -59.67 37.67
C HIS A 512 11.62 -59.92 36.14
N GLN A 513 12.29 -58.96 35.48
CA GLN A 513 13.59 -59.08 34.77
C GLN A 513 13.94 -60.40 34.03
N VAL A 514 14.32 -60.31 32.75
CA VAL A 514 15.73 -60.28 32.24
C VAL A 514 15.73 -60.09 30.70
N ASN A 515 16.87 -59.64 30.16
CA ASN A 515 17.28 -59.52 28.75
C ASN A 515 16.88 -60.75 27.86
N VAL A 516 16.89 -60.72 26.53
CA VAL A 516 17.78 -60.07 25.53
C VAL A 516 16.97 -59.81 24.22
N ASP A 517 17.45 -59.24 23.09
CA ASP A 517 18.82 -58.93 22.62
C ASP A 517 18.87 -57.70 21.67
N MET A 518 20.01 -57.48 20.98
CA MET A 518 20.23 -56.46 19.94
C MET A 518 20.85 -57.08 18.64
N GLU A 519 21.27 -56.22 17.72
CA GLU A 519 22.05 -56.51 16.48
C GLU A 519 21.31 -57.18 15.30
N ASP A 520 21.34 -56.52 14.13
CA ASP A 520 22.35 -56.89 13.13
C ASP A 520 22.68 -55.69 12.20
N LEU A 521 23.96 -55.49 11.89
CA LEU A 521 24.49 -54.38 11.08
C LEU A 521 25.80 -54.79 10.37
N PRO A 522 25.83 -54.86 9.03
CA PRO A 522 27.09 -55.02 8.29
C PRO A 522 27.89 -53.71 8.25
N VAL A 523 29.08 -53.71 8.88
CA VAL A 523 30.06 -52.60 8.89
C VAL A 523 31.43 -53.13 8.42
N ALA A 524 32.34 -52.22 8.01
CA ALA A 524 33.74 -52.42 7.54
C ALA A 524 33.91 -52.58 6.00
N ARG A 525 34.99 -52.12 5.34
CA ARG A 525 36.17 -51.25 5.65
C ARG A 525 36.83 -50.88 4.28
N ASP A 526 37.73 -49.92 4.06
CA ASP A 526 38.40 -48.82 4.80
C ASP A 526 38.42 -47.59 3.83
N ALA A 527 38.54 -46.30 4.18
CA ALA A 527 39.29 -45.54 5.21
C ALA A 527 40.75 -45.17 4.83
N ALA A 528 40.94 -44.01 4.17
CA ALA A 528 42.21 -43.26 4.11
C ALA A 528 42.05 -41.76 3.72
N THR A 529 42.13 -40.87 4.73
CA THR A 529 42.62 -39.46 4.69
C THR A 529 42.43 -38.55 3.46
N ALA A 530 41.60 -37.50 3.61
CA ALA A 530 41.94 -36.11 3.23
C ALA A 530 41.09 -35.10 4.03
N ALA A 531 41.71 -34.05 4.58
CA ALA A 531 41.08 -33.02 5.42
C ALA A 531 42.00 -31.76 5.51
N LEU A 532 41.61 -30.59 6.03
CA LEU A 532 40.41 -30.15 6.77
C LEU A 532 39.88 -28.82 6.21
N SER A 533 38.56 -28.62 6.19
CA SER A 533 37.96 -27.27 6.34
C SER A 533 36.51 -27.36 6.81
N GLY A 534 36.20 -26.80 7.99
CA GLY A 534 34.84 -26.78 8.51
C GLY A 534 34.55 -25.55 9.36
N GLN A 535 33.34 -25.01 9.22
CA GLN A 535 32.67 -24.15 10.19
C GLN A 535 31.16 -24.45 10.13
N ALA A 536 30.61 -25.00 11.21
CA ALA A 536 29.19 -24.94 11.51
C ALA A 536 28.87 -23.50 12.01
N ALA A 537 27.68 -22.91 11.83
CA ALA A 537 26.31 -23.45 11.85
C ALA A 537 25.87 -23.85 13.28
N GLU A 538 25.57 -22.84 14.11
CA GLU A 538 24.87 -23.00 15.38
C GLU A 538 23.36 -22.85 15.16
N GLU A 539 22.59 -23.82 15.64
CA GLU A 539 21.12 -23.81 15.64
C GLU A 539 20.60 -23.18 16.94
N PHE A 540 19.46 -22.47 16.87
CA PHE A 540 18.76 -21.94 18.05
C PHE A 540 17.34 -22.50 18.14
N PRO A 541 17.10 -23.52 19.00
CA PRO A 541 15.79 -23.83 19.52
C PRO A 541 15.33 -22.72 20.48
N TYR A 542 14.02 -22.46 20.56
CA TYR A 542 13.43 -21.58 21.57
C TYR A 542 12.73 -22.43 22.65
N GLU A 543 13.44 -22.74 23.73
CA GLU A 543 12.86 -23.05 25.04
C GLU A 543 13.65 -22.26 26.11
N ASP A 544 12.96 -21.73 27.12
CA ASP A 544 13.56 -20.94 28.21
C ASP A 544 14.21 -21.86 29.27
N GLU A 545 15.46 -22.28 29.02
CA GLU A 545 16.30 -22.95 30.04
C GLU A 545 17.10 -21.91 30.86
N GLU A 546 16.83 -21.83 32.16
CA GLU A 546 17.73 -21.16 33.12
C GLU A 546 19.00 -22.00 33.34
N ASP A 547 20.14 -21.33 33.55
CA ASP A 547 21.45 -21.95 33.76
C ASP A 547 21.41 -23.01 34.89
N PRO A 548 21.78 -24.29 34.60
CA PRO A 548 21.70 -25.38 35.58
C PRO A 548 22.69 -25.26 36.74
N GLU A 549 23.77 -24.49 36.63
CA GLU A 549 24.64 -24.19 37.79
C GLU A 549 23.99 -23.18 38.73
N LEU A 550 23.36 -22.11 38.20
CA LEU A 550 22.57 -21.18 39.01
C LEU A 550 21.41 -21.89 39.74
N ARG A 551 20.80 -22.88 39.10
CA ARG A 551 19.70 -23.66 39.69
C ARG A 551 20.13 -24.42 40.94
N LYS A 552 21.29 -25.10 40.91
CA LYS A 552 21.86 -25.75 42.10
C LYS A 552 22.21 -24.75 43.21
N LEU A 553 22.90 -23.66 42.86
CA LEU A 553 23.28 -22.61 43.81
C LEU A 553 22.07 -21.97 44.51
N ARG A 554 20.90 -21.98 43.87
CA ARG A 554 19.65 -21.45 44.43
C ARG A 554 18.87 -22.48 45.26
N GLU A 555 18.96 -23.77 44.92
CA GLU A 555 18.38 -24.86 45.74
C GLU A 555 19.16 -25.06 47.06
N GLU A 556 20.47 -24.80 47.07
CA GLU A 556 21.29 -24.77 48.30
C GLU A 556 21.05 -23.53 49.19
N ALA A 557 20.46 -22.45 48.65
CA ALA A 557 20.26 -21.18 49.35
C ALA A 557 18.96 -21.08 50.18
N GLY A 558 17.99 -21.99 49.98
CA GLY A 558 16.83 -22.15 50.88
C GLY A 558 15.76 -21.04 50.85
N GLU A 559 15.65 -20.26 49.77
CA GLU A 559 14.63 -19.20 49.65
C GLU A 559 13.23 -19.72 49.28
N VAL A 560 12.19 -19.00 49.71
CA VAL A 560 10.78 -19.41 49.62
C VAL A 560 10.21 -19.17 48.21
N LYS A 561 9.37 -20.10 47.74
CA LYS A 561 8.66 -19.98 46.46
C LYS A 561 7.58 -18.88 46.50
N GLU A 562 7.70 -17.89 45.62
CA GLU A 562 6.55 -17.12 45.14
C GLU A 562 5.85 -17.88 44.00
N GLU A 563 4.52 -17.74 43.88
CA GLU A 563 3.74 -18.44 42.85
C GLU A 563 3.81 -17.70 41.50
N LYS A 564 4.22 -18.40 40.43
CA LYS A 564 4.10 -17.87 39.06
C LYS A 564 2.60 -17.70 38.70
N PRO A 565 2.20 -16.60 38.04
CA PRO A 565 0.83 -16.46 37.54
C PRO A 565 0.51 -17.59 36.54
N MET A 566 -0.66 -18.19 36.70
CA MET A 566 -1.09 -19.39 35.98
C MET A 566 -1.19 -19.13 34.47
N MET A 567 -0.32 -19.77 33.68
CA MET A 567 -0.51 -19.84 32.23
C MET A 567 -1.85 -20.52 31.93
N ALA A 568 -2.63 -19.93 31.01
CA ALA A 568 -3.86 -20.56 30.54
C ALA A 568 -3.52 -21.85 29.74
N LYS A 569 -4.19 -22.95 30.06
CA LYS A 569 -4.20 -24.14 29.19
C LYS A 569 -4.88 -23.77 27.87
N GLU A 570 -4.40 -24.32 26.75
CA GLU A 570 -5.12 -24.20 25.48
C GLU A 570 -6.59 -24.65 25.64
N PRO A 571 -7.56 -23.93 25.04
CA PRO A 571 -8.97 -24.28 25.16
C PRO A 571 -9.26 -25.63 24.48
N VAL A 572 -9.98 -26.49 25.19
CA VAL A 572 -10.36 -27.82 24.68
C VAL A 572 -11.36 -27.68 23.54
N MET A 573 -10.92 -27.97 22.31
CA MET A 573 -11.73 -27.86 21.10
C MET A 573 -12.99 -28.76 21.16
N LEU A 574 -14.15 -28.15 20.96
CA LEU A 574 -15.45 -28.84 20.92
C LEU A 574 -15.56 -29.73 19.68
N SER A 575 -16.23 -30.88 19.83
CA SER A 575 -16.49 -31.81 18.70
C SER A 575 -17.21 -31.11 17.54
N GLU A 576 -18.20 -30.27 17.85
CA GLU A 576 -19.06 -29.64 16.84
C GLU A 576 -18.35 -28.60 15.97
N ILE A 577 -17.39 -27.84 16.50
CA ILE A 577 -16.64 -26.87 15.70
C ILE A 577 -15.58 -27.58 14.84
N SER A 578 -15.00 -28.67 15.37
CA SER A 578 -14.12 -29.58 14.62
C SER A 578 -14.86 -30.30 13.48
N ALA A 579 -16.18 -30.50 13.57
CA ALA A 579 -16.98 -31.14 12.53
C ALA A 579 -17.21 -30.24 11.30
N LEU A 580 -16.98 -28.92 11.40
CA LEU A 580 -17.10 -27.98 10.28
C LEU A 580 -15.84 -27.90 9.40
N VAL A 581 -14.75 -28.59 9.78
CA VAL A 581 -13.42 -28.45 9.16
C VAL A 581 -13.16 -29.60 8.17
N ASN A 582 -13.15 -29.28 6.88
CA ASN A 582 -12.95 -30.25 5.78
C ASN A 582 -11.69 -29.97 4.95
N TYR A 583 -11.75 -29.09 3.94
CA TYR A 583 -10.69 -28.89 2.95
C TYR A 583 -9.57 -27.93 3.36
N ILE A 584 -9.76 -27.19 4.45
CA ILE A 584 -8.81 -26.19 4.98
C ILE A 584 -8.44 -26.58 6.42
N GLU A 585 -7.95 -27.81 6.60
CA GLU A 585 -7.57 -28.35 7.91
C GLU A 585 -6.20 -27.79 8.32
N PRO A 586 -6.07 -26.99 9.39
CA PRO A 586 -4.81 -26.39 9.78
C PRO A 586 -3.90 -27.42 10.47
N ALA A 587 -2.78 -27.74 9.84
CA ALA A 587 -1.76 -28.64 10.36
C ALA A 587 -0.44 -27.89 10.64
N PRO A 588 0.29 -28.24 11.72
CA PRO A 588 1.65 -27.73 11.93
C PRO A 588 2.57 -28.19 10.79
N PHE A 589 3.45 -27.30 10.35
CA PHE A 589 4.46 -27.63 9.35
C PHE A 589 5.67 -28.29 10.03
N TYR A 590 6.07 -29.46 9.55
CA TYR A 590 7.26 -30.18 10.01
C TYR A 590 8.39 -30.10 8.98
N SER A 591 8.19 -30.68 7.80
CA SER A 591 9.10 -30.56 6.66
C SER A 591 8.36 -30.81 5.34
N PHE A 592 8.94 -30.38 4.22
CA PHE A 592 8.39 -30.65 2.89
C PHE A 592 8.35 -32.15 2.56
N GLU A 593 9.37 -32.92 2.98
CA GLU A 593 9.40 -34.38 2.82
C GLU A 593 8.26 -35.05 3.61
N TYR A 594 8.03 -34.66 4.86
CA TYR A 594 6.93 -35.19 5.67
C TYR A 594 5.56 -34.94 5.02
N ALA A 595 5.32 -33.71 4.55
CA ALA A 595 4.08 -33.35 3.87
C ALA A 595 3.89 -34.12 2.55
N LEU A 596 4.95 -34.29 1.76
CA LEU A 596 4.94 -35.08 0.53
C LEU A 596 4.66 -36.57 0.81
N LYS A 597 5.33 -37.16 1.80
CA LYS A 597 5.17 -38.57 2.22
C LYS A 597 3.78 -38.85 2.79
N LYS A 598 3.18 -37.90 3.50
CA LYS A 598 1.80 -37.96 4.02
C LYS A 598 0.77 -37.86 2.89
N ASN A 599 1.11 -37.16 1.80
CA ASN A 599 0.31 -36.98 0.58
C ASN A 599 -1.16 -36.52 0.81
N VAL A 600 -1.42 -35.77 1.87
CA VAL A 600 -2.74 -35.17 2.13
C VAL A 600 -2.80 -33.78 1.50
N SER A 601 -3.88 -33.46 0.77
CA SER A 601 -4.05 -32.14 0.13
C SER A 601 -4.98 -31.18 0.89
N TYR A 602 -5.86 -31.72 1.76
CA TYR A 602 -6.78 -30.93 2.59
C TYR A 602 -6.12 -30.32 3.84
N GLU A 603 -4.86 -30.67 4.12
CA GLU A 603 -4.05 -30.07 5.17
C GLU A 603 -3.35 -28.80 4.66
N CYS A 604 -3.60 -27.69 5.34
CA CYS A 604 -3.00 -26.39 5.09
C CYS A 604 -2.09 -25.98 6.25
N CYS A 605 -1.00 -25.27 5.94
CA CYS A 605 -0.07 -24.77 6.94
C CYS A 605 -0.18 -23.24 7.06
N SER A 606 -0.23 -22.72 8.28
CA SER A 606 -0.14 -21.27 8.54
C SER A 606 1.26 -20.94 9.07
N ILE A 607 1.98 -20.04 8.40
CA ILE A 607 3.40 -19.79 8.62
C ILE A 607 3.66 -18.29 8.71
N ALA A 608 4.26 -17.81 9.80
CA ALA A 608 4.62 -16.40 9.96
C ALA A 608 5.70 -15.98 8.94
N GLU A 609 5.71 -14.70 8.54
CA GLU A 609 6.59 -14.18 7.47
C GLU A 609 8.07 -14.56 7.67
N THR A 610 8.56 -14.58 8.91
CA THR A 610 9.96 -14.90 9.23
C THR A 610 10.31 -16.34 8.84
N ASN A 611 9.49 -17.30 9.27
CA ASN A 611 9.72 -18.72 9.04
C ASN A 611 9.52 -19.05 7.55
N ALA A 612 8.49 -18.46 6.92
CA ALA A 612 8.27 -18.57 5.48
C ALA A 612 9.45 -17.99 4.66
N THR A 613 10.06 -16.90 5.14
CA THR A 613 11.25 -16.29 4.51
C THR A 613 12.50 -17.16 4.67
N ASN A 614 12.58 -18.00 5.70
CA ASN A 614 13.69 -18.94 5.89
C ASN A 614 13.52 -20.18 5.01
N LEU A 615 12.34 -20.82 5.04
CA LEU A 615 11.99 -21.92 4.13
C LEU A 615 12.21 -21.57 2.65
N LEU A 616 11.91 -20.32 2.27
CA LEU A 616 12.14 -19.82 0.91
C LEU A 616 13.63 -19.65 0.55
N LYS A 617 14.55 -19.43 1.51
CA LYS A 617 16.00 -19.43 1.26
C LYS A 617 16.59 -20.84 1.24
N GLU A 618 16.09 -21.69 2.13
CA GLU A 618 16.66 -23.01 2.43
C GLU A 618 16.19 -24.09 1.45
N SER A 619 14.95 -24.03 0.97
CA SER A 619 14.38 -25.05 0.07
C SER A 619 13.31 -24.45 -0.88
N PRO A 620 13.67 -23.47 -1.74
CA PRO A 620 12.73 -22.73 -2.58
C PRO A 620 11.92 -23.62 -3.54
N GLU A 621 12.58 -24.57 -4.23
CA GLU A 621 11.88 -25.47 -5.16
C GLU A 621 10.84 -26.34 -4.47
N ASP A 622 11.16 -26.88 -3.29
CA ASP A 622 10.28 -27.81 -2.59
C ASP A 622 9.12 -27.08 -1.91
N PHE A 623 9.27 -25.78 -1.59
CA PHE A 623 8.15 -24.91 -1.24
C PHE A 623 7.20 -24.71 -2.43
N VAL A 624 7.72 -24.48 -3.65
CA VAL A 624 6.91 -24.42 -4.88
C VAL A 624 6.21 -25.76 -5.14
N ASN A 625 6.90 -26.89 -4.95
CA ASN A 625 6.32 -28.23 -5.13
C ASN A 625 5.23 -28.55 -4.11
N PHE A 626 5.41 -28.18 -2.83
CA PHE A 626 4.39 -28.28 -1.78
C PHE A 626 3.12 -27.51 -2.17
N ASN A 627 3.29 -26.26 -2.62
CA ASN A 627 2.21 -25.37 -3.02
C ASN A 627 1.48 -25.78 -4.33
N LYS A 628 1.86 -26.87 -5.01
CA LYS A 628 1.06 -27.46 -6.08
C LYS A 628 -0.11 -28.29 -5.53
N ARG A 629 0.10 -28.98 -4.41
CA ARG A 629 -0.86 -29.92 -3.80
C ARG A 629 -1.59 -29.36 -2.59
N GLN A 630 -0.92 -28.55 -1.77
CA GLN A 630 -1.39 -28.08 -0.46
C GLN A 630 -1.45 -26.56 -0.40
N LEU A 631 -2.22 -26.04 0.56
CA LEU A 631 -2.35 -24.60 0.80
C LEU A 631 -1.37 -24.13 1.88
N SER A 632 -0.63 -23.06 1.59
CA SER A 632 0.06 -22.26 2.60
C SER A 632 -0.67 -20.93 2.84
N ARG A 633 -0.79 -20.56 4.12
CA ARG A 633 -1.16 -19.22 4.57
C ARG A 633 0.06 -18.53 5.15
N ILE A 634 0.44 -17.39 4.60
CA ILE A 634 1.52 -16.55 5.12
C ILE A 634 0.93 -15.34 5.81
N TYR A 635 1.41 -14.98 7.00
CA TYR A 635 0.89 -13.85 7.77
C TYR A 635 2.00 -12.96 8.36
N PRO A 636 1.74 -11.66 8.61
CA PRO A 636 2.74 -10.74 9.12
C PRO A 636 3.20 -11.12 10.53
N LYS A 637 4.46 -10.82 10.86
CA LYS A 637 4.97 -11.03 12.23
C LYS A 637 4.45 -9.96 13.21
N GLY A 638 4.22 -10.35 14.47
CA GLY A 638 3.69 -9.47 15.52
C GLY A 638 4.54 -8.23 15.87
N THR A 639 5.81 -8.16 15.45
CA THR A 639 6.62 -6.93 15.59
C THR A 639 6.20 -5.80 14.65
N ARG A 640 5.28 -6.06 13.71
CA ARG A 640 4.62 -5.04 12.86
C ARG A 640 3.44 -4.40 13.57
N VAL A 641 3.71 -3.82 14.74
CA VAL A 641 2.68 -3.20 15.58
C VAL A 641 1.95 -2.05 14.86
N ASP A 642 2.63 -1.41 13.90
CA ASP A 642 2.12 -0.39 13.00
C ASP A 642 1.15 -0.89 11.92
N SER A 643 0.90 -2.20 11.85
CA SER A 643 0.11 -2.86 10.80
C SER A 643 0.72 -2.72 9.40
N SER A 644 2.03 -2.49 9.28
CA SER A 644 2.75 -2.55 8.00
C SER A 644 2.67 -3.94 7.36
N ASN A 645 2.85 -4.02 6.04
CA ASN A 645 2.89 -5.27 5.30
C ASN A 645 4.33 -5.70 4.94
N TYR A 646 4.48 -6.99 4.65
CA TYR A 646 5.60 -7.51 3.88
C TYR A 646 5.31 -7.39 2.37
N MET A 647 6.29 -7.69 1.52
CA MET A 647 6.10 -7.70 0.06
C MET A 647 5.48 -9.04 -0.37
N PRO A 648 4.20 -9.11 -0.78
CA PRO A 648 3.52 -10.38 -1.02
C PRO A 648 4.11 -11.19 -2.18
N GLN A 649 4.70 -10.51 -3.16
CA GLN A 649 5.42 -11.10 -4.30
C GLN A 649 6.43 -12.17 -3.89
N LEU A 650 7.11 -12.00 -2.74
CA LEU A 650 8.09 -12.97 -2.23
C LEU A 650 7.48 -14.38 -2.09
N PHE A 651 6.23 -14.46 -1.64
CA PHE A 651 5.54 -15.72 -1.39
C PHE A 651 4.68 -16.16 -2.57
N TRP A 652 4.21 -15.24 -3.42
CA TRP A 652 3.64 -15.63 -4.73
C TRP A 652 4.69 -16.28 -5.63
N ASN A 653 5.96 -15.85 -5.58
CA ASN A 653 7.08 -16.53 -6.25
C ASN A 653 7.30 -17.96 -5.73
N ALA A 654 7.00 -18.23 -4.45
CA ALA A 654 6.99 -19.58 -3.87
C ALA A 654 5.69 -20.36 -4.17
N GLY A 655 4.73 -19.76 -4.88
CA GLY A 655 3.43 -20.37 -5.19
C GLY A 655 2.42 -20.34 -4.05
N CYS A 656 2.71 -19.66 -2.93
CA CYS A 656 1.85 -19.60 -1.74
C CYS A 656 0.51 -18.93 -2.07
N GLN A 657 -0.59 -19.53 -1.61
CA GLN A 657 -1.93 -19.15 -2.04
C GLN A 657 -2.54 -18.06 -1.16
N MET A 658 -2.55 -18.27 0.17
CA MET A 658 -3.18 -17.35 1.12
C MET A 658 -2.15 -16.39 1.73
N VAL A 659 -1.65 -15.48 0.90
CA VAL A 659 -0.64 -14.47 1.31
C VAL A 659 -1.38 -13.31 1.99
N ALA A 660 -1.54 -13.40 3.31
CA ALA A 660 -2.45 -12.55 4.08
C ALA A 660 -1.82 -11.21 4.50
N LEU A 661 -2.54 -10.11 4.25
CA LEU A 661 -2.09 -8.73 4.47
C LEU A 661 -3.01 -7.93 5.41
N ASN A 662 -2.47 -6.86 5.99
CA ASN A 662 -3.20 -5.86 6.77
C ASN A 662 -3.90 -4.88 5.80
N PHE A 663 -5.22 -5.00 5.66
CA PHE A 663 -6.03 -4.22 4.70
C PHE A 663 -6.30 -2.77 5.12
N GLN A 664 -6.07 -2.44 6.40
CA GLN A 664 -6.14 -1.08 6.93
C GLN A 664 -4.95 -0.19 6.52
N THR A 665 -3.89 -0.78 5.95
CA THR A 665 -2.62 -0.11 5.65
C THR A 665 -2.37 -0.10 4.14
N PRO A 666 -2.67 1.00 3.41
CA PRO A 666 -2.46 1.12 1.96
C PRO A 666 -0.99 1.38 1.62
N ASP A 667 -0.09 0.54 2.12
CA ASP A 667 1.32 0.54 1.73
C ASP A 667 1.55 -0.21 0.41
N LEU A 668 2.80 -0.23 -0.06
CA LEU A 668 3.16 -0.88 -1.33
C LEU A 668 2.78 -2.38 -1.40
N GLY A 669 2.68 -3.08 -0.27
CA GLY A 669 2.25 -4.47 -0.22
C GLY A 669 0.77 -4.62 -0.54
N LEU A 670 -0.08 -3.83 0.14
CA LEU A 670 -1.52 -3.83 -0.13
C LEU A 670 -1.85 -3.23 -1.50
N GLN A 671 -1.16 -2.16 -1.91
CA GLN A 671 -1.29 -1.56 -3.24
C GLN A 671 -1.07 -2.59 -4.34
N LEU A 672 0.02 -3.37 -4.27
CA LEU A 672 0.31 -4.44 -5.23
C LEU A 672 -0.77 -5.51 -5.24
N ASN A 673 -1.23 -5.95 -4.06
CA ASN A 673 -2.30 -6.94 -3.91
C ASN A 673 -3.62 -6.48 -4.53
N MET A 674 -4.12 -5.30 -4.15
CA MET A 674 -5.35 -4.73 -4.73
C MET A 674 -5.21 -4.48 -6.24
N GLY A 675 -4.00 -4.13 -6.70
CA GLY A 675 -3.71 -3.92 -8.11
C GLY A 675 -3.86 -5.19 -8.94
N ILE A 676 -3.26 -6.31 -8.52
CA ILE A 676 -3.35 -7.57 -9.29
C ILE A 676 -4.71 -8.26 -9.12
N PHE A 677 -5.36 -8.16 -7.95
CA PHE A 677 -6.68 -8.75 -7.73
C PHE A 677 -7.85 -7.90 -8.26
N GLN A 678 -7.60 -6.76 -8.94
CA GLN A 678 -8.63 -6.06 -9.72
C GLN A 678 -8.99 -6.79 -11.03
N TYR A 679 -8.07 -7.61 -11.54
CA TYR A 679 -8.25 -8.41 -12.76
C TYR A 679 -9.17 -9.60 -12.49
N GLN A 680 -9.62 -10.30 -13.54
CA GLN A 680 -10.58 -11.40 -13.41
C GLN A 680 -11.86 -10.99 -12.65
N LYS A 681 -12.42 -9.82 -13.02
CA LYS A 681 -13.65 -9.24 -12.47
C LYS A 681 -13.63 -9.07 -10.93
N SER A 682 -12.46 -8.80 -10.36
CA SER A 682 -12.23 -8.75 -8.90
C SER A 682 -12.69 -10.02 -8.15
N CYS A 683 -12.59 -11.19 -8.77
CA CYS A 683 -13.10 -12.43 -8.18
C CYS A 683 -12.32 -12.92 -6.94
N GLY A 684 -11.09 -12.41 -6.73
CA GLY A 684 -10.23 -12.76 -5.60
C GLY A 684 -9.41 -14.04 -5.77
N TYR A 685 -9.48 -14.66 -6.96
CA TYR A 685 -8.72 -15.84 -7.34
C TYR A 685 -7.95 -15.53 -8.62
N LEU A 686 -6.65 -15.83 -8.65
CA LEU A 686 -5.82 -15.71 -9.86
C LEU A 686 -5.11 -17.03 -10.11
N LEU A 687 -5.30 -17.63 -11.28
CA LEU A 687 -4.69 -18.91 -11.64
C LEU A 687 -3.16 -18.77 -11.70
N LYS A 688 -2.44 -19.64 -11.01
CA LYS A 688 -0.97 -19.62 -11.01
C LYS A 688 -0.41 -20.01 -12.40
N PRO A 689 0.77 -19.49 -12.78
CA PRO A 689 1.48 -19.93 -13.98
C PRO A 689 1.67 -21.45 -14.05
N GLU A 690 1.72 -22.01 -15.26
CA GLU A 690 1.59 -23.47 -15.50
C GLU A 690 2.64 -24.33 -14.76
N PHE A 691 3.90 -23.91 -14.78
CA PHE A 691 5.02 -24.57 -14.08
C PHE A 691 4.89 -24.53 -12.55
N MET A 692 4.09 -23.61 -11.99
CA MET A 692 3.75 -23.54 -10.55
C MET A 692 2.56 -24.43 -10.17
N ARG A 693 2.03 -25.21 -11.13
CA ARG A 693 0.92 -26.16 -10.98
C ARG A 693 1.34 -27.59 -11.37
N ARG A 694 2.08 -27.71 -12.49
CA ARG A 694 2.55 -28.98 -13.05
C ARG A 694 3.45 -29.77 -12.10
N SER A 695 3.11 -31.03 -11.86
CA SER A 695 3.86 -31.96 -11.01
C SER A 695 5.18 -32.44 -11.64
N ASP A 696 5.28 -32.44 -12.97
CA ASP A 696 6.44 -32.92 -13.73
C ASP A 696 7.58 -31.90 -13.87
N ARG A 697 7.33 -30.62 -13.55
CA ARG A 697 8.31 -29.53 -13.69
C ARG A 697 8.77 -29.02 -12.31
N ARG A 698 10.07 -29.12 -12.00
CA ARG A 698 10.69 -28.32 -10.92
C ARG A 698 10.91 -26.87 -11.39
N PHE A 699 10.91 -25.93 -10.45
CA PHE A 699 11.04 -24.50 -10.71
C PHE A 699 11.72 -23.81 -9.53
N ASP A 700 12.87 -23.18 -9.78
CA ASP A 700 13.54 -22.31 -8.83
C ASP A 700 13.09 -20.84 -9.01
N PRO A 701 12.42 -20.22 -8.02
CA PRO A 701 12.05 -18.81 -8.04
C PRO A 701 13.23 -17.83 -7.99
N PHE A 702 14.47 -18.28 -7.72
CA PHE A 702 15.67 -17.44 -7.73
C PHE A 702 16.43 -17.46 -9.06
N SER A 703 15.97 -18.24 -10.05
CA SER A 703 16.67 -18.41 -11.33
C SER A 703 16.83 -17.10 -12.11
N GLU A 704 18.09 -16.70 -12.34
CA GLU A 704 18.44 -15.55 -13.20
C GLU A 704 18.47 -15.90 -14.69
N SER A 705 18.44 -17.18 -15.06
CA SER A 705 18.52 -17.67 -16.45
C SER A 705 17.14 -17.62 -17.14
N THR A 706 17.01 -18.06 -18.38
CA THR A 706 15.70 -18.30 -19.00
C THR A 706 15.30 -19.74 -18.72
N VAL A 707 14.17 -19.96 -18.07
CA VAL A 707 13.71 -21.31 -17.71
C VAL A 707 13.10 -22.00 -18.93
N ASP A 708 13.39 -23.30 -19.12
CA ASP A 708 12.84 -24.09 -20.22
C ASP A 708 11.30 -24.08 -20.23
N GLY A 709 10.72 -23.99 -21.43
CA GLY A 709 9.27 -23.88 -21.64
C GLY A 709 8.66 -22.51 -21.32
N ILE A 710 9.42 -21.53 -20.83
CA ILE A 710 8.92 -20.17 -20.54
C ILE A 710 9.50 -19.17 -21.55
N VAL A 711 8.61 -18.47 -22.26
CA VAL A 711 8.98 -17.33 -23.10
C VAL A 711 9.17 -16.10 -22.21
N ALA A 712 10.43 -15.72 -22.00
CA ALA A 712 10.79 -14.46 -21.36
C ALA A 712 10.43 -13.27 -22.28
N ASN A 713 10.16 -12.09 -21.71
CA ASN A 713 9.87 -10.87 -22.47
C ASN A 713 10.94 -9.79 -22.28
N SER A 714 10.96 -8.82 -23.19
CA SER A 714 11.65 -7.54 -23.07
C SER A 714 10.62 -6.42 -23.12
N LEU A 715 10.65 -5.53 -22.14
CA LEU A 715 9.71 -4.42 -21.99
C LEU A 715 10.47 -3.10 -22.00
N SER A 716 9.98 -2.12 -22.77
CA SER A 716 10.41 -0.73 -22.63
C SER A 716 9.22 0.22 -22.52
N LEU A 717 9.38 1.29 -21.73
CA LEU A 717 8.32 2.26 -21.46
C LEU A 717 8.91 3.67 -21.46
N ARG A 718 8.46 4.50 -22.41
CA ARG A 718 8.76 5.93 -22.49
C ARG A 718 7.60 6.73 -21.92
N VAL A 719 7.85 7.46 -20.84
CA VAL A 719 6.88 8.42 -20.28
C VAL A 719 6.96 9.71 -21.09
N ILE A 720 5.86 10.09 -21.73
CA ILE A 720 5.79 11.27 -22.60
C ILE A 720 5.30 12.48 -21.80
N SER A 721 4.11 12.39 -21.23
CA SER A 721 3.41 13.48 -20.55
C SER A 721 2.45 12.97 -19.48
N GLY A 722 2.00 13.86 -18.61
CA GLY A 722 0.89 13.64 -17.68
C GLY A 722 -0.18 14.71 -17.85
N TYR A 723 -1.41 14.41 -17.41
CA TYR A 723 -2.58 15.28 -17.50
C TYR A 723 -3.33 15.27 -16.18
N PHE A 724 -3.71 16.47 -15.70
CA PHE A 724 -4.52 16.69 -14.50
C PHE A 724 -4.04 15.93 -13.27
N LEU A 725 -2.72 15.85 -13.08
CA LEU A 725 -2.10 15.19 -11.94
C LEU A 725 -2.31 15.98 -10.63
N SER A 726 -2.47 17.29 -10.69
CA SER A 726 -2.85 18.07 -9.51
C SER A 726 -3.55 19.38 -9.86
N GLU A 727 -4.64 19.66 -9.14
CA GLU A 727 -5.30 20.97 -9.05
C GLU A 727 -4.39 22.04 -8.40
N ARG A 728 -3.33 21.60 -7.70
CA ARG A 728 -2.31 22.43 -7.06
C ARG A 728 -1.11 22.61 -8.00
N ARG A 729 -0.54 23.80 -8.03
CA ARG A 729 0.67 24.10 -8.82
C ARG A 729 1.94 23.57 -8.13
N VAL A 730 2.18 22.27 -8.28
CA VAL A 730 3.33 21.55 -7.70
C VAL A 730 4.28 21.04 -8.80
N GLY A 731 5.52 20.72 -8.43
CA GLY A 731 6.39 19.91 -9.27
C GLY A 731 5.96 18.44 -9.27
N THR A 732 6.12 17.74 -10.40
CA THR A 732 5.73 16.33 -10.54
C THR A 732 6.80 15.48 -11.22
N PHE A 733 6.85 14.19 -10.92
CA PHE A 733 7.64 13.17 -11.63
C PHE A 733 6.89 11.84 -11.68
N VAL A 734 7.35 10.91 -12.51
CA VAL A 734 6.82 9.53 -12.58
C VAL A 734 7.90 8.52 -12.18
N GLU A 735 7.55 7.55 -11.36
CA GLU A 735 8.39 6.38 -11.03
C GLU A 735 7.83 5.12 -11.69
N LEU A 736 8.75 4.23 -12.08
CA LEU A 736 8.46 2.90 -12.62
C LEU A 736 9.16 1.85 -11.75
N GLU A 737 8.37 0.91 -11.24
CA GLU A 737 8.88 -0.27 -10.54
C GLU A 737 8.31 -1.54 -11.19
N MET A 738 9.07 -2.62 -11.24
CA MET A 738 8.60 -3.95 -11.63
C MET A 738 8.71 -4.88 -10.43
N PHE A 739 7.69 -5.72 -10.24
CA PHE A 739 7.63 -6.77 -9.23
C PHE A 739 7.39 -8.09 -9.95
N GLY A 740 8.08 -9.14 -9.54
CA GLY A 740 8.03 -10.47 -10.16
C GLY A 740 8.99 -11.40 -9.43
N LEU A 741 9.71 -12.26 -10.17
CA LEU A 741 10.88 -12.95 -9.61
C LEU A 741 11.94 -11.95 -9.09
N PRO A 742 12.89 -12.36 -8.22
CA PRO A 742 13.98 -11.50 -7.79
C PRO A 742 14.80 -10.95 -8.97
N ALA A 743 15.02 -11.75 -10.01
CA ALA A 743 15.69 -11.35 -11.25
C ALA A 743 14.91 -10.28 -12.07
N ASP A 744 13.57 -10.27 -11.96
CA ASP A 744 12.69 -9.35 -12.68
C ASP A 744 12.36 -8.08 -11.88
N THR A 745 12.61 -8.10 -10.56
CA THR A 745 12.17 -7.07 -9.64
C THR A 745 13.10 -5.85 -9.67
N VAL A 746 12.63 -4.77 -10.30
CA VAL A 746 13.37 -3.51 -10.44
C VAL A 746 12.64 -2.41 -9.65
N ARG A 747 13.28 -1.89 -8.59
CA ARG A 747 12.69 -0.90 -7.68
C ARG A 747 13.54 0.34 -7.54
N ARG A 748 12.90 1.51 -7.42
CA ARG A 748 13.53 2.84 -7.24
C ARG A 748 14.65 3.21 -8.23
N ARG A 749 14.77 2.49 -9.36
CA ARG A 749 15.80 2.68 -10.39
C ARG A 749 15.35 3.61 -11.50
N PHE A 750 14.08 3.52 -11.91
CA PHE A 750 13.53 4.24 -13.04
C PHE A 750 12.57 5.32 -12.54
N ARG A 751 12.98 6.57 -12.73
CA ARG A 751 12.24 7.77 -12.33
C ARG A 751 12.49 8.87 -13.35
N THR A 752 11.47 9.66 -13.67
CA THR A 752 11.62 10.81 -14.55
C THR A 752 12.26 12.02 -13.87
N ARG A 753 12.79 12.94 -14.68
CA ARG A 753 13.04 14.31 -14.21
C ARG A 753 11.76 14.91 -13.61
N THR A 754 11.92 15.72 -12.56
CA THR A 754 10.82 16.53 -12.02
C THR A 754 10.51 17.67 -12.98
N VAL A 755 9.24 17.86 -13.33
CA VAL A 755 8.73 19.03 -14.06
C VAL A 755 8.15 20.00 -13.02
N PRO A 756 8.80 21.14 -12.73
CA PRO A 756 8.39 22.03 -11.64
C PRO A 756 7.16 22.86 -12.01
N GLY A 757 6.27 23.09 -11.03
CA GLY A 757 5.20 24.09 -11.12
C GLY A 757 4.12 23.86 -12.20
N ASN A 758 3.91 22.61 -12.63
CA ASN A 758 2.88 22.22 -13.60
C ASN A 758 2.24 20.87 -13.21
N GLY A 759 1.03 20.92 -12.64
CA GLY A 759 0.20 19.74 -12.36
C GLY A 759 -0.86 19.45 -13.45
N ILE A 760 -1.05 20.34 -14.41
CA ILE A 760 -2.14 20.27 -15.40
C ILE A 760 -1.73 19.50 -16.65
N ASN A 761 -0.55 19.78 -17.22
CA ASN A 761 -0.01 19.07 -18.38
C ASN A 761 1.54 19.00 -18.41
N PRO A 762 2.20 18.40 -17.40
CA PRO A 762 3.66 18.23 -17.42
C PRO A 762 4.10 17.32 -18.59
N ALA A 763 5.10 17.78 -19.36
CA ALA A 763 5.76 16.99 -20.39
C ALA A 763 7.12 16.50 -19.86
N TYR A 764 7.27 15.17 -19.76
CA TYR A 764 8.49 14.54 -19.25
C TYR A 764 9.50 14.30 -20.36
N SER A 765 9.05 13.82 -21.52
CA SER A 765 9.82 13.59 -22.76
C SER A 765 11.25 13.11 -22.51
N GLN A 766 11.40 11.84 -22.14
CA GLN A 766 12.68 11.18 -21.91
C GLN A 766 12.85 9.95 -22.80
N GLU A 767 14.04 9.35 -22.74
CA GLU A 767 14.34 8.03 -23.29
C GLU A 767 13.47 6.93 -22.65
N PRO A 768 13.23 5.81 -23.35
CA PRO A 768 12.49 4.68 -22.78
C PRO A 768 13.27 4.02 -21.64
N PHE A 769 12.60 3.76 -20.52
CA PHE A 769 13.12 2.90 -19.47
C PHE A 769 13.03 1.45 -19.93
N VAL A 770 14.15 0.70 -19.90
CA VAL A 770 14.25 -0.64 -20.50
C VAL A 770 14.42 -1.73 -19.44
N PHE A 771 13.43 -2.60 -19.34
CA PHE A 771 13.48 -3.89 -18.64
C PHE A 771 13.93 -4.95 -19.65
N LYS A 772 15.25 -5.01 -19.91
CA LYS A 772 15.83 -5.77 -21.04
C LYS A 772 15.44 -7.24 -21.08
N LYS A 773 15.22 -7.84 -19.91
CA LYS A 773 14.85 -9.24 -19.72
C LYS A 773 13.86 -9.31 -18.55
N VAL A 774 12.75 -9.98 -18.77
CA VAL A 774 11.75 -10.40 -17.77
C VAL A 774 11.64 -11.91 -17.91
N VAL A 775 12.24 -12.64 -16.98
CA VAL A 775 12.28 -14.12 -16.92
C VAL A 775 10.88 -14.69 -16.88
N LEU A 776 9.96 -14.08 -16.11
CA LEU A 776 8.65 -14.66 -15.84
C LEU A 776 7.47 -13.68 -16.05
N PRO A 777 7.15 -13.31 -17.31
CA PRO A 777 6.17 -12.27 -17.61
C PRO A 777 4.75 -12.51 -17.05
N GLN A 778 4.36 -13.78 -16.88
CA GLN A 778 3.06 -14.18 -16.30
C GLN A 778 2.95 -13.88 -14.79
N LEU A 779 4.07 -13.78 -14.08
CA LEU A 779 4.11 -13.47 -12.64
C LEU A 779 4.59 -12.03 -12.37
N ALA A 780 4.96 -11.29 -13.41
CA ALA A 780 5.48 -9.94 -13.33
C ALA A 780 4.39 -8.87 -13.51
N ALA A 781 4.44 -7.81 -12.71
CA ALA A 781 3.61 -6.62 -12.84
C ALA A 781 4.46 -5.34 -12.79
N ILE A 782 4.17 -4.39 -13.67
CA ILE A 782 4.73 -3.03 -13.63
C ILE A 782 3.80 -2.11 -12.83
N ARG A 783 4.41 -1.33 -11.93
CA ARG A 783 3.80 -0.24 -11.18
C ARG A 783 4.28 1.08 -11.79
N ILE A 784 3.33 1.93 -12.14
CA ILE A 784 3.55 3.27 -12.68
C ILE A 784 2.94 4.24 -11.68
N ALA A 785 3.75 5.11 -11.07
CA ALA A 785 3.28 6.05 -10.04
C ALA A 785 3.66 7.49 -10.40
N ALA A 786 2.67 8.39 -10.43
CA ALA A 786 2.93 9.82 -10.46
C ALA A 786 3.11 10.33 -9.03
N CYS A 787 4.11 11.19 -8.82
CA CYS A 787 4.49 11.71 -7.52
C CYS A 787 4.66 13.24 -7.57
N GLU A 788 4.27 13.91 -6.48
CA GLU A 788 4.69 15.28 -6.19
C GLU A 788 6.20 15.33 -5.95
N GLU A 789 6.83 16.48 -6.20
CA GLU A 789 8.24 16.79 -5.85
C GLU A 789 8.57 16.52 -4.36
N SER A 790 7.56 16.57 -3.48
CA SER A 790 7.63 16.20 -2.06
C SER A 790 7.91 14.71 -1.79
N GLY A 791 7.83 13.85 -2.83
CA GLY A 791 7.86 12.39 -2.71
C GLY A 791 6.50 11.76 -2.41
N ARG A 792 5.43 12.56 -2.27
CA ARG A 792 4.06 12.07 -2.08
C ARG A 792 3.53 11.49 -3.39
N VAL A 793 2.99 10.26 -3.34
CA VAL A 793 2.26 9.67 -4.48
C VAL A 793 0.98 10.48 -4.72
N ILE A 794 0.74 10.85 -5.98
CA ILE A 794 -0.47 11.49 -6.48
C ILE A 794 -1.52 10.45 -6.83
N GLY A 795 -1.08 9.42 -7.55
CA GLY A 795 -1.89 8.33 -8.07
C GLY A 795 -1.02 7.36 -8.86
N GLN A 796 -1.49 6.14 -9.00
CA GLN A 796 -0.69 5.04 -9.53
C GLN A 796 -1.51 4.01 -10.31
N ARG A 797 -0.86 3.14 -11.08
CA ARG A 797 -1.48 2.03 -11.79
C ARG A 797 -0.57 0.81 -11.75
N ILE A 798 -1.16 -0.37 -11.57
CA ILE A 798 -0.48 -1.67 -11.55
C ILE A 798 -1.02 -2.51 -12.72
N LEU A 799 -0.10 -3.04 -13.53
CA LEU A 799 -0.39 -3.67 -14.81
C LEU A 799 0.43 -4.98 -14.95
N PRO A 800 -0.20 -6.17 -15.01
CA PRO A 800 0.49 -7.42 -15.31
C PRO A 800 1.16 -7.38 -16.70
N VAL A 801 2.40 -7.84 -16.82
CA VAL A 801 3.20 -7.73 -18.06
C VAL A 801 2.62 -8.57 -19.20
N ASP A 802 2.02 -9.72 -18.89
CA ASP A 802 1.21 -10.52 -19.82
C ASP A 802 -0.02 -9.76 -20.37
N SER A 803 -0.56 -8.76 -19.65
CA SER A 803 -1.77 -8.02 -20.04
C SER A 803 -1.51 -6.62 -20.63
N LEU A 804 -0.25 -6.21 -20.80
CA LEU A 804 0.11 -4.92 -21.42
C LEU A 804 -0.05 -4.95 -22.95
N ARG A 805 -0.82 -4.01 -23.51
CA ARG A 805 -0.77 -3.69 -24.94
C ARG A 805 0.31 -2.64 -25.23
N PRO A 806 1.20 -2.82 -26.23
CA PRO A 806 2.23 -1.84 -26.57
C PRO A 806 1.70 -0.65 -27.39
N GLY A 807 2.59 0.30 -27.68
CA GLY A 807 2.33 1.49 -28.45
C GLY A 807 1.94 2.68 -27.58
N TYR A 808 1.30 3.67 -28.20
CA TYR A 808 0.86 4.90 -27.55
C TYR A 808 -0.42 4.64 -26.75
N ARG A 809 -0.36 4.84 -25.43
CA ARG A 809 -1.46 4.55 -24.49
C ARG A 809 -1.62 5.66 -23.46
N HIS A 810 -2.87 5.98 -23.15
CA HIS A 810 -3.22 6.73 -21.95
C HIS A 810 -3.42 5.73 -20.79
N ILE A 811 -2.95 6.10 -19.60
CA ILE A 811 -2.99 5.30 -18.38
C ILE A 811 -3.64 6.15 -17.27
N PRO A 812 -4.94 5.95 -17.02
CA PRO A 812 -5.63 6.48 -15.86
C PRO A 812 -4.94 6.06 -14.55
N LEU A 813 -4.86 6.98 -13.59
CA LEU A 813 -4.29 6.75 -12.28
C LEU A 813 -5.36 6.48 -11.23
N PHE A 814 -4.98 5.68 -10.23
CA PHE A 814 -5.84 5.21 -9.16
C PHE A 814 -5.28 5.65 -7.80
N SER A 815 -6.16 5.73 -6.79
CA SER A 815 -5.78 5.93 -5.39
C SER A 815 -5.00 4.72 -4.84
N ASP A 816 -4.43 4.87 -3.65
CA ASP A 816 -3.64 3.79 -3.01
C ASP A 816 -4.48 2.55 -2.66
N PHE A 817 -5.81 2.67 -2.57
CA PHE A 817 -6.77 1.56 -2.46
C PHE A 817 -7.41 1.17 -3.81
N MET A 818 -6.71 1.42 -4.93
CA MET A 818 -7.11 1.09 -6.30
C MET A 818 -8.53 1.52 -6.66
N GLN A 819 -8.89 2.79 -6.39
CA GLN A 819 -10.10 3.43 -6.94
C GLN A 819 -9.71 4.45 -8.01
N PRO A 820 -10.46 4.56 -9.13
CA PRO A 820 -10.10 5.48 -10.20
C PRO A 820 -10.18 6.94 -9.73
N LEU A 821 -9.14 7.72 -10.04
CA LEU A 821 -9.15 9.17 -9.87
C LEU A 821 -9.91 9.83 -11.03
N SER A 822 -10.50 11.01 -10.82
CA SER A 822 -11.45 11.58 -11.80
C SER A 822 -10.82 12.03 -13.12
N LEU A 823 -9.57 12.54 -13.12
CA LEU A 823 -8.88 13.03 -14.33
C LEU A 823 -7.39 12.63 -14.45
N ALA A 824 -6.70 12.33 -13.35
CA ALA A 824 -5.25 12.14 -13.33
C ALA A 824 -4.81 10.98 -14.24
N THR A 825 -4.06 11.29 -15.29
CA THR A 825 -3.73 10.36 -16.39
C THR A 825 -2.30 10.57 -16.88
N LEU A 826 -1.60 9.50 -17.24
CA LEU A 826 -0.30 9.55 -17.94
C LEU A 826 -0.44 9.16 -19.42
N PHE A 827 0.37 9.73 -20.29
CA PHE A 827 0.51 9.30 -21.68
C PHE A 827 1.92 8.73 -21.90
N VAL A 828 1.97 7.51 -22.42
CA VAL A 828 3.19 6.71 -22.54
C VAL A 828 3.28 6.03 -23.90
N CYS A 829 4.49 5.64 -24.27
CA CYS A 829 4.76 4.73 -25.38
C CYS A 829 5.41 3.46 -24.80
N ILE A 830 4.72 2.33 -24.93
CA ILE A 830 5.15 1.01 -24.46
C ILE A 830 5.70 0.20 -25.65
N SER A 831 6.67 -0.66 -25.43
CA SER A 831 7.04 -1.74 -26.35
C SER A 831 7.22 -3.03 -25.55
N VAL A 832 6.56 -4.11 -25.97
CA VAL A 832 6.71 -5.45 -25.40
C VAL A 832 7.08 -6.39 -26.53
N ASN A 833 8.09 -7.22 -26.33
CA ASN A 833 8.58 -8.19 -27.31
C ASN A 833 9.02 -9.46 -26.56
N ASP A 834 9.18 -10.58 -27.28
CA ASP A 834 9.83 -11.76 -26.71
C ASP A 834 11.35 -11.53 -26.57
N TYR A 835 11.93 -12.07 -25.50
CA TYR A 835 13.35 -11.90 -25.18
C TYR A 835 14.21 -12.87 -26.00
N VAL A 836 14.86 -12.34 -27.02
CA VAL A 836 15.94 -13.03 -27.73
C VAL A 836 17.29 -12.57 -27.17
N SER A 837 18.13 -13.52 -26.75
CA SER A 837 19.51 -13.23 -26.36
C SER A 837 20.32 -12.73 -27.55
N ASN A 838 21.19 -11.75 -27.35
CA ASN A 838 22.09 -11.19 -28.37
C ASN A 838 22.84 -12.29 -29.18
N ALA A 839 23.22 -13.41 -28.54
CA ALA A 839 23.92 -14.53 -29.18
C ALA A 839 23.08 -15.35 -30.18
N PHE A 840 21.75 -15.23 -30.13
CA PHE A 840 20.81 -15.96 -31.00
C PHE A 840 19.96 -15.02 -31.87
N ALA A 841 20.28 -13.72 -31.92
CA ALA A 841 19.48 -12.73 -32.66
C ALA A 841 19.42 -13.03 -34.17
N GLU A 842 20.53 -13.43 -34.78
CA GLU A 842 20.57 -13.81 -36.21
C GLU A 842 19.78 -15.09 -36.48
N LEU A 843 19.87 -16.08 -35.59
CA LEU A 843 19.11 -17.33 -35.68
C LEU A 843 17.60 -17.09 -35.55
N ALA A 844 17.17 -16.25 -34.61
CA ALA A 844 15.77 -15.88 -34.45
C ALA A 844 15.23 -15.11 -35.66
N ALA A 845 16.02 -14.19 -36.23
CA ALA A 845 15.67 -13.49 -37.47
C ALA A 845 15.57 -14.45 -38.67
N ALA A 846 16.46 -15.44 -38.77
CA ALA A 846 16.40 -16.48 -39.80
C ALA A 846 15.19 -17.42 -39.64
N LEU A 847 14.79 -17.74 -38.41
CA LEU A 847 13.58 -18.52 -38.12
C LEU A 847 12.29 -17.74 -38.38
N ALA A 848 12.28 -16.43 -38.13
CA ALA A 848 11.13 -15.55 -38.39
C ALA A 848 10.92 -15.30 -39.90
N ASN A 849 11.98 -15.31 -40.72
CA ASN A 849 11.84 -15.22 -42.18
C ASN A 849 12.91 -16.09 -42.91
N PRO A 850 12.69 -17.42 -43.00
CA PRO A 850 13.67 -18.33 -43.59
C PRO A 850 13.82 -18.13 -45.10
N ILE A 851 12.76 -17.71 -45.80
CA ILE A 851 12.80 -17.43 -47.25
C ILE A 851 13.76 -16.28 -47.55
N HIS A 852 13.70 -15.20 -46.77
CA HIS A 852 14.62 -14.07 -46.91
C HIS A 852 16.06 -14.45 -46.55
N TYR A 853 16.27 -15.21 -45.47
CA TYR A 853 17.60 -15.66 -45.05
C TYR A 853 18.27 -16.54 -46.12
N LEU A 854 17.55 -17.55 -46.63
CA LEU A 854 18.03 -18.39 -47.73
C LEU A 854 18.30 -17.55 -48.98
N SER A 855 17.37 -16.67 -49.39
CA SER A 855 17.57 -15.81 -50.56
C SER A 855 18.81 -14.90 -50.45
N GLN A 856 19.18 -14.42 -49.25
CA GLN A 856 20.44 -13.69 -49.07
C GLN A 856 21.65 -14.62 -49.18
N LYS A 857 21.60 -15.82 -48.59
CA LYS A 857 22.68 -16.81 -48.68
C LYS A 857 22.92 -17.25 -50.13
N ASP A 858 21.85 -17.51 -50.88
CA ASP A 858 21.90 -17.89 -52.30
C ASP A 858 22.50 -16.77 -53.16
N LYS A 859 22.13 -15.51 -52.89
CA LYS A 859 22.73 -14.34 -53.55
C LYS A 859 24.22 -14.18 -53.22
N HIS A 860 24.63 -14.41 -51.98
CA HIS A 860 26.06 -14.41 -51.62
C HIS A 860 26.80 -15.57 -52.31
N GLN A 861 26.20 -16.76 -52.40
CA GLN A 861 26.79 -17.89 -53.11
C GLN A 861 26.94 -17.60 -54.61
N GLN A 862 25.92 -17.03 -55.27
CA GLN A 862 26.00 -16.60 -56.67
C GLN A 862 27.06 -15.51 -56.89
N GLN A 863 27.24 -14.59 -55.94
CA GLN A 863 28.30 -13.57 -55.99
C GLN A 863 29.70 -14.14 -55.73
N LEU A 864 29.81 -15.24 -54.96
CA LEU A 864 31.05 -15.96 -54.71
C LEU A 864 31.45 -16.86 -55.89
N MET A 865 30.49 -17.45 -56.62
CA MET A 865 30.77 -18.23 -57.84
C MET A 865 31.54 -17.41 -58.87
N VAL A 866 31.19 -16.14 -59.08
CA VAL A 866 31.92 -15.19 -59.95
C VAL A 866 33.38 -14.94 -59.51
N LEU A 867 33.79 -15.42 -58.32
CA LEU A 867 35.16 -15.35 -57.78
C LEU A 867 35.82 -16.73 -57.60
N THR A 868 35.13 -17.83 -57.94
CA THR A 868 35.64 -19.21 -57.79
C THR A 868 35.44 -20.07 -59.04
N ASP A 869 34.62 -19.64 -59.99
CA ASP A 869 34.53 -20.21 -61.33
C ASP A 869 35.79 -19.78 -62.10
N ASP A 870 36.79 -20.65 -62.18
CA ASP A 870 37.97 -20.45 -63.02
C ASP A 870 37.58 -20.26 -64.49
N PHE A 871 38.36 -19.45 -65.21
CA PHE A 871 38.10 -19.06 -66.60
C PHE A 871 38.44 -20.18 -67.62
N ASP A 872 37.87 -21.37 -67.45
CA ASP A 872 37.87 -22.40 -68.50
C ASP A 872 36.90 -22.03 -69.62
N ALA A 873 37.44 -21.84 -70.81
CA ALA A 873 36.72 -21.29 -71.95
C ALA A 873 36.04 -22.38 -72.81
N GLU A 874 34.92 -22.00 -73.42
CA GLU A 874 34.26 -22.66 -74.56
C GLU A 874 33.77 -24.11 -74.38
N SER A 875 32.44 -24.28 -74.29
CA SER A 875 31.69 -24.87 -75.41
C SER A 875 30.15 -24.80 -75.25
N HIS A 876 29.45 -24.72 -76.40
CA HIS A 876 28.02 -24.98 -76.62
C HIS A 876 26.96 -24.26 -75.76
N GLN A 877 26.65 -23.02 -76.14
CA GLN A 877 25.44 -22.62 -76.92
C GLN A 877 24.03 -23.10 -76.47
N GLU A 878 23.03 -22.23 -76.69
CA GLU A 878 21.56 -22.40 -76.50
C GLU A 878 21.03 -22.33 -75.04
N HIS A 879 19.82 -21.80 -74.77
CA HIS A 879 18.96 -20.84 -75.51
C HIS A 879 17.88 -20.31 -74.55
N TRP A 880 17.89 -19.01 -74.21
CA TRP A 880 16.78 -18.36 -73.49
C TRP A 880 16.57 -16.90 -73.91
N SER A 881 15.50 -16.68 -74.69
CA SER A 881 14.91 -15.37 -74.93
C SER A 881 13.83 -15.05 -73.89
N GLU A 882 13.74 -13.77 -73.52
CA GLU A 882 12.58 -13.02 -73.00
C GLU A 882 11.58 -13.70 -72.03
N ALA A 883 11.40 -13.07 -70.86
CA ALA A 883 10.25 -13.33 -69.98
C ALA A 883 8.96 -12.67 -70.52
N PRO A 884 7.78 -13.11 -70.03
CA PRO A 884 6.95 -12.11 -69.36
C PRO A 884 6.32 -12.58 -68.02
N MET A 885 5.62 -11.65 -67.37
CA MET A 885 5.09 -11.76 -66.01
C MET A 885 3.69 -12.41 -65.91
N SER A 886 3.28 -12.63 -64.66
CA SER A 886 1.88 -12.59 -64.18
C SER A 886 1.05 -13.86 -64.45
N LEU A 887 -0.09 -14.10 -63.79
CA LEU A 887 -0.95 -13.17 -63.02
C LEU A 887 -1.46 -13.82 -61.71
N ALA A 888 -1.85 -12.98 -60.75
CA ALA A 888 -2.59 -13.42 -59.56
C ALA A 888 -4.06 -13.69 -59.90
N THR A 889 -4.74 -14.51 -59.09
CA THR A 889 -6.22 -14.40 -58.96
C THR A 889 -6.65 -14.80 -57.55
N SER A 890 -7.69 -14.13 -57.06
CA SER A 890 -8.37 -14.45 -55.81
C SER A 890 -9.42 -15.56 -56.01
N ILE A 891 -9.83 -16.21 -54.92
CA ILE A 891 -11.03 -17.05 -54.87
C ILE A 891 -11.85 -16.65 -53.63
N PRO A 892 -13.08 -16.12 -53.79
CA PRO A 892 -14.05 -15.98 -52.70
C PRO A 892 -14.84 -17.28 -52.47
N ALA A 893 -15.64 -17.31 -51.39
CA ALA A 893 -16.55 -18.41 -51.05
C ALA A 893 -17.61 -18.67 -52.16
N THR A 894 -18.32 -19.81 -52.23
CA THR A 894 -18.91 -20.57 -51.11
C THR A 894 -19.24 -22.05 -51.48
N VAL A 895 -19.34 -22.89 -50.45
CA VAL A 895 -19.94 -24.27 -50.34
C VAL A 895 -20.60 -24.88 -51.59
N ALA A 896 -20.19 -26.12 -51.92
CA ALA A 896 -20.75 -26.98 -52.97
C ALA A 896 -22.11 -27.63 -52.60
N PRO A 897 -22.82 -28.26 -53.56
CA PRO A 897 -22.64 -29.70 -53.72
C PRO A 897 -22.61 -30.25 -55.16
N GLU A 898 -21.80 -31.30 -55.34
CA GLU A 898 -21.90 -32.44 -56.29
C GLU A 898 -21.91 -32.23 -57.83
N LEU A 899 -21.43 -33.28 -58.53
CA LEU A 899 -21.32 -33.49 -59.99
C LEU A 899 -22.38 -34.54 -60.45
N PRO A 900 -22.60 -34.83 -61.75
CA PRO A 900 -21.94 -34.38 -63.00
C PRO A 900 -22.95 -33.65 -63.96
N ASP A 901 -22.77 -33.39 -65.27
CA ASP A 901 -22.02 -34.06 -66.35
C ASP A 901 -21.90 -33.21 -67.65
N SER A 902 -20.87 -33.46 -68.49
CA SER A 902 -20.64 -33.00 -69.89
C SER A 902 -20.58 -31.47 -70.20
N GLY A 903 -19.92 -30.95 -71.24
CA GLY A 903 -18.94 -31.52 -72.19
C GLY A 903 -18.52 -30.54 -73.33
N VAL A 904 -17.21 -30.33 -73.54
CA VAL A 904 -16.44 -29.89 -74.76
C VAL A 904 -17.06 -28.88 -75.77
N GLY A 905 -16.37 -27.75 -76.11
CA GLY A 905 -16.84 -26.84 -77.20
C GLY A 905 -16.05 -25.55 -77.62
N SER A 906 -14.74 -25.65 -77.86
CA SER A 906 -13.78 -24.73 -78.58
C SER A 906 -14.11 -23.32 -79.20
N SER A 907 -13.09 -22.42 -79.10
CA SER A 907 -12.49 -21.48 -80.11
C SER A 907 -13.05 -20.08 -80.51
N ALA A 908 -12.42 -19.02 -79.94
CA ALA A 908 -11.61 -17.91 -80.55
C ALA A 908 -12.10 -16.90 -81.64
N SER A 909 -11.83 -15.57 -81.44
CA SER A 909 -10.94 -14.68 -82.28
C SER A 909 -10.86 -13.18 -81.82
N ALA A 910 -10.01 -12.34 -82.47
CA ALA A 910 -9.53 -10.96 -82.12
C ALA A 910 -10.45 -9.76 -82.53
N GLY A 911 -10.16 -8.43 -82.37
CA GLY A 911 -9.05 -7.62 -81.77
C GLY A 911 -9.06 -6.09 -82.16
N ASP A 912 -7.99 -5.33 -81.84
CA ASP A 912 -7.38 -4.14 -82.57
C ASP A 912 -7.51 -2.62 -82.13
N GLN A 913 -6.43 -1.82 -82.42
CA GLN A 913 -6.22 -0.32 -82.56
C GLN A 913 -6.48 0.74 -81.42
N GLN A 914 -5.99 2.03 -81.45
CA GLN A 914 -4.65 2.66 -81.69
C GLN A 914 -4.57 4.22 -81.41
N LEU A 915 -3.35 4.80 -81.18
CA LEU A 915 -2.92 6.25 -81.30
C LEU A 915 -3.53 7.30 -80.30
N LEU A 916 -3.13 8.59 -80.08
CA LEU A 916 -1.99 9.55 -80.38
C LEU A 916 -2.05 10.75 -79.34
N SER A 917 -1.30 11.89 -79.26
CA SER A 917 -0.25 12.65 -80.04
C SER A 917 0.62 13.65 -79.20
N ALA A 918 1.53 14.40 -79.87
CA ALA A 918 2.45 15.48 -79.36
C ALA A 918 1.76 16.85 -79.05
N VAL A 919 2.38 18.01 -78.69
CA VAL A 919 3.69 18.71 -78.92
C VAL A 919 3.97 19.75 -77.77
N GLU A 920 4.93 20.72 -77.63
CA GLU A 920 6.16 21.28 -78.31
C GLU A 920 7.01 22.13 -77.30
N ALA A 921 8.28 22.53 -77.59
CA ALA A 921 9.10 23.52 -76.84
C ALA A 921 10.37 24.03 -77.60
N PRO A 922 11.04 25.11 -77.13
CA PRO A 922 12.48 25.38 -77.35
C PRO A 922 13.24 25.92 -76.10
N GLY A 923 14.59 26.01 -76.01
CA GLY A 923 15.68 25.48 -76.85
C GLY A 923 17.06 26.19 -76.68
N GLN A 924 18.17 25.45 -76.88
CA GLN A 924 19.57 25.89 -77.15
C GLN A 924 20.47 26.42 -75.98
N GLN A 925 21.81 26.20 -75.95
CA GLN A 925 22.75 25.51 -76.88
C GLN A 925 24.01 24.97 -76.15
N GLY A 926 24.68 23.90 -76.65
CA GLY A 926 26.08 23.55 -76.29
C GLY A 926 26.42 22.07 -76.00
N GLY A 927 27.45 21.53 -76.67
CA GLY A 927 28.08 20.19 -76.48
C GLY A 927 29.35 20.08 -77.35
N PRO A 928 29.97 18.90 -77.62
CA PRO A 928 29.69 17.53 -77.13
C PRO A 928 30.95 16.76 -76.63
N THR A 929 30.79 15.53 -76.09
CA THR A 929 31.63 14.30 -76.33
C THR A 929 31.25 13.13 -75.40
N THR A 930 31.49 11.89 -75.85
CA THR A 930 31.16 10.60 -75.20
C THR A 930 32.08 9.48 -75.74
N PRO A 931 32.09 8.21 -75.26
CA PRO A 931 31.40 7.59 -74.11
C PRO A 931 32.31 6.76 -73.16
N ARG A 932 31.83 6.47 -71.94
CA ARG A 932 32.08 5.17 -71.25
C ARG A 932 31.03 4.88 -70.18
N SER A 933 30.85 3.61 -69.84
CA SER A 933 29.71 3.09 -69.07
C SER A 933 29.92 3.04 -67.55
N ALA A 934 28.87 3.34 -66.78
CA ALA A 934 28.52 2.60 -65.56
C ALA A 934 27.06 2.87 -65.18
N ALA A 935 26.34 1.84 -64.74
CA ALA A 935 25.01 1.98 -64.15
C ALA A 935 25.03 1.47 -62.70
N ARG A 936 24.38 2.22 -61.79
CA ARG A 936 23.67 1.71 -60.60
C ARG A 936 23.06 2.86 -59.81
N GLY A 937 21.93 2.57 -59.16
CA GLY A 937 21.43 3.33 -58.02
C GLY A 937 21.18 2.38 -56.84
N ILE A 938 20.38 2.85 -55.87
CA ILE A 938 19.82 2.09 -54.73
C ILE A 938 20.82 1.86 -53.56
N LEU A 939 20.24 1.78 -52.36
CA LEU A 939 20.76 1.20 -51.11
C LEU A 939 21.69 2.06 -50.22
N ALA A 940 21.06 2.95 -49.44
CA ALA A 940 21.64 3.58 -48.24
C ALA A 940 20.61 3.64 -47.09
N ALA A 941 20.28 2.48 -46.50
CA ALA A 941 19.29 2.38 -45.41
C ALA A 941 19.47 1.13 -44.50
N GLN A 942 20.68 0.85 -44.02
CA GLN A 942 20.92 -0.16 -42.97
C GLN A 942 22.04 0.27 -42.01
N ARG A 943 22.00 -0.32 -40.80
CA ARG A 943 22.97 -0.22 -39.68
C ARG A 943 23.02 1.12 -38.94
N PHE A 944 22.33 1.17 -37.79
CA PHE A 944 22.87 1.77 -36.56
C PHE A 944 22.31 1.03 -35.33
N CYS A 945 23.04 0.01 -34.85
CA CYS A 945 22.77 -0.64 -33.54
C CYS A 945 23.93 -1.53 -33.05
N ALA A 946 25.18 -1.04 -33.05
CA ALA A 946 26.32 -1.80 -32.52
C ALA A 946 27.56 -0.92 -32.19
N ALA A 947 27.58 -0.27 -31.02
CA ALA A 947 28.80 0.07 -30.25
C ALA A 947 28.46 0.93 -29.01
N GLU A 948 28.58 0.38 -27.80
CA GLU A 948 28.93 1.15 -26.59
C GLU A 948 29.28 0.22 -25.40
N ALA A 949 30.54 -0.21 -25.32
CA ALA A 949 31.01 -1.08 -24.22
C ALA A 949 32.56 -1.10 -24.01
N ALA A 950 33.30 -0.01 -24.23
CA ALA A 950 34.72 0.09 -23.83
C ALA A 950 35.29 1.53 -23.87
N ALA A 951 35.36 2.23 -22.72
CA ALA A 951 36.05 3.53 -22.61
C ALA A 951 36.39 3.94 -21.15
N ALA A 952 37.29 3.21 -20.46
CA ALA A 952 37.63 3.53 -19.06
C ALA A 952 39.03 3.09 -18.58
N ALA A 953 40.10 3.34 -19.35
CA ALA A 953 41.48 3.18 -18.85
C ALA A 953 42.54 4.02 -19.60
N ALA A 954 43.51 4.54 -18.83
CA ALA A 954 44.89 4.87 -19.18
C ALA A 954 45.22 5.76 -20.42
N VAL A 955 45.59 7.01 -20.15
CA VAL A 955 46.79 7.66 -20.74
C VAL A 955 47.57 8.32 -19.61
N SER A 956 48.91 8.36 -19.68
CA SER A 956 49.78 8.90 -18.63
C SER A 956 50.85 9.84 -19.19
N SER A 957 51.22 10.83 -18.37
CA SER A 957 52.53 11.50 -18.28
C SER A 957 53.16 12.12 -19.54
N ALA A 958 53.20 13.46 -19.55
CA ALA A 958 54.36 14.24 -19.99
C ALA A 958 54.46 15.58 -19.22
N THR A 959 55.68 15.95 -18.85
CA THR A 959 56.16 17.26 -18.35
C THR A 959 57.48 17.57 -19.12
N PRO A 960 58.26 18.67 -18.91
CA PRO A 960 58.14 19.79 -17.97
C PRO A 960 58.44 21.21 -18.54
N THR A 961 58.30 22.26 -17.72
CA THR A 961 59.28 23.37 -17.46
C THR A 961 58.63 24.52 -16.64
N GLY A 962 59.45 25.34 -15.96
CA GLY A 962 59.04 26.57 -15.22
C GLY A 962 59.91 27.77 -15.67
N PRO A 963 60.35 28.72 -14.81
CA PRO A 963 59.95 29.03 -13.42
C PRO A 963 59.83 30.56 -13.11
N SER A 964 59.29 30.97 -11.93
CA SER A 964 59.63 32.24 -11.22
C SER A 964 59.00 32.34 -9.81
N THR A 965 59.37 33.39 -9.04
CA THR A 965 59.14 33.59 -7.58
C THR A 965 58.79 35.07 -7.27
N PRO A 966 58.80 35.60 -6.01
CA PRO A 966 57.98 35.31 -4.83
C PRO A 966 57.32 36.59 -4.20
N THR A 967 57.00 36.56 -2.90
CA THR A 967 56.52 37.65 -1.98
C THR A 967 55.01 37.95 -2.01
N SER A 968 54.33 38.37 -0.91
CA SER A 968 54.75 38.63 0.49
C SER A 968 53.69 38.19 1.54
N SER A 969 54.15 37.96 2.77
CA SER A 969 53.38 37.69 4.01
C SER A 969 53.26 39.00 4.86
N PRO A 970 52.74 39.07 6.11
CA PRO A 970 52.22 38.00 6.99
C PRO A 970 50.92 38.31 7.80
N GLY A 971 50.43 37.32 8.54
CA GLY A 971 49.45 37.45 9.61
C GLY A 971 49.27 36.11 10.33
N ALA A 972 49.87 35.94 11.51
CA ALA A 972 50.16 34.62 12.08
C ALA A 972 49.44 34.32 13.40
N LEU A 973 49.26 33.02 13.70
CA LEU A 973 49.47 32.47 15.04
C LEU A 973 49.77 30.95 14.96
N PHE A 974 50.93 30.56 15.49
CA PHE A 974 51.35 29.16 15.75
C PHE A 974 50.80 28.70 17.12
N ALA A 975 50.91 27.45 17.61
CA ALA A 975 51.88 26.36 17.38
C ALA A 975 51.15 24.99 17.34
N ALA A 976 51.57 23.97 16.58
CA ALA A 976 52.77 23.14 16.67
C ALA A 976 52.91 22.39 18.03
N PHE A 977 52.71 21.06 18.10
CA PHE A 977 53.57 19.93 17.67
C PHE A 977 54.89 19.78 18.45
N ALA A 978 55.08 18.60 19.04
CA ALA A 978 56.38 18.07 19.45
C ALA A 978 56.40 16.55 19.21
N PHE A 979 57.46 16.05 18.60
CA PHE A 979 57.73 14.62 18.39
C PHE A 979 58.89 14.22 19.32
N ALA A 980 58.87 13.00 19.87
CA ALA A 980 60.00 12.44 20.62
C ALA A 980 60.58 11.24 19.88
N THR A 981 61.91 11.25 19.73
CA THR A 981 62.73 10.26 19.02
C THR A 981 62.72 8.88 19.70
N GLY A 982 62.85 7.81 18.91
CA GLY A 982 62.98 6.45 19.42
C GLY A 982 64.41 6.06 19.85
N GLY A 983 64.55 4.84 20.39
CA GLY A 983 65.81 4.19 20.71
C GLY A 983 65.62 2.67 20.83
N CYS A 984 66.63 1.88 20.45
CA CYS A 984 66.56 0.42 20.40
C CYS A 984 67.11 -0.22 21.69
N ALA A 985 66.33 -1.09 22.35
CA ALA A 985 66.83 -2.05 23.34
C ALA A 985 65.81 -3.15 23.66
N GLY A 986 66.30 -4.34 24.02
CA GLY A 986 65.60 -5.32 24.87
C GLY A 986 64.64 -6.28 24.18
N ALA A 987 64.86 -7.59 24.39
CA ALA A 987 63.88 -8.63 24.12
C ALA A 987 62.99 -8.87 25.35
N GLY A 988 61.74 -9.30 25.13
CA GLY A 988 60.81 -9.68 26.20
C GLY A 988 59.43 -10.01 25.63
N GLY A 989 58.99 -11.25 25.77
CA GLY A 989 57.67 -11.69 25.28
C GLY A 989 56.53 -11.25 26.22
N GLY A 990 55.38 -10.94 25.65
CA GLY A 990 54.16 -10.62 26.40
C GLY A 990 53.06 -10.06 25.50
N SER A 991 51.95 -10.78 25.38
CA SER A 991 50.76 -10.31 24.65
C SER A 991 50.11 -9.12 25.37
N LYS A 992 49.63 -8.14 24.60
CA LYS A 992 48.78 -7.05 25.10
C LYS A 992 47.55 -6.90 24.21
N PRO A 993 46.33 -6.78 24.78
CA PRO A 993 45.12 -6.50 24.01
C PRO A 993 45.14 -5.07 23.47
N THR A 994 44.50 -4.87 22.32
CA THR A 994 44.51 -3.59 21.60
C THR A 994 43.36 -2.68 22.05
N ALA A 995 43.67 -1.40 22.30
CA ALA A 995 42.75 -0.26 22.38
C ALA A 995 41.45 -0.42 23.23
N THR A 996 41.55 -0.08 24.51
CA THR A 996 40.40 0.03 25.44
C THR A 996 39.30 0.96 24.91
N LEU A 997 38.03 0.51 24.98
CA LEU A 997 36.86 1.40 24.91
C LEU A 997 36.89 2.35 26.12
N GLN A 998 37.25 3.62 25.91
CA GLN A 998 37.24 4.62 26.97
C GLN A 998 35.80 5.05 27.30
N GLU A 999 35.41 4.86 28.56
CA GLU A 999 34.07 5.13 29.09
C GLU A 999 33.86 6.65 29.39
N THR A 1000 34.12 7.51 28.41
CA THR A 1000 34.25 8.97 28.60
C THR A 1000 33.04 9.80 28.17
N ALA A 1001 32.01 9.19 27.57
CA ALA A 1001 30.81 9.87 27.10
C ALA A 1001 29.62 9.66 28.08
N THR A 1002 29.52 10.52 29.10
CA THR A 1002 28.42 10.46 30.08
C THR A 1002 27.10 10.98 29.50
N LEU A 1003 26.07 10.13 29.50
CA LEU A 1003 24.72 10.50 29.08
C LEU A 1003 24.08 11.46 30.10
N LYS A 1004 23.56 12.60 29.66
CA LYS A 1004 22.92 13.56 30.58
C LYS A 1004 21.50 13.11 30.93
N LYS A 1005 21.35 12.39 32.04
CA LYS A 1005 20.05 11.97 32.59
C LYS A 1005 19.30 13.17 33.20
N PRO A 1006 18.04 13.47 32.80
CA PRO A 1006 17.29 14.63 33.29
C PRO A 1006 16.69 14.39 34.69
N SER A 1007 16.51 15.45 35.48
CA SER A 1007 15.92 15.40 36.83
C SER A 1007 14.53 16.07 36.90
N LEU A 1008 13.78 15.82 37.99
CA LEU A 1008 12.55 16.56 38.29
C LEU A 1008 12.82 18.07 38.44
N GLU A 1009 13.97 18.45 38.98
CA GLU A 1009 14.38 19.86 39.09
C GLU A 1009 14.57 20.52 37.72
N ASP A 1010 15.14 19.83 36.72
CA ASP A 1010 15.25 20.34 35.35
C ASP A 1010 13.86 20.60 34.73
N LEU A 1011 12.88 19.73 35.01
CA LEU A 1011 11.51 19.85 34.50
C LEU A 1011 10.77 21.04 35.14
N LEU A 1012 10.86 21.18 36.46
CA LEU A 1012 10.33 22.33 37.19
C LEU A 1012 11.12 23.62 36.87
N ALA A 1013 12.36 23.49 36.41
CA ALA A 1013 13.17 24.62 35.97
C ALA A 1013 12.76 25.22 34.62
N ASP A 1014 11.98 24.49 33.81
CA ASP A 1014 11.57 24.87 32.45
C ASP A 1014 10.95 26.28 32.37
N LYS A 1015 11.45 27.06 31.42
CA LYS A 1015 10.99 28.41 31.08
C LYS A 1015 9.52 28.44 30.64
N LYS A 1016 8.96 27.34 30.12
CA LYS A 1016 7.52 27.21 29.84
C LYS A 1016 6.72 26.98 31.11
N TYR A 1017 7.12 26.01 31.94
CA TYR A 1017 6.45 25.69 33.21
C TYR A 1017 6.43 26.91 34.16
N LYS A 1018 7.58 27.56 34.40
CA LYS A 1018 7.67 28.77 35.24
C LYS A 1018 6.83 29.93 34.72
N LYS A 1019 6.75 30.12 33.40
CA LYS A 1019 5.88 31.15 32.79
C LYS A 1019 4.39 30.85 33.00
N LEU A 1020 3.99 29.59 32.94
CA LEU A 1020 2.61 29.16 33.19
C LEU A 1020 2.24 29.33 34.66
N LEU A 1021 3.11 28.88 35.58
CA LEU A 1021 2.92 29.03 37.02
C LEU A 1021 2.74 30.50 37.42
N HIS A 1022 3.61 31.40 36.93
CA HIS A 1022 3.49 32.83 37.19
C HIS A 1022 2.23 33.48 36.58
N ARG A 1023 1.72 32.91 35.47
CA ARG A 1023 0.43 33.33 34.90
C ARG A 1023 -0.72 32.95 35.83
N CYS A 1024 -0.73 31.71 36.33
CA CYS A 1024 -1.73 31.21 37.26
C CYS A 1024 -1.76 32.02 38.56
N GLU A 1025 -0.60 32.32 39.15
CA GLU A 1025 -0.47 33.22 40.31
C GLU A 1025 -1.14 34.59 40.06
N LYS A 1026 -0.89 35.20 38.89
CA LYS A 1026 -1.40 36.52 38.53
C LYS A 1026 -2.92 36.52 38.30
N GLU A 1027 -3.45 35.46 37.69
CA GLU A 1027 -4.89 35.26 37.49
C GLU A 1027 -5.60 35.05 38.83
N LEU A 1028 -5.03 34.26 39.74
CA LEU A 1028 -5.55 34.04 41.09
C LEU A 1028 -5.56 35.34 41.92
N GLN A 1029 -4.47 36.11 41.89
CA GLN A 1029 -4.40 37.44 42.54
C GLN A 1029 -5.42 38.44 41.98
N ALA A 1030 -5.75 38.36 40.68
CA ALA A 1030 -6.77 39.21 40.08
C ALA A 1030 -8.18 38.82 40.56
N LEU A 1031 -8.48 37.52 40.66
CA LEU A 1031 -9.75 37.02 41.18
C LEU A 1031 -9.95 37.41 42.66
N VAL A 1032 -8.94 37.20 43.51
CA VAL A 1032 -9.00 37.60 44.93
C VAL A 1032 -9.24 39.11 45.08
N LYS A 1033 -8.60 39.94 44.25
CA LYS A 1033 -8.83 41.41 44.23
C LYS A 1033 -10.23 41.79 43.72
N LYS A 1034 -10.84 40.99 42.84
CA LYS A 1034 -12.24 41.15 42.42
C LYS A 1034 -13.18 40.84 43.59
N HIS A 1035 -13.01 39.69 44.25
CA HIS A 1035 -13.81 39.27 45.39
C HIS A 1035 -13.74 40.27 46.56
N GLN A 1036 -12.56 40.81 46.86
CA GLN A 1036 -12.38 41.87 47.86
C GLN A 1036 -13.20 43.14 47.53
N LYS A 1037 -13.25 43.57 46.25
CA LYS A 1037 -14.06 44.72 45.83
C LYS A 1037 -15.55 44.45 45.94
N GLU A 1038 -16.02 43.29 45.48
CA GLU A 1038 -17.43 42.88 45.57
C GLU A 1038 -17.92 42.84 47.03
N THR A 1039 -17.10 42.29 47.93
CA THR A 1039 -17.41 42.19 49.36
C THR A 1039 -17.38 43.55 50.06
N MET A 1040 -16.55 44.49 49.60
CA MET A 1040 -16.65 45.90 50.02
C MET A 1040 -17.90 46.59 49.49
N LEU A 1041 -18.32 46.28 48.26
CA LEU A 1041 -19.54 46.83 47.65
C LEU A 1041 -20.80 46.36 48.37
N LEU A 1042 -20.89 45.07 48.72
CA LEU A 1042 -21.99 44.53 49.52
C LEU A 1042 -22.02 45.17 50.92
N GLN A 1043 -20.86 45.34 51.56
CA GLN A 1043 -20.77 46.06 52.83
C GLN A 1043 -21.16 47.54 52.74
N ALA A 1044 -21.05 48.19 51.57
CA ALA A 1044 -21.57 49.54 51.35
C ALA A 1044 -23.09 49.54 51.16
N LYS A 1045 -23.63 48.63 50.32
CA LYS A 1045 -25.07 48.40 50.12
C LYS A 1045 -25.81 48.24 51.46
N HIS A 1046 -25.27 47.40 52.36
CA HIS A 1046 -25.87 47.11 53.68
C HIS A 1046 -25.81 48.30 54.66
N ARG A 1047 -24.95 49.29 54.46
CA ARG A 1047 -24.94 50.54 55.27
C ARG A 1047 -26.01 51.53 54.82
N LEU A 1048 -26.34 51.53 53.53
CA LEU A 1048 -27.35 52.41 52.94
C LEU A 1048 -28.77 51.94 53.26
N SER A 1049 -28.97 50.66 53.55
CA SER A 1049 -30.27 50.04 53.84
C SER A 1049 -30.66 50.03 55.33
N GLN A 1050 -30.05 50.86 56.18
CA GLN A 1050 -30.40 50.95 57.61
C GLN A 1050 -31.14 52.26 57.93
N PRO A 1051 -32.32 52.23 58.60
CA PRO A 1051 -33.06 53.42 58.93
C PRO A 1051 -32.34 54.22 60.04
N ARG A 1052 -32.17 55.54 59.82
CA ARG A 1052 -31.60 56.44 60.82
C ARG A 1052 -32.52 56.54 62.04
N ARG A 1053 -32.00 56.19 63.23
CA ARG A 1053 -32.57 56.63 64.52
C ARG A 1053 -31.77 57.82 65.04
N TYR A 1054 -32.47 58.86 65.51
CA TYR A 1054 -31.89 59.96 66.27
C TYR A 1054 -31.82 59.60 67.77
N SER A 1055 -30.75 60.02 68.43
CA SER A 1055 -30.75 60.42 69.85
C SER A 1055 -29.50 61.27 70.12
N SER A 1056 -29.61 62.19 71.08
CA SER A 1056 -28.48 62.86 71.77
C SER A 1056 -27.67 61.82 72.58
N ASP A 1057 -26.40 62.05 72.98
CA ASP A 1057 -25.95 63.21 73.77
C ASP A 1057 -24.47 63.61 73.62
N GLU A 1058 -24.12 64.70 74.29
CA GLU A 1058 -22.87 65.45 74.13
C GLU A 1058 -21.72 65.12 75.12
N ASN A 1059 -20.50 65.47 74.68
CA ASN A 1059 -19.37 65.98 75.44
C ASN A 1059 -18.92 65.30 76.77
N LEU A 1060 -17.73 64.71 76.71
CA LEU A 1060 -16.61 65.20 77.53
C LEU A 1060 -15.25 64.91 76.87
N ARG A 1061 -14.35 65.92 76.85
CA ARG A 1061 -13.01 65.85 76.22
C ARG A 1061 -11.90 65.91 77.26
N SER A 1062 -11.09 64.86 77.38
CA SER A 1062 -9.68 64.91 77.85
C SER A 1062 -9.00 63.55 77.59
N GLY A 1063 -7.71 63.43 77.30
CA GLY A 1063 -6.75 64.52 77.09
C GLY A 1063 -5.27 64.14 76.92
N ARG A 1064 -4.83 62.88 77.12
CA ARG A 1064 -3.49 62.44 76.69
C ARG A 1064 -3.28 60.92 76.60
N MET A 1065 -2.27 60.60 75.80
CA MET A 1065 -1.77 59.30 75.33
C MET A 1065 -1.61 58.19 76.39
N ALA A 1066 -2.10 56.97 76.09
CA ALA A 1066 -1.29 55.74 76.06
C ALA A 1066 -2.07 54.52 75.48
N VAL A 1067 -1.32 53.65 74.80
CA VAL A 1067 -1.59 52.24 74.41
C VAL A 1067 -2.90 51.58 74.86
N THR A 1068 -3.82 51.29 73.91
CA THR A 1068 -4.47 49.95 73.73
C THR A 1068 -5.44 49.96 72.54
N ALA A 1069 -5.16 49.18 71.49
CA ALA A 1069 -6.05 49.01 70.32
C ALA A 1069 -6.71 47.62 70.31
N ALA A 1070 -7.39 47.25 71.41
CA ALA A 1070 -7.78 45.86 71.67
C ALA A 1070 -9.22 45.65 72.21
N THR A 1071 -10.10 46.66 72.17
CA THR A 1071 -11.46 46.56 72.78
C THR A 1071 -12.58 47.26 72.00
N ALA A 1072 -12.33 47.77 70.78
CA ALA A 1072 -13.24 48.68 70.06
C ALA A 1072 -13.84 48.08 68.76
N ALA A 1073 -14.43 46.89 68.83
CA ALA A 1073 -15.19 46.28 67.71
C ALA A 1073 -16.59 45.76 68.10
N ALA A 1074 -16.99 45.90 69.37
CA ALA A 1074 -18.19 45.32 69.95
C ALA A 1074 -19.43 46.25 69.90
N SER A 1075 -19.81 46.71 68.70
CA SER A 1075 -21.07 47.45 68.49
C SER A 1075 -21.52 47.55 67.03
N ARG A 1076 -21.30 46.50 66.22
CA ARG A 1076 -22.03 46.39 64.94
C ARG A 1076 -23.51 46.09 65.23
N PRO A 1077 -24.47 46.81 64.61
CA PRO A 1077 -25.87 46.40 64.69
C PRO A 1077 -26.02 44.99 64.12
N PRO A 1078 -26.90 44.14 64.68
CA PRO A 1078 -27.11 42.80 64.15
C PRO A 1078 -27.54 42.90 62.69
N ARG A 1079 -26.86 42.15 61.81
CA ARG A 1079 -27.36 41.91 60.45
C ARG A 1079 -28.74 41.26 60.58
N THR A 1080 -29.69 41.66 59.74
CA THR A 1080 -30.90 40.84 59.57
C THR A 1080 -30.51 39.44 59.10
N VAL A 1081 -31.34 38.43 59.36
CA VAL A 1081 -31.05 37.04 58.97
C VAL A 1081 -30.74 36.95 57.47
N GLU A 1082 -31.48 37.70 56.66
CA GLU A 1082 -31.26 37.87 55.21
C GLU A 1082 -29.89 38.49 54.90
N GLN A 1083 -29.51 39.60 55.55
CA GLN A 1083 -28.20 40.23 55.36
C GLN A 1083 -27.02 39.36 55.82
N ALA A 1084 -27.25 38.42 56.74
CA ALA A 1084 -26.28 37.41 57.12
C ALA A 1084 -26.20 36.29 56.06
N ALA A 1085 -27.33 35.85 55.52
CA ALA A 1085 -27.43 34.85 54.47
C ALA A 1085 -26.84 35.33 53.13
N GLU A 1086 -27.19 36.53 52.64
CA GLU A 1086 -26.66 37.12 51.39
C GLU A 1086 -25.11 37.20 51.43
N ALA A 1087 -24.56 37.59 52.58
CA ALA A 1087 -23.11 37.65 52.78
C ALA A 1087 -22.44 36.27 52.94
N ARG A 1088 -23.13 35.24 53.45
CA ARG A 1088 -22.60 33.86 53.51
C ARG A 1088 -22.59 33.24 52.12
N LEU A 1089 -23.69 33.39 51.37
CA LEU A 1089 -23.83 32.92 49.99
C LEU A 1089 -22.80 33.57 49.05
N GLN A 1090 -22.55 34.89 49.17
CA GLN A 1090 -21.50 35.54 48.38
C GLN A 1090 -20.11 35.00 48.72
N ALA A 1091 -19.78 34.79 49.99
CA ALA A 1091 -18.49 34.25 50.40
C ALA A 1091 -18.28 32.80 49.91
N GLU A 1092 -19.33 31.99 49.93
CA GLU A 1092 -19.36 30.63 49.38
C GLU A 1092 -19.14 30.63 47.86
N GLN A 1093 -19.87 31.46 47.11
CA GLN A 1093 -19.69 31.62 45.66
C GLN A 1093 -18.26 32.08 45.29
N GLN A 1094 -17.70 33.01 46.07
CA GLN A 1094 -16.33 33.50 45.88
C GLN A 1094 -15.28 32.39 46.15
N ARG A 1095 -15.47 31.57 47.19
CA ARG A 1095 -14.61 30.41 47.49
C ARG A 1095 -14.72 29.32 46.42
N ALA A 1096 -15.93 29.01 45.95
CA ALA A 1096 -16.17 28.05 44.87
C ALA A 1096 -15.49 28.49 43.56
N ALA A 1097 -15.61 29.76 43.18
CA ALA A 1097 -14.95 30.31 41.99
C ALA A 1097 -13.42 30.29 42.08
N GLU A 1098 -12.85 30.55 43.27
CA GLU A 1098 -11.41 30.41 43.48
C GLU A 1098 -10.93 28.95 43.36
N LEU A 1099 -11.70 28.01 43.90
CA LEU A 1099 -11.41 26.59 43.87
C LEU A 1099 -11.55 25.99 42.46
N GLU A 1100 -12.53 26.44 41.68
CA GLU A 1100 -12.66 26.10 40.25
C GLU A 1100 -11.46 26.61 39.45
N LEU A 1101 -11.04 27.86 39.67
CA LEU A 1101 -9.85 28.42 39.02
C LEU A 1101 -8.58 27.64 39.40
N ARG A 1102 -8.36 27.35 40.68
CA ARG A 1102 -7.22 26.53 41.15
C ARG A 1102 -7.22 25.14 40.53
N THR A 1103 -8.40 24.52 40.34
CA THR A 1103 -8.54 23.23 39.63
C THR A 1103 -8.02 23.33 38.19
N LYS A 1104 -8.55 24.29 37.41
CA LYS A 1104 -8.16 24.53 36.00
C LYS A 1104 -6.68 24.91 35.85
N GLN A 1105 -6.11 25.61 36.84
CA GLN A 1105 -4.69 25.95 36.87
C GLN A 1105 -3.81 24.72 37.13
N LEU A 1106 -4.20 23.83 38.04
CA LEU A 1106 -3.49 22.57 38.28
C LEU A 1106 -3.54 21.62 37.08
N GLU A 1107 -4.68 21.51 36.39
CA GLU A 1107 -4.81 20.76 35.13
C GLU A 1107 -3.85 21.30 34.06
N SER A 1108 -3.76 22.62 33.92
CA SER A 1108 -2.87 23.28 32.96
C SER A 1108 -1.39 23.07 33.29
N LEU A 1109 -1.01 23.18 34.57
CA LEU A 1109 0.34 22.92 35.06
C LEU A 1109 0.74 21.45 34.91
N ARG A 1110 -0.15 20.51 35.29
CA ARG A 1110 0.00 19.07 35.07
C ARG A 1110 0.30 18.77 33.61
N ALA A 1111 -0.59 19.21 32.72
CA ALA A 1111 -0.43 18.95 31.28
C ALA A 1111 0.84 19.59 30.70
N GLN A 1112 1.34 20.69 31.29
CA GLN A 1112 2.64 21.25 30.90
C GLN A 1112 3.83 20.45 31.43
N LEU A 1113 3.76 19.94 32.66
CA LEU A 1113 4.81 19.10 33.24
C LEU A 1113 4.92 17.76 32.52
N GLU A 1114 3.78 17.11 32.19
CA GLU A 1114 3.71 15.90 31.37
C GLU A 1114 4.32 16.12 29.97
N ARG A 1115 4.05 17.27 29.32
CA ARG A 1115 4.68 17.65 28.04
C ARG A 1115 6.20 17.87 28.16
N SER A 1116 6.67 18.51 29.23
CA SER A 1116 8.10 18.74 29.43
C SER A 1116 8.85 17.45 29.80
N LEU A 1117 8.22 16.54 30.55
CA LEU A 1117 8.70 15.17 30.81
C LEU A 1117 8.88 14.38 29.50
N ALA A 1118 7.84 14.32 28.65
CA ALA A 1118 7.91 13.61 27.38
C ALA A 1118 9.01 14.16 26.45
N ALA A 1119 9.19 15.49 26.44
CA ALA A 1119 10.28 16.12 25.70
C ALA A 1119 11.68 15.81 26.25
N ALA A 1120 11.83 15.65 27.57
CA ALA A 1120 13.10 15.29 28.20
C ALA A 1120 13.48 13.81 27.97
N VAL A 1121 12.49 12.90 28.02
CA VAL A 1121 12.64 11.48 27.69
C VAL A 1121 13.08 11.29 26.23
N ALA A 1122 12.36 11.91 25.28
CA ALA A 1122 12.73 11.84 23.87
C ALA A 1122 14.10 12.49 23.56
N ALA A 1123 14.54 13.45 24.38
CA ALA A 1123 15.86 14.06 24.24
C ALA A 1123 17.00 13.16 24.76
N SER A 1124 16.82 12.46 25.88
CA SER A 1124 17.83 11.54 26.42
C SER A 1124 17.99 10.29 25.55
N GLU A 1125 16.88 9.74 25.04
CA GLU A 1125 16.87 8.63 24.07
C GLU A 1125 17.58 9.02 22.77
N LYS A 1126 17.28 10.21 22.22
CA LYS A 1126 17.96 10.74 21.02
C LYS A 1126 19.46 11.00 21.26
N GLN A 1127 19.86 11.39 22.46
CA GLN A 1127 21.28 11.55 22.81
C GLN A 1127 21.99 10.19 22.86
N LEU A 1128 21.34 9.14 23.38
CA LEU A 1128 21.89 7.78 23.41
C LEU A 1128 22.05 7.21 21.99
N GLU A 1129 21.07 7.40 21.12
CA GLU A 1129 21.14 6.96 19.71
C GLU A 1129 22.26 7.67 18.94
N ALA A 1130 22.42 8.99 19.10
CA ALA A 1130 23.51 9.73 18.45
C ALA A 1130 24.90 9.26 18.93
N LEU A 1131 25.01 8.90 20.22
CA LEU A 1131 26.22 8.36 20.84
C LEU A 1131 26.53 6.95 20.29
N ARG A 1132 25.52 6.06 20.19
CA ARG A 1132 25.61 4.74 19.54
C ARG A 1132 26.11 4.85 18.10
N GLN A 1133 25.54 5.75 17.30
CA GLN A 1133 25.96 5.98 15.91
C GLN A 1133 27.41 6.47 15.81
N HIS A 1134 27.86 7.35 16.73
CA HIS A 1134 29.24 7.81 16.77
C HIS A 1134 30.24 6.71 17.13
N GLU A 1135 29.93 5.87 18.12
CA GLU A 1135 30.77 4.73 18.52
C GLU A 1135 30.87 3.69 17.38
N LEU A 1136 29.75 3.33 16.74
CA LEU A 1136 29.70 2.45 15.57
C LEU A 1136 30.54 2.97 14.39
N ALA A 1137 30.43 4.27 14.08
CA ALA A 1137 31.22 4.90 13.02
C ALA A 1137 32.73 4.95 13.35
N THR A 1138 33.07 4.99 14.64
CA THR A 1138 34.46 4.99 15.12
C THR A 1138 35.07 3.60 15.05
N LEU A 1139 34.37 2.56 15.52
CA LEU A 1139 34.80 1.16 15.42
C LEU A 1139 35.05 0.77 13.95
N LYS A 1140 34.09 1.07 13.05
CA LYS A 1140 34.21 0.77 11.62
C LYS A 1140 35.45 1.42 10.99
N LYS A 1141 35.77 2.66 11.36
CA LYS A 1141 37.00 3.35 10.91
C LYS A 1141 38.27 2.73 11.48
N SER A 1142 38.23 2.15 12.69
CA SER A 1142 39.36 1.43 13.28
C SER A 1142 39.63 0.12 12.54
N GLN A 1143 38.61 -0.73 12.42
CA GLN A 1143 38.69 -2.02 11.71
C GLN A 1143 39.14 -1.85 10.25
N GLU A 1144 38.64 -0.84 9.53
CA GLU A 1144 39.08 -0.54 8.17
C GLU A 1144 40.55 -0.10 8.09
N ARG A 1145 41.04 0.70 9.05
CA ARG A 1145 42.46 1.06 9.11
C ARG A 1145 43.35 -0.16 9.37
N GLN A 1146 42.96 -1.03 10.29
CA GLN A 1146 43.71 -2.23 10.65
C GLN A 1146 43.80 -3.22 9.47
N ARG A 1147 42.65 -3.55 8.84
CA ARG A 1147 42.58 -4.30 7.57
C ARG A 1147 43.49 -3.73 6.49
N ASN A 1148 43.53 -2.41 6.33
CA ASN A 1148 44.32 -1.75 5.30
C ASN A 1148 45.83 -1.70 5.63
N LEU A 1149 46.23 -1.79 6.91
CA LEU A 1149 47.62 -1.91 7.35
C LEU A 1149 48.12 -3.36 7.19
N GLU A 1150 47.46 -4.30 7.84
CA GLU A 1150 47.84 -5.71 7.86
C GLU A 1150 47.74 -6.35 6.45
N GLY A 1151 46.75 -5.94 5.65
CA GLY A 1151 46.64 -6.34 4.25
C GLY A 1151 47.79 -5.82 3.35
N ARG A 1152 48.46 -4.72 3.71
CA ARG A 1152 49.68 -4.24 3.03
C ARG A 1152 50.90 -5.06 3.45
N GLU A 1153 51.04 -5.36 4.73
CA GLU A 1153 52.10 -6.24 5.27
C GLU A 1153 52.06 -7.63 4.59
N LEU A 1154 50.89 -8.27 4.53
CA LEU A 1154 50.70 -9.55 3.85
C LEU A 1154 51.12 -9.52 2.38
N THR A 1155 50.78 -8.44 1.68
CA THR A 1155 51.12 -8.23 0.25
C THR A 1155 52.60 -7.93 0.05
N ARG A 1156 53.35 -7.61 1.11
CA ARG A 1156 54.79 -7.38 1.11
C ARG A 1156 55.60 -8.64 1.45
N LEU A 1157 55.02 -9.52 2.29
CA LEU A 1157 55.64 -10.76 2.76
C LEU A 1157 55.57 -11.88 1.70
N TYR A 1158 54.40 -12.12 1.12
CA TYR A 1158 54.18 -13.22 0.15
C TYR A 1158 54.31 -12.72 -1.28
N LYS A 1159 55.27 -13.28 -2.03
CA LYS A 1159 55.52 -12.94 -3.45
C LYS A 1159 54.78 -13.85 -4.42
N ASP A 1160 54.47 -15.09 -4.03
CA ASP A 1160 53.65 -15.98 -4.84
C ASP A 1160 52.17 -15.54 -4.77
N LYS A 1161 51.48 -15.57 -5.91
CA LYS A 1161 50.06 -15.22 -6.02
C LYS A 1161 49.13 -16.32 -5.50
N ALA A 1162 49.57 -17.58 -5.47
CA ALA A 1162 48.81 -18.70 -4.93
C ALA A 1162 48.80 -18.63 -3.39
N GLU A 1163 49.97 -18.65 -2.75
CA GLU A 1163 50.11 -18.52 -1.29
C GLU A 1163 49.44 -17.23 -0.77
N LEU A 1164 49.69 -16.09 -1.41
CA LEU A 1164 49.08 -14.82 -1.02
C LEU A 1164 47.55 -14.85 -1.09
N LYS A 1165 46.94 -15.67 -1.95
CA LYS A 1165 45.48 -15.83 -2.04
C LYS A 1165 44.94 -16.68 -0.88
N GLU A 1166 45.66 -17.74 -0.50
CA GLU A 1166 45.30 -18.65 0.57
C GLU A 1166 45.50 -18.04 1.96
N VAL A 1167 46.67 -17.44 2.22
CA VAL A 1167 46.96 -16.72 3.47
C VAL A 1167 46.03 -15.51 3.66
N ARG A 1168 45.64 -14.81 2.57
CA ARG A 1168 44.59 -13.78 2.64
C ARG A 1168 43.22 -14.33 3.05
N LYS A 1169 42.88 -15.56 2.68
CA LYS A 1169 41.60 -16.20 3.05
C LYS A 1169 41.58 -16.50 4.56
N GLU A 1170 42.64 -17.12 5.10
CA GLU A 1170 42.77 -17.31 6.56
C GLU A 1170 42.76 -15.99 7.32
N PHE A 1171 43.49 -15.00 6.82
CA PHE A 1171 43.59 -13.69 7.46
C PHE A 1171 42.25 -12.95 7.48
N GLN A 1172 41.49 -13.01 6.39
CA GLN A 1172 40.11 -12.50 6.36
C GLN A 1172 39.23 -13.22 7.39
N GLN A 1173 39.36 -14.54 7.52
CA GLN A 1173 38.60 -15.31 8.52
C GLN A 1173 38.94 -14.88 9.96
N LYS A 1174 40.23 -14.68 10.26
CA LYS A 1174 40.72 -14.18 11.57
C LYS A 1174 40.22 -12.76 11.86
N GLN A 1175 40.24 -11.85 10.87
CA GLN A 1175 39.68 -10.51 11.03
C GLN A 1175 38.16 -10.48 11.18
N ILE A 1176 37.41 -11.35 10.49
CA ILE A 1176 35.95 -11.47 10.67
C ILE A 1176 35.63 -11.91 12.10
N SER A 1177 36.33 -12.92 12.63
CA SER A 1177 36.15 -13.38 14.01
C SER A 1177 36.41 -12.26 15.04
N ALA A 1178 37.53 -11.54 14.90
CA ALA A 1178 37.85 -10.40 15.77
C ALA A 1178 36.79 -9.28 15.70
N ALA A 1179 36.36 -8.91 14.49
CA ALA A 1179 35.36 -7.87 14.29
C ALA A 1179 33.97 -8.25 14.82
N VAL A 1180 33.62 -9.55 14.82
CA VAL A 1180 32.40 -10.07 15.46
C VAL A 1180 32.47 -9.95 16.98
N LEU A 1181 33.60 -10.33 17.60
CA LEU A 1181 33.79 -10.22 19.06
C LEU A 1181 33.75 -8.76 19.54
N GLU A 1182 34.46 -7.84 18.86
CA GLU A 1182 34.37 -6.40 19.14
C GLU A 1182 32.93 -5.88 19.02
N ARG A 1183 32.19 -6.38 18.02
CA ARG A 1183 30.81 -5.97 17.79
C ARG A 1183 29.86 -6.50 18.86
N GLN A 1184 29.97 -7.76 19.25
CA GLN A 1184 29.22 -8.37 20.36
C GLN A 1184 29.47 -7.66 21.69
N ALA A 1185 30.71 -7.23 21.95
CA ALA A 1185 31.04 -6.42 23.13
C ALA A 1185 30.35 -5.04 23.09
N MET A 1186 30.38 -4.34 21.95
CA MET A 1186 29.67 -3.06 21.77
C MET A 1186 28.15 -3.22 21.92
N ASP A 1187 27.53 -4.16 21.22
CA ASP A 1187 26.07 -4.37 21.26
C ASP A 1187 25.59 -4.81 22.67
N SER A 1188 26.47 -5.39 23.49
CA SER A 1188 26.20 -5.71 24.90
C SER A 1188 26.30 -4.46 25.81
N LEU A 1189 27.29 -3.61 25.56
CA LEU A 1189 27.45 -2.32 26.24
C LEU A 1189 26.30 -1.35 25.91
N HIS A 1190 25.80 -1.34 24.68
CA HIS A 1190 24.61 -0.58 24.29
C HIS A 1190 23.35 -1.08 24.99
N ARG A 1191 23.07 -2.40 24.97
CA ARG A 1191 21.94 -3.00 25.70
C ARG A 1191 21.96 -2.68 27.20
N ARG A 1192 23.14 -2.55 27.81
CA ARG A 1192 23.29 -2.07 29.21
C ARG A 1192 22.89 -0.60 29.36
N ARG A 1193 23.39 0.30 28.51
CA ARG A 1193 23.04 1.73 28.55
C ARG A 1193 21.56 1.98 28.27
N ASP A 1194 20.94 1.21 27.38
CA ASP A 1194 19.50 1.26 27.10
C ASP A 1194 18.67 0.94 28.35
N ARG A 1195 19.03 -0.13 29.08
CA ARG A 1195 18.41 -0.51 30.36
C ARG A 1195 18.59 0.59 31.42
N GLU A 1196 19.83 1.05 31.62
CA GLU A 1196 20.15 2.10 32.59
C GLU A 1196 19.48 3.47 32.27
N LEU A 1197 19.04 3.69 31.03
CA LEU A 1197 18.24 4.84 30.64
C LEU A 1197 16.74 4.60 30.84
N SER A 1198 16.21 3.44 30.45
CA SER A 1198 14.78 3.12 30.65
C SER A 1198 14.41 3.22 32.12
N GLU A 1199 15.15 2.54 33.00
CA GLU A 1199 14.91 2.61 34.44
C GLU A 1199 14.97 4.05 34.99
N HIS A 1200 15.83 4.90 34.44
CA HIS A 1200 15.91 6.31 34.84
C HIS A 1200 14.67 7.08 34.38
N ASN A 1201 14.27 6.90 33.12
CA ASN A 1201 13.06 7.52 32.57
C ASN A 1201 11.81 7.05 33.34
N ASP A 1202 11.75 5.79 33.79
CA ASP A 1202 10.64 5.24 34.57
C ASP A 1202 10.63 5.70 36.04
N ARG A 1203 11.81 5.84 36.67
CA ARG A 1203 11.95 6.53 37.97
C ARG A 1203 11.47 7.99 37.87
N LEU A 1204 11.88 8.72 36.84
CA LEU A 1204 11.48 10.11 36.62
C LEU A 1204 9.97 10.28 36.32
N LYS A 1205 9.36 9.39 35.53
CA LYS A 1205 7.90 9.33 35.35
C LYS A 1205 7.19 9.16 36.70
N SER A 1206 7.69 8.25 37.54
CA SER A 1206 7.11 7.95 38.87
C SER A 1206 7.24 9.11 39.85
N GLU A 1207 8.32 9.90 39.78
CA GLU A 1207 8.51 11.12 40.56
C GLU A 1207 7.57 12.25 40.11
N VAL A 1208 7.45 12.48 38.80
CA VAL A 1208 6.51 13.47 38.24
C VAL A 1208 5.06 13.11 38.61
N GLN A 1209 4.68 11.83 38.53
CA GLN A 1209 3.35 11.37 38.95
C GLN A 1209 3.09 11.58 40.45
N ARG A 1210 4.07 11.28 41.33
CA ARG A 1210 3.95 11.56 42.77
C ARG A 1210 3.78 13.05 43.05
N PHE A 1211 4.56 13.92 42.39
CA PHE A 1211 4.44 15.38 42.53
C PHE A 1211 3.08 15.90 42.04
N ILE A 1212 2.55 15.37 40.93
CA ILE A 1212 1.20 15.71 40.44
C ILE A 1212 0.12 15.26 41.45
N ALA A 1213 0.25 14.06 42.02
CA ALA A 1213 -0.69 13.54 43.02
C ALA A 1213 -0.66 14.35 44.33
N GLU A 1214 0.52 14.78 44.79
CA GLU A 1214 0.67 15.65 45.95
C GLU A 1214 -0.02 17.01 45.73
N LEU A 1215 0.16 17.63 44.56
CA LEU A 1215 -0.53 18.87 44.21
C LEU A 1215 -2.06 18.71 44.13
N ALA A 1216 -2.55 17.58 43.63
CA ALA A 1216 -3.97 17.26 43.59
C ALA A 1216 -4.56 17.02 45.00
N GLY A 1217 -3.90 16.22 45.84
CA GLY A 1217 -4.33 15.94 47.21
C GLY A 1217 -4.41 17.19 48.08
N ASN A 1218 -3.48 18.14 47.90
CA ASN A 1218 -3.54 19.44 48.57
C ASN A 1218 -4.77 20.29 48.15
N LEU A 1219 -5.25 20.16 46.91
CA LEU A 1219 -6.50 20.80 46.47
C LEU A 1219 -7.73 20.10 47.06
N GLU A 1220 -7.73 18.77 47.09
CA GLU A 1220 -8.84 17.97 47.61
C GLU A 1220 -9.00 18.09 49.14
N ALA A 1221 -7.91 18.20 49.88
CA ALA A 1221 -7.95 18.57 51.30
C ALA A 1221 -8.68 19.91 51.53
N GLY A 1222 -8.46 20.89 50.64
CA GLY A 1222 -9.20 22.16 50.63
C GLY A 1222 -10.69 22.01 50.30
N ARG A 1223 -11.06 21.09 49.38
CA ARG A 1223 -12.46 20.76 49.08
C ARG A 1223 -13.17 20.15 50.29
N SER A 1224 -12.54 19.18 50.94
CA SER A 1224 -13.10 18.47 52.11
C SER A 1224 -13.25 19.40 53.33
N ALA A 1225 -12.27 20.28 53.57
CA ALA A 1225 -12.36 21.31 54.61
C ALA A 1225 -13.55 22.27 54.37
N HIS A 1226 -13.80 22.67 53.11
CA HIS A 1226 -14.95 23.51 52.76
C HIS A 1226 -16.30 22.79 52.96
N GLN A 1227 -16.40 21.50 52.61
CA GLN A 1227 -17.61 20.72 52.85
C GLN A 1227 -17.94 20.59 54.35
N LEU A 1228 -16.92 20.42 55.19
CA LEU A 1228 -17.07 20.37 56.66
C LEU A 1228 -17.50 21.73 57.24
N GLU A 1229 -16.92 22.85 56.80
CA GLU A 1229 -17.31 24.19 57.27
C GLU A 1229 -18.77 24.54 56.89
N ASN A 1230 -19.25 24.06 55.74
CA ASN A 1230 -20.64 24.24 55.31
C ASN A 1230 -21.66 23.42 56.11
N GLN A 1231 -21.29 22.27 56.67
CA GLN A 1231 -22.21 21.39 57.40
C GLN A 1231 -22.48 21.83 58.84
N MET A 1232 -21.78 22.84 59.38
CA MET A 1232 -21.96 23.27 60.77
C MET A 1232 -23.10 24.31 60.95
N PRO A 1233 -23.99 24.13 61.95
CA PRO A 1233 -25.06 25.09 62.26
C PRO A 1233 -24.52 26.34 62.95
N ALA A 1234 -25.19 27.47 62.73
CA ALA A 1234 -24.63 28.83 62.94
C ALA A 1234 -24.42 29.31 64.40
N ASN A 1235 -24.58 28.44 65.42
CA ASN A 1235 -24.60 28.82 66.84
C ASN A 1235 -23.50 28.18 67.72
N SER A 1236 -22.56 27.40 67.17
CA SER A 1236 -21.47 26.80 67.96
C SER A 1236 -20.29 27.76 68.18
N THR A 1237 -20.00 28.08 69.43
CA THR A 1237 -18.89 28.97 69.86
C THR A 1237 -17.48 28.39 69.69
N SER A 1238 -17.34 27.18 69.14
CA SER A 1238 -16.07 26.48 68.87
C SER A 1238 -15.29 27.02 67.66
N THR A 1239 -15.89 27.91 66.85
CA THR A 1239 -15.35 28.39 65.56
C THR A 1239 -13.99 29.10 65.65
N SER A 1240 -13.58 29.60 66.82
CA SER A 1240 -12.29 30.27 67.03
C SER A 1240 -11.08 29.35 66.77
N ALA A 1241 -11.10 28.12 67.32
CA ALA A 1241 -9.94 27.22 67.27
C ALA A 1241 -9.67 26.66 65.87
N LEU A 1242 -10.72 26.34 65.11
CA LEU A 1242 -10.61 25.81 63.74
C LEU A 1242 -10.20 26.87 62.72
N MET A 1243 -10.58 28.14 62.90
CA MET A 1243 -10.12 29.26 62.07
C MET A 1243 -8.59 29.42 62.10
N ALA A 1244 -7.96 29.24 63.27
CA ALA A 1244 -6.51 29.28 63.40
C ALA A 1244 -5.79 28.15 62.64
N ALA A 1245 -6.34 26.92 62.68
CA ALA A 1245 -5.81 25.79 61.93
C ALA A 1245 -5.99 25.95 60.41
N SER A 1246 -7.15 26.44 59.97
CA SER A 1246 -7.43 26.70 58.54
C SER A 1246 -6.53 27.79 57.95
N ALA A 1247 -6.22 28.84 58.72
CA ALA A 1247 -5.30 29.89 58.30
C ALA A 1247 -3.87 29.38 58.09
N ALA A 1248 -3.41 28.43 58.90
CA ALA A 1248 -2.10 27.78 58.71
C ALA A 1248 -2.07 26.89 57.45
N ALA A 1249 -3.13 26.11 57.20
CA ALA A 1249 -3.22 25.26 56.02
C ALA A 1249 -3.35 26.06 54.69
N ALA A 1250 -3.95 27.25 54.73
CA ALA A 1250 -4.05 28.13 53.56
C ALA A 1250 -2.72 28.80 53.16
N ALA A 1251 -1.74 28.86 54.06
CA ALA A 1251 -0.44 29.48 53.85
C ALA A 1251 0.58 28.49 53.24
N GLY A 1252 0.33 28.05 52.00
CA GLY A 1252 1.19 27.12 51.28
C GLY A 1252 2.65 27.60 51.14
N PRO A 1253 3.64 26.68 51.06
CA PRO A 1253 5.06 27.02 51.09
C PRO A 1253 5.50 27.85 49.88
N SER A 1254 6.08 29.02 50.15
CA SER A 1254 6.59 29.91 49.09
C SER A 1254 8.03 29.52 48.68
N PRO A 1255 8.31 29.20 47.40
CA PRO A 1255 9.60 28.67 46.96
C PRO A 1255 10.67 29.76 46.86
N ARG A 1256 11.29 30.12 48.00
CA ARG A 1256 12.47 31.00 48.05
C ARG A 1256 13.75 30.25 47.63
N LEU A 1257 14.08 30.30 46.35
CA LEU A 1257 15.41 29.95 45.86
C LEU A 1257 16.45 30.99 46.31
N GLY A 1258 17.29 30.64 47.28
CA GLY A 1258 18.41 31.44 47.77
C GLY A 1258 19.76 30.74 47.52
N ARG A 1259 20.76 31.48 47.05
CA ARG A 1259 22.13 30.97 46.85
C ARG A 1259 22.90 30.93 48.18
N SER A 1260 23.48 29.78 48.50
CA SER A 1260 24.78 29.65 49.18
C SER A 1260 25.44 28.35 48.70
N GLY A 1261 26.77 28.22 48.82
CA GLY A 1261 27.50 27.10 48.24
C GLY A 1261 28.61 26.54 49.13
N ALA A 1262 28.95 25.29 48.85
CA ALA A 1262 30.20 24.59 49.15
C ALA A 1262 30.80 24.70 50.57
N THR A 1263 30.69 23.61 51.32
CA THR A 1263 31.82 22.95 52.00
C THR A 1263 31.59 21.43 52.04
N ALA A 1264 32.63 20.63 52.30
CA ALA A 1264 32.63 19.16 52.20
C ALA A 1264 32.86 18.47 53.56
N GLY A 1265 32.41 17.22 53.72
CA GLY A 1265 32.62 16.48 54.98
C GLY A 1265 32.06 15.05 55.08
N LYS A 1266 32.79 14.08 54.51
CA LYS A 1266 32.99 12.67 54.98
C LYS A 1266 31.88 11.89 55.74
N SER A 1267 31.51 10.76 55.13
CA SER A 1267 31.62 9.36 55.64
C SER A 1267 30.58 8.70 56.60
N LEU A 1268 30.25 7.45 56.22
CA LEU A 1268 29.90 6.25 57.04
C LEU A 1268 28.42 6.07 57.52
N PRO A 1269 27.96 4.81 57.79
CA PRO A 1269 26.67 4.33 57.25
C PRO A 1269 25.75 3.57 58.25
N CYS A 1270 24.72 2.88 57.71
CA CYS A 1270 23.81 1.93 58.38
C CYS A 1270 22.79 2.56 59.36
N THR A 1271 21.59 2.01 59.65
CA THR A 1271 20.88 0.78 59.20
C THR A 1271 19.34 1.07 59.25
N PRO A 1272 18.44 0.20 58.75
CA PRO A 1272 17.02 0.55 58.51
C PRO A 1272 16.07 0.23 59.66
N HIS A 1273 14.87 0.83 59.64
CA HIS A 1273 13.68 0.29 60.32
C HIS A 1273 12.41 0.48 59.50
N HIS A 1274 11.66 -0.63 59.30
CA HIS A 1274 10.28 -0.59 58.83
C HIS A 1274 9.35 0.06 59.87
N ARG A 1275 8.29 0.72 59.40
CA ARG A 1275 6.94 0.44 59.89
C ARG A 1275 5.87 0.74 58.83
N ARG A 1276 4.79 -0.06 58.89
CA ARG A 1276 3.64 -0.03 57.98
C ARG A 1276 2.87 1.29 58.10
N VAL A 1277 2.39 1.81 56.98
CA VAL A 1277 0.96 1.78 56.63
C VAL A 1277 0.87 1.14 55.24
#